data_AF-A0A819T381-F1
#
_entry.id   AF-A0A819T381-F1
#
_cell.length_a   1.000
_cell.length_b   1.000
_cell.length_c   1.000
_cell.angle_alpha   90.00
_cell.angle_beta   90.00
_cell.angle_gamma   90.00
#
_symmetry.space_group_name_H-M   'P 1'
#
loop_
_entity.id
_entity.type
_entity.pdbx_description
1 polymer ?
#
loop_
_entity_poly.entity_id
_entity_poly.type
_entity_poly.pdbx_seq_one_letter_code
_entity_poly.pdbx_strand_id
1 'polypeptide(L)'
;MKYLYFPLQRILDQHSHISKHAFLDTSLEFISYKNSNIEMIGDSQLVQAASSFNINEDEIRSASDLSLSIYYDLNMNQLSCTINASLDLFNRETVEKISQRFHFILHQSSTSIIHSQINKPIFELSLILSNEQYLTQSLNNTQIPFSSSHTCIHHEFVYQVMKHPQKLAVELDEQSLTYCELLHYVQILSLTLFNEYHILPGEVVCQCVERSLSMVIGIMGIEMAGGVYCPLSPRDPQHRLHTLIQQTQSRLVLVHHSTTLKFSSEIVLCNVDFIWTVGHINSSIIVDHLSEIVVMAENIAYIVFTSGSTGISKGVQIRHRNLLSCIDSLVRLNLFTNKDTMIQMATCSYDVHAREIIGALDTGSTIVMLRPQGNMDLGYVTKTLNGKQVSYMQCVPTYMNIFLKFLQNHSAEKLSTLRTFDIGGEASTVQRIEKLYTCLPQACSVWNIYGPAETTVDCTGYIIGRIQNMMNIPMGRLLPNYRCMIMNQYLQTSTTNEEGELYVGGVGVFAGYLGRDDLTAKALVEIDGQLFYRTGDLVTMDNNGLLHYQGRKDHQIKLHGQRIELGEIERCLLNITSISACVVLKWNDDHLVAYVQSSHINEEEQLHQHCQSHLPPHMIPSIFIILEKLPLNQNGKIDRKQLPSPQFSSKHLTNSIELLLPTNDIEVSIHRIWCEIFNQNQISTNTSIFTIGGHSLLIMQLFHQYKIKFNLETNTLSISNLFQHPTIIHHAQLIQQSIKIIHTMDDSSWSSLYLTQGKQNTRASFAQERIYLDEQIRFSSNKTTMNNMYAIPLLYRISSINDHVSLTRLYHAFQSVITKHQILRTAVYLDANSNIIQQCLDTNIILNDDMKSYGFTIVNLPNDDRRHMNEIIEEILNQADLFDLSKGHVIRCNILRHYHQSQENISYENDDMLSENDYILISVHHAMFDGASTSIFLRDLSLAYQSDVSLSMGGNILKYIDYSVHEHIMDMSLSREFWHSQLERYNIECSLSLPFDRQRSSTNQQRSGLASTAEVSFDNELCTSFLNYASSHHLTLFQLGLSIFYVFLFKLTHGQTDLCISSINANRYRHELVNMIGMFVSTLPYHVELDLNWSFNEVIKYVQEKCLSILEHSHYPLQHILHDNRSSQSNVSFLEIIFDFISVSKDVEHLYLNDAKLEQVSLEQSAEVSKFDFSLAFVNNPLSDNKRLSCNFVCSRDLFEKSTISQISRRFEYMFEQLFQTHSSNIPAINVNSPISKLSVIFLDEVEEMELVMFHRLKDIHSEGMIVCSVFFYAI
;
A
#
# COMPACT_ATOMS: atom_id res chain seq x y z
N MET A 1 -29.52 -19.62 -63.53
CA MET A 1 -29.83 -18.23 -63.12
C MET A 1 -28.58 -17.64 -62.51
N LYS A 2 -28.16 -16.46 -63.00
CA LYS A 2 -27.14 -15.61 -62.35
C LYS A 2 -27.81 -14.92 -61.15
N TYR A 3 -27.31 -15.17 -59.95
CA TYR A 3 -27.40 -14.26 -58.81
C TYR A 3 -26.01 -14.29 -58.16
N LEU A 4 -25.10 -13.41 -58.61
CA LEU A 4 -24.76 -12.16 -57.93
C LEU A 4 -24.29 -12.37 -56.48
N TYR A 5 -23.18 -13.11 -56.32
CA TYR A 5 -22.26 -12.88 -55.22
C TYR A 5 -21.64 -11.50 -55.41
N PHE A 6 -22.16 -10.49 -54.72
CA PHE A 6 -21.46 -9.22 -54.53
C PHE A 6 -20.39 -9.45 -53.45
N PRO A 7 -19.09 -9.31 -53.75
CA PRO A 7 -18.09 -9.43 -52.70
C PRO A 7 -18.14 -8.16 -51.84
N LEU A 8 -18.49 -8.32 -50.56
CA LEU A 8 -18.42 -7.30 -49.50
C LEU A 8 -17.07 -6.54 -49.49
N GLN A 9 -16.03 -7.19 -50.01
CA GLN A 9 -14.69 -6.68 -50.23
C GLN A 9 -14.66 -5.35 -51.01
N ARG A 10 -15.56 -5.16 -51.98
CA ARG A 10 -15.62 -3.93 -52.78
C ARG A 10 -16.19 -2.72 -52.03
N ILE A 11 -17.01 -2.95 -51.00
CA ILE A 11 -17.55 -1.89 -50.12
C ILE A 11 -16.50 -1.52 -49.06
N LEU A 12 -15.78 -2.52 -48.53
CA LEU A 12 -14.67 -2.31 -47.59
C LEU A 12 -13.49 -1.57 -48.24
N ASP A 13 -13.20 -1.83 -49.52
CA ASP A 13 -12.13 -1.14 -50.25
C ASP A 13 -12.49 0.32 -50.63
N GLN A 14 -13.79 0.67 -50.67
CA GLN A 14 -14.24 2.04 -51.01
C GLN A 14 -14.48 2.94 -49.79
N HIS A 15 -14.52 2.37 -48.59
CA HIS A 15 -14.74 3.11 -47.34
C HIS A 15 -13.70 2.72 -46.28
N SER A 16 -12.48 3.24 -46.42
CA SER A 16 -11.35 3.04 -45.50
C SER A 16 -11.54 3.58 -44.07
N HIS A 17 -12.73 4.10 -43.76
CA HIS A 17 -13.10 4.63 -42.44
C HIS A 17 -14.10 3.76 -41.67
N ILE A 18 -14.59 2.66 -42.24
CA ILE A 18 -15.48 1.74 -41.52
C ILE A 18 -14.59 0.70 -40.83
N SER A 19 -14.54 0.76 -39.50
CA SER A 19 -13.84 -0.22 -38.66
C SER A 19 -14.27 -1.65 -39.02
N LYS A 20 -13.29 -2.54 -39.22
CA LYS A 20 -13.42 -3.98 -39.56
C LYS A 20 -14.32 -4.83 -38.64
N HIS A 21 -14.96 -4.27 -37.62
CA HIS A 21 -15.57 -5.01 -36.50
C HIS A 21 -17.09 -4.84 -36.33
N ALA A 22 -17.85 -4.33 -37.31
CA ALA A 22 -19.28 -4.06 -37.09
C ALA A 22 -20.25 -4.73 -38.06
N PHE A 23 -19.76 -5.41 -39.12
CA PHE A 23 -20.62 -5.96 -40.18
C PHE A 23 -20.73 -7.50 -40.15
N LEU A 24 -20.01 -8.21 -39.28
CA LEU A 24 -19.91 -9.68 -39.30
C LEU A 24 -20.24 -10.37 -37.96
N ASP A 25 -20.80 -9.64 -37.00
CA ASP A 25 -21.01 -10.16 -35.64
C ASP A 25 -22.13 -11.21 -35.60
N THR A 26 -23.13 -11.11 -36.49
CA THR A 26 -24.23 -12.07 -36.62
C THR A 26 -24.63 -12.30 -38.08
N SER A 27 -24.83 -13.57 -38.47
CA SER A 27 -25.33 -13.94 -39.81
C SER A 27 -26.58 -14.83 -39.71
N LEU A 28 -27.60 -14.53 -40.51
CA LEU A 28 -28.85 -15.29 -40.63
C LEU A 28 -28.95 -15.85 -42.05
N GLU A 29 -28.97 -17.18 -42.19
CA GLU A 29 -29.10 -17.84 -43.50
C GLU A 29 -30.37 -18.69 -43.55
N PHE A 30 -31.25 -18.38 -44.52
CA PHE A 30 -32.47 -19.14 -44.79
C PHE A 30 -32.29 -19.93 -46.09
N ILE A 31 -32.23 -21.26 -45.99
CA ILE A 31 -32.03 -22.13 -47.15
C ILE A 31 -33.30 -22.95 -47.39
N SER A 32 -34.05 -22.57 -48.43
CA SER A 32 -35.23 -23.30 -48.91
C SER A 32 -34.88 -24.07 -50.19
N TYR A 33 -34.86 -25.41 -50.14
CA TYR A 33 -34.76 -26.23 -51.34
C TYR A 33 -36.09 -26.24 -52.10
N LYS A 34 -36.19 -25.49 -53.19
CA LYS A 34 -37.30 -25.65 -54.15
C LYS A 34 -37.04 -26.85 -55.04
N ASN A 35 -37.91 -27.86 -54.96
CA ASN A 35 -38.36 -28.55 -56.16
C ASN A 35 -39.88 -28.45 -56.27
N SER A 36 -40.32 -28.26 -57.51
CA SER A 36 -41.65 -27.90 -57.94
C SER A 36 -42.78 -28.79 -57.39
N ASN A 37 -43.60 -28.22 -56.50
CA ASN A 37 -45.07 -28.20 -56.50
C ASN A 37 -45.54 -27.77 -55.10
N ILE A 38 -46.00 -26.52 -54.99
CA ILE A 38 -46.55 -25.97 -53.76
C ILE A 38 -48.06 -26.24 -53.78
N GLU A 39 -48.51 -27.24 -53.02
CA GLU A 39 -49.85 -27.18 -52.44
C GLU A 39 -49.74 -26.56 -51.05
N MET A 40 -50.62 -25.60 -50.75
CA MET A 40 -50.65 -24.93 -49.45
C MET A 40 -51.00 -25.93 -48.36
N ILE A 41 -50.02 -26.29 -47.53
CA ILE A 41 -50.23 -27.03 -46.30
C ILE A 41 -50.67 -26.03 -45.23
N GLY A 42 -51.88 -26.22 -44.69
CA GLY A 42 -52.51 -25.31 -43.73
C GLY A 42 -51.80 -25.24 -42.37
N ASP A 43 -52.06 -24.13 -41.67
CA ASP A 43 -51.43 -23.63 -40.43
C ASP A 43 -51.26 -24.63 -39.28
N SER A 44 -51.90 -25.82 -39.32
CA SER A 44 -51.84 -26.80 -38.23
C SER A 44 -50.70 -27.83 -38.33
N GLN A 45 -49.98 -27.94 -39.46
CA GLN A 45 -48.94 -28.98 -39.65
C GLN A 45 -47.50 -28.49 -39.43
N LEU A 46 -47.24 -27.18 -39.31
CA LEU A 46 -45.91 -26.63 -38.95
C LEU A 46 -45.56 -26.80 -37.46
N VAL A 47 -46.54 -27.15 -36.62
CA VAL A 47 -46.43 -27.10 -35.16
C VAL A 47 -45.84 -28.38 -34.53
N GLN A 48 -45.72 -29.48 -35.27
CA GLN A 48 -45.27 -30.77 -34.71
C GLN A 48 -43.81 -31.14 -34.98
N ALA A 49 -43.03 -30.24 -35.57
CA ALA A 49 -41.87 -30.65 -36.35
C ALA A 49 -40.57 -29.90 -36.02
N ALA A 50 -40.40 -29.50 -34.75
CA ALA A 50 -39.14 -28.97 -34.22
C ALA A 50 -38.65 -29.89 -33.09
N SER A 51 -37.97 -30.99 -33.42
CA SER A 51 -37.58 -32.00 -32.41
C SER A 51 -36.09 -32.34 -32.40
N SER A 52 -35.24 -31.66 -33.18
CA SER A 52 -33.80 -31.97 -33.17
C SER A 52 -32.92 -30.75 -33.51
N PHE A 53 -32.12 -30.34 -32.51
CA PHE A 53 -30.95 -29.48 -32.69
C PHE A 53 -29.71 -30.39 -32.73
N ASN A 54 -28.93 -30.33 -33.81
CA ASN A 54 -27.63 -31.00 -33.88
C ASN A 54 -26.52 -29.96 -33.65
N ILE A 55 -25.64 -30.24 -32.69
CA ILE A 55 -24.38 -29.52 -32.49
C ILE A 55 -23.32 -30.31 -33.26
N ASN A 56 -22.81 -29.76 -34.37
CA ASN A 56 -21.72 -30.38 -35.12
C ASN A 56 -20.36 -29.91 -34.57
N GLU A 57 -19.49 -30.86 -34.20
CA GLU A 57 -18.09 -30.63 -33.79
C GLU A 57 -17.13 -30.83 -34.98
N ASP A 58 -17.40 -30.19 -36.11
CA ASP A 58 -16.36 -30.11 -37.16
C ASP A 58 -15.49 -28.88 -36.87
N GLU A 59 -14.15 -29.03 -36.90
CA GLU A 59 -13.17 -27.94 -36.88
C GLU A 59 -13.32 -27.04 -38.12
N ILE A 60 -14.42 -26.31 -38.21
CA ILE A 60 -14.66 -25.30 -39.24
C ILE A 60 -14.54 -23.97 -38.53
N ARG A 61 -13.47 -23.22 -38.85
CA ARG A 61 -13.34 -21.81 -38.46
C ARG A 61 -14.61 -21.07 -38.90
N SER A 62 -15.47 -20.67 -37.96
CA SER A 62 -16.67 -19.91 -38.30
C SER A 62 -16.25 -18.54 -38.85
N ALA A 63 -16.94 -18.08 -39.90
CA ALA A 63 -16.68 -16.77 -40.51
C ALA A 63 -17.34 -15.61 -39.75
N SER A 64 -18.16 -15.90 -38.74
CA SER A 64 -18.90 -14.96 -37.88
C SER A 64 -18.92 -15.46 -36.43
N ASP A 65 -19.07 -14.55 -35.48
CA ASP A 65 -19.04 -14.85 -34.04
C ASP A 65 -20.21 -15.73 -33.60
N LEU A 66 -21.40 -15.53 -34.17
CA LEU A 66 -22.59 -16.37 -34.00
C LEU A 66 -23.42 -16.41 -35.30
N SER A 67 -23.85 -17.59 -35.75
CA SER A 67 -24.75 -17.74 -36.90
C SER A 67 -25.91 -18.66 -36.61
N LEU A 68 -27.09 -18.32 -37.13
CA LEU A 68 -28.30 -19.13 -37.07
C LEU A 68 -28.72 -19.50 -38.50
N SER A 69 -28.75 -20.80 -38.76
CA SER A 69 -29.26 -21.37 -40.01
C SER A 69 -30.58 -22.07 -39.73
N ILE A 70 -31.62 -21.73 -40.49
CA ILE A 70 -32.93 -22.38 -40.39
C ILE A 70 -33.16 -23.17 -41.67
N TYR A 71 -33.36 -24.47 -41.52
CA TYR A 71 -33.65 -25.40 -42.59
C TYR A 71 -35.09 -25.88 -42.45
N TYR A 72 -35.80 -25.93 -43.57
CA TYR A 72 -37.12 -26.53 -43.65
C TYR A 72 -37.07 -27.72 -44.59
N ASP A 73 -37.23 -28.92 -44.04
CA ASP A 73 -37.33 -30.15 -44.82
C ASP A 73 -38.79 -30.34 -45.26
N LEU A 74 -39.04 -30.09 -46.55
CA LEU A 74 -40.35 -30.24 -47.19
C LEU A 74 -40.87 -31.69 -47.18
N ASN A 75 -40.00 -32.71 -47.09
CA ASN A 75 -40.41 -34.11 -47.13
C ASN A 75 -40.81 -34.62 -45.74
N MET A 76 -40.12 -34.15 -44.70
CA MET A 76 -40.38 -34.51 -43.30
C MET A 76 -41.35 -33.53 -42.61
N ASN A 77 -41.69 -32.43 -43.30
CA ASN A 77 -42.44 -31.29 -42.77
C ASN A 77 -41.81 -30.72 -41.49
N GLN A 78 -40.47 -30.82 -41.36
CA GLN A 78 -39.70 -30.48 -40.17
C GLN A 78 -38.90 -29.20 -40.36
N LEU A 79 -38.91 -28.36 -39.32
CA LEU A 79 -38.08 -27.17 -39.22
C LEU A 79 -36.91 -27.50 -38.29
N SER A 80 -35.70 -27.49 -38.83
CA SER A 80 -34.47 -27.66 -38.06
C SER A 80 -33.69 -26.36 -38.02
N CYS A 81 -33.14 -26.05 -36.86
CA CYS A 81 -32.31 -24.87 -36.65
C CYS A 81 -30.92 -25.31 -36.22
N THR A 82 -29.90 -24.68 -36.78
CA THR A 82 -28.50 -24.90 -36.41
C THR A 82 -27.91 -23.57 -35.98
N ILE A 83 -27.32 -23.55 -34.78
CA ILE A 83 -26.58 -22.39 -34.28
C ILE A 83 -25.10 -22.76 -34.29
N ASN A 84 -24.29 -21.98 -35.00
CA ASN A 84 -22.84 -22.08 -34.95
C ASN A 84 -22.29 -20.87 -34.19
N ALA A 85 -21.34 -21.08 -33.29
CA ALA A 85 -20.74 -20.01 -32.50
C ALA A 85 -19.22 -20.16 -32.46
N SER A 86 -18.50 -19.03 -32.41
CA SER A 86 -17.06 -19.02 -32.20
C SER A 86 -16.72 -19.48 -30.78
N LEU A 87 -15.85 -20.49 -30.68
CA LEU A 87 -15.36 -21.00 -29.39
C LEU A 87 -14.44 -19.99 -28.66
N ASP A 88 -13.94 -18.98 -29.36
CA ASP A 88 -13.16 -17.89 -28.77
C ASP A 88 -14.05 -16.99 -27.88
N LEU A 89 -15.38 -16.99 -28.11
CA LEU A 89 -16.35 -16.12 -27.44
C LEU A 89 -17.43 -16.87 -26.67
N PHE A 90 -17.85 -18.04 -27.15
CA PHE A 90 -18.99 -18.78 -26.59
C PHE A 90 -18.56 -20.18 -26.15
N ASN A 91 -18.89 -20.55 -24.91
CA ASN A 91 -18.81 -21.93 -24.47
C ASN A 91 -20.07 -22.71 -24.90
N ARG A 92 -19.96 -24.03 -24.95
CA ARG A 92 -21.05 -24.93 -25.35
C ARG A 92 -22.35 -24.70 -24.57
N GLU A 93 -22.27 -24.54 -23.25
CA GLU A 93 -23.44 -24.32 -22.39
C GLU A 93 -24.21 -23.04 -22.78
N THR A 94 -23.48 -21.99 -23.18
CA THR A 94 -24.06 -20.72 -23.61
C THR A 94 -24.82 -20.87 -24.91
N VAL A 95 -24.25 -21.60 -25.89
CA VAL A 95 -24.90 -21.87 -27.18
C VAL A 95 -26.15 -22.76 -27.00
N GLU A 96 -26.07 -23.76 -26.13
CA GLU A 96 -27.23 -24.60 -25.77
C GLU A 96 -28.36 -23.78 -25.12
N LYS A 97 -28.05 -22.84 -24.22
CA LYS A 97 -29.03 -21.94 -23.61
C LYS A 97 -29.66 -21.00 -24.64
N ILE A 98 -28.88 -20.40 -25.54
CA ILE A 98 -29.39 -19.55 -26.62
C ILE A 98 -30.37 -20.34 -27.49
N SER A 99 -30.03 -21.59 -27.84
CA SER A 99 -30.90 -22.50 -28.59
C SER A 99 -32.22 -22.77 -27.86
N GLN A 100 -32.17 -23.10 -26.57
CA GLN A 100 -33.36 -23.36 -25.75
C GLN A 100 -34.28 -22.12 -25.65
N ARG A 101 -33.70 -20.92 -25.43
CA ARG A 101 -34.44 -19.66 -25.36
C ARG A 101 -35.09 -19.30 -26.70
N PHE A 102 -34.38 -19.51 -27.81
CA PHE A 102 -34.92 -19.31 -29.15
C PHE A 102 -36.11 -20.25 -29.41
N HIS A 103 -35.97 -21.54 -29.05
CA HIS A 103 -37.05 -22.51 -29.11
C HIS A 103 -38.26 -22.10 -28.25
N PHE A 104 -38.02 -21.58 -27.05
CA PHE A 104 -39.07 -21.11 -26.16
C PHE A 104 -39.84 -19.91 -26.74
N ILE A 105 -39.16 -18.94 -27.35
CA ILE A 105 -39.79 -17.83 -28.08
C ILE A 105 -40.61 -18.35 -29.27
N LEU A 106 -40.09 -19.30 -30.05
CA LEU A 106 -40.83 -19.90 -31.16
C LEU A 106 -42.12 -20.59 -30.68
N HIS A 107 -42.07 -21.25 -29.53
CA HIS A 107 -43.26 -21.86 -28.92
C HIS A 107 -44.26 -20.80 -28.39
N GLN A 108 -43.80 -19.74 -27.74
CA GLN A 108 -44.66 -18.64 -27.27
C GLN A 108 -45.29 -17.85 -28.42
N SER A 109 -44.54 -17.58 -29.47
CA SER A 109 -45.02 -16.87 -30.65
C SER A 109 -46.02 -17.72 -31.44
N SER A 110 -45.74 -19.00 -31.66
CA SER A 110 -46.69 -19.91 -32.32
C SER A 110 -48.00 -20.08 -31.54
N THR A 111 -47.96 -20.27 -30.22
CA THR A 111 -49.17 -20.30 -29.37
C THR A 111 -49.93 -18.97 -29.38
N SER A 112 -49.24 -17.83 -29.35
CA SER A 112 -49.87 -16.50 -29.44
C SER A 112 -50.51 -16.24 -30.80
N ILE A 113 -49.89 -16.70 -31.89
CA ILE A 113 -50.43 -16.65 -33.26
C ILE A 113 -51.69 -17.53 -33.37
N ILE A 114 -51.66 -18.75 -32.83
CA ILE A 114 -52.81 -19.68 -32.78
C ILE A 114 -53.97 -19.09 -31.99
N HIS A 115 -53.69 -18.39 -30.88
CA HIS A 115 -54.71 -17.75 -30.03
C HIS A 115 -55.08 -16.32 -30.44
N SER A 116 -54.66 -15.83 -31.62
CA SER A 116 -54.97 -14.48 -32.14
C SER A 116 -54.51 -13.32 -31.23
N GLN A 117 -53.45 -13.51 -30.43
CA GLN A 117 -52.87 -12.50 -29.53
C GLN A 117 -51.64 -11.79 -30.15
N ILE A 118 -51.68 -11.50 -31.45
CA ILE A 118 -50.52 -11.01 -32.24
C ILE A 118 -50.08 -9.57 -31.87
N ASN A 119 -50.92 -8.82 -31.15
CA ASN A 119 -50.66 -7.42 -30.79
C ASN A 119 -49.99 -7.22 -29.41
N LYS A 120 -49.46 -8.27 -28.78
CA LYS A 120 -48.71 -8.09 -27.53
C LYS A 120 -47.41 -7.33 -27.80
N PRO A 121 -47.03 -6.35 -26.95
CA PRO A 121 -45.73 -5.72 -27.01
C PRO A 121 -44.62 -6.76 -26.95
N ILE A 122 -43.55 -6.59 -27.75
CA ILE A 122 -42.41 -7.53 -27.81
C ILE A 122 -41.81 -7.79 -26.42
N PHE A 123 -41.81 -6.79 -25.54
CA PHE A 123 -41.28 -6.93 -24.17
C PHE A 123 -42.10 -7.92 -23.31
N GLU A 124 -43.35 -8.25 -23.64
CA GLU A 124 -44.13 -9.24 -22.89
C GLU A 124 -43.72 -10.70 -23.20
N LEU A 125 -42.90 -10.93 -24.22
CA LEU A 125 -42.35 -12.26 -24.53
C LEU A 125 -41.22 -12.59 -23.55
N SER A 126 -41.40 -13.65 -22.77
CA SER A 126 -40.41 -14.06 -21.76
C SER A 126 -39.31 -14.91 -22.40
N LEU A 127 -38.06 -14.48 -22.21
CA LEU A 127 -36.86 -15.27 -22.50
C LEU A 127 -36.48 -16.22 -21.35
N ILE A 128 -37.12 -16.07 -20.18
CA ILE A 128 -36.81 -16.84 -18.98
C ILE A 128 -37.36 -18.25 -19.12
N LEU A 129 -36.47 -19.24 -19.08
CA LEU A 129 -36.83 -20.65 -19.09
C LEU A 129 -37.46 -21.07 -17.74
N SER A 130 -38.27 -22.12 -17.73
CA SER A 130 -38.98 -22.57 -16.52
C SER A 130 -38.05 -23.01 -15.37
N ASN A 131 -36.87 -23.52 -15.69
CA ASN A 131 -35.81 -23.83 -14.71
C ASN A 131 -35.18 -22.56 -14.10
N GLU A 132 -35.03 -21.48 -14.88
CA GLU A 132 -34.51 -20.19 -14.39
C GLU A 132 -35.54 -19.50 -13.47
N GLN A 133 -36.84 -19.61 -13.79
CA GLN A 133 -37.91 -19.13 -12.88
C GLN A 133 -37.87 -19.82 -11.52
N TYR A 134 -37.61 -21.14 -11.49
CA TYR A 134 -37.44 -21.89 -10.25
C TYR A 134 -36.23 -21.38 -9.45
N LEU A 135 -35.10 -21.08 -10.10
CA LEU A 135 -33.93 -20.51 -9.43
C LEU A 135 -34.26 -19.15 -8.79
N THR A 136 -34.91 -18.25 -9.50
CA THR A 136 -35.33 -16.94 -8.98
C THR A 136 -36.34 -17.07 -7.82
N GLN A 137 -37.24 -18.06 -7.86
CA GLN A 137 -38.14 -18.36 -6.74
C GLN A 137 -37.40 -18.95 -5.54
N SER A 138 -36.46 -19.87 -5.79
CA SER A 138 -35.65 -20.51 -4.74
C SER A 138 -34.76 -19.51 -4.00
N LEU A 139 -34.26 -18.49 -4.71
CA LEU A 139 -33.48 -17.38 -4.16
C LEU A 139 -34.24 -16.66 -3.05
N ASN A 140 -35.56 -16.56 -3.18
CA ASN A 140 -36.45 -15.84 -2.26
C ASN A 140 -37.09 -16.73 -1.19
N ASN A 141 -36.76 -18.02 -1.14
CA ASN A 141 -37.26 -18.95 -0.12
C ASN A 141 -36.45 -18.84 1.18
N THR A 142 -36.49 -17.67 1.80
CA THR A 142 -35.67 -17.29 2.96
C THR A 142 -36.50 -17.01 4.21
N GLN A 143 -37.82 -17.15 4.14
CA GLN A 143 -38.72 -16.83 5.25
C GLN A 143 -38.53 -17.81 6.41
N ILE A 144 -38.28 -17.27 7.60
CA ILE A 144 -38.16 -18.03 8.85
C ILE A 144 -39.08 -17.38 9.90
N PRO A 145 -39.72 -18.15 10.79
CA PRO A 145 -40.47 -17.59 11.90
C PRO A 145 -39.60 -16.64 12.74
N PHE A 146 -39.98 -15.36 12.76
CA PHE A 146 -39.30 -14.31 13.53
C PHE A 146 -40.16 -13.91 14.75
N SER A 147 -39.51 -13.43 15.81
CA SER A 147 -40.13 -13.17 17.12
C SER A 147 -41.26 -12.12 17.07
N SER A 148 -42.09 -12.12 18.11
CA SER A 148 -43.39 -11.42 18.17
C SER A 148 -43.30 -9.92 17.86
N SER A 149 -44.38 -9.33 17.37
CA SER A 149 -44.50 -7.89 17.07
C SER A 149 -44.24 -6.93 18.24
N HIS A 150 -44.04 -7.46 19.45
CA HIS A 150 -43.85 -6.70 20.69
C HIS A 150 -42.40 -6.75 21.20
N THR A 151 -41.52 -7.54 20.58
CA THR A 151 -40.13 -7.68 21.04
C THR A 151 -39.27 -6.53 20.50
N CYS A 152 -38.54 -5.86 21.40
CA CYS A 152 -37.63 -4.75 21.07
C CYS A 152 -36.22 -5.07 21.60
N ILE A 153 -35.24 -4.29 21.14
CA ILE A 153 -33.81 -4.49 21.46
C ILE A 153 -33.55 -4.54 22.98
N HIS A 154 -34.12 -3.59 23.73
CA HIS A 154 -33.96 -3.57 25.19
C HIS A 154 -34.62 -4.77 25.89
N HIS A 155 -35.69 -5.36 25.32
CA HIS A 155 -36.32 -6.56 25.88
C HIS A 155 -35.39 -7.77 25.79
N GLU A 156 -34.74 -7.96 24.63
CA GLU A 156 -33.77 -9.04 24.45
C GLU A 156 -32.52 -8.84 25.31
N PHE A 157 -32.02 -7.60 25.43
CA PHE A 157 -30.95 -7.28 26.38
C PHE A 157 -31.31 -7.69 27.82
N VAL A 158 -32.49 -7.30 28.31
CA VAL A 158 -32.96 -7.68 29.65
C VAL A 158 -33.09 -9.20 29.79
N TYR A 159 -33.59 -9.88 28.75
CA TYR A 159 -33.65 -11.34 28.72
C TYR A 159 -32.26 -11.98 28.86
N GLN A 160 -31.24 -11.47 28.16
CA GLN A 160 -29.87 -11.94 28.31
C GLN A 160 -29.28 -11.63 29.70
N VAL A 161 -29.60 -10.48 30.30
CA VAL A 161 -29.19 -10.15 31.68
C VAL A 161 -29.77 -11.16 32.66
N MET A 162 -31.04 -11.54 32.53
CA MET A 162 -31.66 -12.56 33.38
C MET A 162 -31.00 -13.94 33.23
N LYS A 163 -30.56 -14.28 32.01
CA LYS A 163 -29.94 -15.56 31.69
C LYS A 163 -28.46 -15.63 32.10
N HIS A 164 -27.73 -14.52 31.99
CA HIS A 164 -26.28 -14.43 32.14
C HIS A 164 -25.83 -13.25 33.03
N PRO A 165 -26.38 -13.07 34.24
CA PRO A 165 -26.22 -11.83 35.02
C PRO A 165 -24.78 -11.50 35.39
N GLN A 166 -23.99 -12.52 35.72
CA GLN A 166 -22.59 -12.38 36.15
C GLN A 166 -21.58 -12.52 35.00
N LYS A 167 -22.06 -12.74 33.77
CA LYS A 167 -21.17 -12.78 32.60
C LYS A 167 -20.70 -11.36 32.31
N LEU A 168 -19.46 -11.22 31.84
CA LEU A 168 -18.94 -9.95 31.34
C LEU A 168 -19.74 -9.51 30.10
N ALA A 169 -20.25 -8.28 30.11
CA ALA A 169 -21.00 -7.70 29.00
C ALA A 169 -20.12 -6.80 28.14
N VAL A 170 -19.36 -5.91 28.77
CA VAL A 170 -18.50 -4.95 28.08
C VAL A 170 -17.22 -4.69 28.87
N GLU A 171 -16.11 -4.56 28.15
CA GLU A 171 -14.79 -4.27 28.70
C GLU A 171 -14.05 -3.24 27.83
N LEU A 172 -13.33 -2.34 28.49
CA LEU A 172 -12.43 -1.35 27.89
C LEU A 172 -11.16 -1.25 28.74
N ASP A 173 -10.04 -1.72 28.20
CA ASP A 173 -8.75 -1.81 28.88
C ASP A 173 -8.83 -2.55 30.25
N GLU A 174 -8.82 -1.81 31.37
CA GLU A 174 -8.94 -2.36 32.73
C GLU A 174 -10.35 -2.19 33.33
N GLN A 175 -11.23 -1.42 32.67
CA GLN A 175 -12.61 -1.21 33.10
C GLN A 175 -13.52 -2.27 32.50
N SER A 176 -14.45 -2.81 33.29
CA SER A 176 -15.32 -3.89 32.85
C SER A 176 -16.66 -3.84 33.58
N LEU A 177 -17.73 -4.27 32.91
CA LEU A 177 -19.07 -4.38 33.46
C LEU A 177 -19.68 -5.73 33.10
N THR A 178 -20.20 -6.42 34.11
CA THR A 178 -21.08 -7.58 33.91
C THR A 178 -22.43 -7.15 33.34
N TYR A 179 -23.21 -8.11 32.83
CA TYR A 179 -24.58 -7.83 32.35
C TYR A 179 -25.46 -7.19 33.43
N CYS A 180 -25.36 -7.64 34.68
CA CYS A 180 -26.12 -7.07 35.80
C CYS A 180 -25.70 -5.63 36.11
N GLU A 181 -24.39 -5.34 36.14
CA GLU A 181 -23.87 -3.99 36.38
C GLU A 181 -24.19 -3.05 35.22
N LEU A 182 -24.09 -3.52 33.98
CA LEU A 182 -24.47 -2.75 32.79
C LEU A 182 -25.95 -2.38 32.84
N LEU A 183 -26.84 -3.34 33.17
CA LEU A 183 -28.26 -3.09 33.32
C LEU A 183 -28.54 -2.02 34.40
N HIS A 184 -27.83 -2.07 35.52
CA HIS A 184 -27.98 -1.09 36.59
C HIS A 184 -27.74 0.35 36.10
N TYR A 185 -26.62 0.60 35.39
CA TYR A 185 -26.33 1.92 34.85
C TYR A 185 -27.29 2.34 33.72
N VAL A 186 -27.69 1.39 32.86
CA VAL A 186 -28.69 1.62 31.81
C VAL A 186 -30.04 2.04 32.41
N GLN A 187 -30.45 1.40 33.52
CA GLN A 187 -31.68 1.74 34.22
C GLN A 187 -31.62 3.14 34.82
N ILE A 188 -30.52 3.50 35.51
CA ILE A 188 -30.32 4.86 36.05
C ILE A 188 -30.46 5.90 34.94
N LEU A 189 -29.79 5.69 33.81
CA LEU A 189 -29.88 6.62 32.68
C LEU A 189 -31.31 6.68 32.13
N SER A 190 -31.97 5.55 31.90
CA SER A 190 -33.33 5.51 31.35
C SER A 190 -34.34 6.25 32.25
N LEU A 191 -34.24 6.09 33.57
CA LEU A 191 -35.08 6.78 34.55
C LEU A 191 -34.80 8.29 34.57
N THR A 192 -33.55 8.69 34.38
CA THR A 192 -33.17 10.11 34.31
C THR A 192 -33.74 10.75 33.04
N LEU A 193 -33.60 10.07 31.89
CA LEU A 193 -34.16 10.52 30.60
C LEU A 193 -35.69 10.67 30.69
N PHE A 194 -36.37 9.75 31.38
CA PHE A 194 -37.81 9.80 31.56
C PHE A 194 -38.26 10.86 32.59
N ASN A 195 -37.69 10.86 33.80
CA ASN A 195 -38.17 11.70 34.89
C ASN A 195 -37.70 13.15 34.80
N GLU A 196 -36.46 13.40 34.39
CA GLU A 196 -35.88 14.75 34.38
C GLU A 196 -36.00 15.41 33.01
N TYR A 197 -35.81 14.64 31.94
CA TYR A 197 -35.84 15.17 30.58
C TYR A 197 -37.16 14.91 29.85
N HIS A 198 -38.05 14.10 30.42
CA HIS A 198 -39.38 13.79 29.87
C HIS A 198 -39.34 13.28 28.43
N ILE A 199 -38.38 12.39 28.12
CA ILE A 199 -38.30 11.74 26.81
C ILE A 199 -39.54 10.88 26.57
N LEU A 200 -40.18 11.06 25.41
CA LEU A 200 -41.36 10.31 24.99
C LEU A 200 -40.98 9.13 24.07
N PRO A 201 -41.80 8.06 24.01
CA PRO A 201 -41.60 6.97 23.05
C PRO A 201 -41.52 7.49 21.60
N GLY A 202 -40.46 7.13 20.89
CA GLY A 202 -40.20 7.57 19.52
C GLY A 202 -39.53 8.94 19.39
N GLU A 203 -39.29 9.67 20.49
CA GLU A 203 -38.52 10.93 20.45
C GLU A 203 -37.04 10.63 20.17
N VAL A 204 -36.44 11.38 19.25
CA VAL A 204 -35.02 11.20 18.89
C VAL A 204 -34.15 11.83 19.97
N VAL A 205 -33.17 11.06 20.45
CA VAL A 205 -32.11 11.55 21.33
C VAL A 205 -30.77 11.38 20.61
N CYS A 206 -30.17 12.50 20.24
CA CYS A 206 -28.82 12.49 19.66
C CYS A 206 -27.78 12.14 20.73
N GLN A 207 -26.82 11.28 20.39
CA GLN A 207 -25.73 10.87 21.28
C GLN A 207 -24.38 11.23 20.67
N CYS A 208 -23.65 12.14 21.30
CA CYS A 208 -22.31 12.57 20.91
C CYS A 208 -21.30 12.19 22.00
N VAL A 209 -20.97 10.89 22.07
CA VAL A 209 -20.09 10.31 23.10
C VAL A 209 -18.94 9.57 22.43
N GLU A 210 -17.73 9.71 22.97
CA GLU A 210 -16.55 8.97 22.49
C GLU A 210 -16.65 7.48 22.85
N ARG A 211 -15.90 6.64 22.14
CA ARG A 211 -15.88 5.19 22.40
C ARG A 211 -15.49 4.93 23.87
N SER A 212 -16.45 4.44 24.65
CA SER A 212 -16.36 4.29 26.10
C SER A 212 -17.50 3.39 26.62
N LEU A 213 -17.42 2.94 27.86
CA LEU A 213 -18.54 2.23 28.50
C LEU A 213 -19.83 3.09 28.52
N SER A 214 -19.67 4.41 28.70
CA SER A 214 -20.75 5.40 28.62
C SER A 214 -21.47 5.39 27.26
N MET A 215 -20.80 5.04 26.16
CA MET A 215 -21.43 4.92 24.84
C MET A 215 -22.48 3.81 24.81
N VAL A 216 -22.14 2.63 25.36
CA VAL A 216 -23.04 1.46 25.41
C VAL A 216 -24.21 1.74 26.36
N ILE A 217 -23.91 2.33 27.52
CA ILE A 217 -24.94 2.73 28.49
C ILE A 217 -25.89 3.77 27.87
N GLY A 218 -25.35 4.73 27.12
CA GLY A 218 -26.14 5.73 26.40
C GLY A 218 -27.13 5.13 25.42
N ILE A 219 -26.64 4.25 24.53
CA ILE A 219 -27.47 3.58 23.51
C ILE A 219 -28.60 2.80 24.18
N MET A 220 -28.26 1.93 25.13
CA MET A 220 -29.25 1.07 25.79
C MET A 220 -30.18 1.84 26.73
N GLY A 221 -29.71 2.93 27.34
CA GLY A 221 -30.52 3.79 28.21
C GLY A 221 -31.57 4.58 27.43
N ILE A 222 -31.23 5.09 26.24
CA ILE A 222 -32.18 5.73 25.33
C ILE A 222 -33.21 4.73 24.84
N GLU A 223 -32.77 3.55 24.38
CA GLU A 223 -33.63 2.45 23.92
C GLU A 223 -34.61 2.01 25.02
N MET A 224 -34.15 1.90 26.27
CA MET A 224 -34.97 1.50 27.42
C MET A 224 -35.93 2.61 27.88
N ALA A 225 -35.60 3.88 27.65
CA ALA A 225 -36.52 5.00 27.85
C ALA A 225 -37.57 5.11 26.72
N GLY A 226 -37.48 4.28 25.68
CA GLY A 226 -38.34 4.30 24.49
C GLY A 226 -37.97 5.36 23.45
N GLY A 227 -36.84 6.04 23.64
CA GLY A 227 -36.32 7.00 22.67
C GLY A 227 -35.65 6.32 21.47
N VAL A 228 -35.41 7.11 20.43
CA VAL A 228 -34.69 6.69 19.21
C VAL A 228 -33.28 7.24 19.30
N TYR A 229 -32.27 6.38 19.40
CA TYR A 229 -30.90 6.89 19.50
C TYR A 229 -30.39 7.30 18.11
N CYS A 230 -29.77 8.48 18.03
CA CYS A 230 -29.11 8.97 16.83
C CYS A 230 -27.63 9.21 17.15
N PRO A 231 -26.71 8.31 16.77
CA PRO A 231 -25.29 8.49 17.03
C PRO A 231 -24.74 9.65 16.20
N LEU A 232 -24.04 10.57 16.87
CA LEU A 232 -23.29 11.66 16.25
C LEU A 232 -21.81 11.45 16.52
N SER A 233 -20.97 11.65 15.50
CA SER A 233 -19.53 11.50 15.69
C SER A 233 -18.98 12.66 16.51
N PRO A 234 -18.27 12.40 17.61
CA PRO A 234 -17.52 13.44 18.31
C PRO A 234 -16.44 14.09 17.42
N ARG A 235 -16.12 13.51 16.26
CA ARG A 235 -15.15 14.09 15.32
C ARG A 235 -15.78 15.02 14.28
N ASP A 236 -17.10 15.02 14.16
CA ASP A 236 -17.77 15.88 13.19
C ASP A 236 -17.63 17.37 13.59
N PRO A 237 -17.54 18.28 12.60
CA PRO A 237 -17.55 19.72 12.84
C PRO A 237 -18.84 20.17 13.53
N GLN A 238 -18.75 21.22 14.35
CA GLN A 238 -19.89 21.75 15.11
C GLN A 238 -21.08 22.13 14.21
N HIS A 239 -20.84 22.74 13.06
CA HIS A 239 -21.90 23.10 12.11
C HIS A 239 -22.65 21.88 11.58
N ARG A 240 -21.92 20.81 11.25
CA ARG A 240 -22.52 19.54 10.83
C ARG A 240 -23.35 18.92 11.96
N LEU A 241 -22.81 18.85 13.17
CA LEU A 241 -23.53 18.35 14.34
C LEU A 241 -24.84 19.11 14.56
N HIS A 242 -24.80 20.45 14.48
CA HIS A 242 -25.98 21.29 14.59
C HIS A 242 -26.99 21.02 13.47
N THR A 243 -26.53 20.86 12.23
CA THR A 243 -27.39 20.52 11.09
C THR A 243 -28.10 19.18 11.29
N LEU A 244 -27.37 18.16 11.76
CA LEU A 244 -27.93 16.84 12.04
C LEU A 244 -28.94 16.88 13.19
N ILE A 245 -28.66 17.62 14.26
CA ILE A 245 -29.58 17.83 15.39
C ILE A 245 -30.86 18.55 14.93
N GLN A 246 -30.72 19.55 14.05
CA GLN A 246 -31.88 20.24 13.46
C GLN A 246 -32.71 19.31 12.57
N GLN A 247 -32.06 18.45 11.79
CA GLN A 247 -32.77 17.46 10.95
C GLN A 247 -33.50 16.41 11.79
N THR A 248 -32.92 15.99 12.92
CA THR A 248 -33.57 15.06 13.86
C THR A 248 -34.64 15.72 14.72
N GLN A 249 -34.65 17.05 14.79
CA GLN A 249 -35.46 17.81 15.74
C GLN A 249 -35.23 17.36 17.20
N SER A 250 -34.02 16.84 17.48
CA SER A 250 -33.66 16.32 18.80
C SER A 250 -33.57 17.47 19.80
N ARG A 251 -34.38 17.41 20.85
CA ARG A 251 -34.36 18.41 21.93
C ARG A 251 -33.21 18.19 22.90
N LEU A 252 -32.82 16.93 23.10
CA LEU A 252 -31.80 16.50 24.04
C LEU A 252 -30.60 15.92 23.29
N VAL A 253 -29.40 16.24 23.74
CA VAL A 253 -28.17 15.56 23.30
C VAL A 253 -27.49 14.91 24.51
N LEU A 254 -27.29 13.60 24.42
CA LEU A 254 -26.48 12.85 25.37
C LEU A 254 -25.00 13.08 25.04
N VAL A 255 -24.25 13.60 26.00
CA VAL A 255 -22.82 13.93 25.89
C VAL A 255 -22.06 13.29 27.04
N HIS A 256 -20.74 13.28 26.97
CA HIS A 256 -19.90 13.04 28.14
C HIS A 256 -19.02 14.28 28.34
N HIS A 257 -18.29 14.38 29.46
CA HIS A 257 -17.66 15.65 29.86
C HIS A 257 -16.84 16.31 28.74
N SER A 258 -16.07 15.53 27.97
CA SER A 258 -15.20 16.06 26.91
C SER A 258 -15.94 16.59 25.67
N THR A 259 -17.17 16.15 25.41
CA THR A 259 -17.94 16.56 24.23
C THR A 259 -18.91 17.70 24.48
N THR A 260 -19.12 18.08 25.74
CA THR A 260 -20.03 19.17 26.17
C THR A 260 -19.73 20.50 25.47
N LEU A 261 -18.44 20.85 25.32
CA LEU A 261 -18.00 22.14 24.75
C LEU A 261 -18.31 22.31 23.25
N LYS A 262 -18.73 21.24 22.55
CA LYS A 262 -19.10 21.30 21.13
C LYS A 262 -20.48 21.89 20.88
N PHE A 263 -21.30 22.06 21.91
CA PHE A 263 -22.68 22.49 21.77
C PHE A 263 -22.88 23.87 22.39
N SER A 264 -23.74 24.68 21.76
CA SER A 264 -24.14 25.98 22.31
C SER A 264 -25.06 25.77 23.52
N SER A 265 -25.21 26.81 24.34
CA SER A 265 -26.10 26.78 25.52
C SER A 265 -27.59 26.65 25.19
N GLU A 266 -27.98 26.71 23.91
CA GLU A 266 -29.38 26.60 23.47
C GLU A 266 -29.85 25.14 23.35
N ILE A 267 -28.93 24.18 23.29
CA ILE A 267 -29.23 22.75 23.20
C ILE A 267 -29.25 22.17 24.62
N VAL A 268 -30.27 21.40 24.97
CA VAL A 268 -30.32 20.70 26.26
C VAL A 268 -29.32 19.54 26.21
N LEU A 269 -28.38 19.52 27.16
CA LEU A 269 -27.35 18.49 27.25
C LEU A 269 -27.58 17.62 28.49
N CYS A 270 -27.54 16.31 28.31
CA CYS A 270 -27.44 15.34 29.41
C CYS A 270 -26.02 14.78 29.42
N ASN A 271 -25.21 15.12 30.42
CA ASN A 271 -23.89 14.53 30.58
C ASN A 271 -24.02 13.15 31.21
N VAL A 272 -23.77 12.08 30.46
CA VAL A 272 -23.89 10.68 30.87
C VAL A 272 -22.94 10.27 31.99
N ASP A 273 -21.84 10.99 32.22
CA ASP A 273 -20.84 10.62 33.24
C ASP A 273 -21.37 10.76 34.68
N PHE A 274 -22.51 11.43 34.89
CA PHE A 274 -23.16 11.52 36.20
C PHE A 274 -23.50 10.14 36.80
N ILE A 275 -23.76 9.13 35.96
CA ILE A 275 -24.10 7.78 36.41
C ILE A 275 -23.03 7.17 37.32
N TRP A 276 -21.75 7.54 37.11
CA TRP A 276 -20.63 7.08 37.92
C TRP A 276 -20.63 7.70 39.32
N THR A 277 -21.25 8.87 39.49
CA THR A 277 -21.37 9.55 40.79
C THR A 277 -22.61 9.14 41.58
N VAL A 278 -23.68 8.73 40.88
CA VAL A 278 -24.95 8.31 41.49
C VAL A 278 -24.97 6.82 41.86
N GLY A 279 -24.07 6.00 41.29
CA GLY A 279 -24.05 4.53 41.33
C GLY A 279 -23.77 3.82 42.68
N HIS A 280 -23.85 4.49 43.83
CA HIS A 280 -23.71 3.86 45.16
C HIS A 280 -25.04 3.61 45.90
N ILE A 281 -26.19 3.81 45.26
CA ILE A 281 -27.49 3.64 45.91
C ILE A 281 -27.96 2.18 45.80
N ASN A 282 -27.92 1.48 46.93
CA ASN A 282 -28.64 0.22 47.18
C ASN A 282 -30.10 0.38 46.75
N SER A 283 -30.44 -0.08 45.54
CA SER A 283 -31.81 -0.14 45.08
C SER A 283 -32.01 -1.48 44.38
N SER A 284 -32.91 -2.28 44.94
CA SER A 284 -33.56 -3.39 44.26
C SER A 284 -33.94 -2.95 42.85
N ILE A 285 -33.54 -3.69 41.82
CA ILE A 285 -33.87 -3.47 40.41
C ILE A 285 -35.35 -3.06 40.29
N ILE A 286 -35.64 -1.77 40.09
CA ILE A 286 -37.01 -1.27 40.01
C ILE A 286 -37.47 -1.48 38.56
N VAL A 287 -37.88 -2.70 38.23
CA VAL A 287 -38.43 -3.05 36.90
C VAL A 287 -39.85 -2.49 36.72
N ASP A 288 -40.55 -2.19 37.82
CA ASP A 288 -41.98 -1.87 37.77
C ASP A 288 -42.33 -0.63 36.93
N HIS A 289 -41.47 0.40 36.86
CA HIS A 289 -41.76 1.63 36.11
C HIS A 289 -41.61 1.52 34.59
N LEU A 290 -40.78 0.58 34.10
CA LEU A 290 -40.61 0.36 32.66
C LEU A 290 -41.85 -0.29 32.01
N SER A 291 -42.77 -0.82 32.82
CA SER A 291 -44.02 -1.41 32.34
C SER A 291 -45.04 -0.39 31.80
N GLU A 292 -44.86 0.91 32.09
CA GLU A 292 -45.71 1.99 31.57
C GLU A 292 -45.27 2.48 30.17
N ILE A 293 -44.03 2.22 29.77
CA ILE A 293 -43.46 2.64 28.48
C ILE A 293 -43.73 1.54 27.44
N VAL A 294 -44.65 1.80 26.52
CA VAL A 294 -45.05 0.84 25.49
C VAL A 294 -44.29 1.12 24.19
N VAL A 295 -43.28 0.29 23.89
CA VAL A 295 -42.54 0.29 22.63
C VAL A 295 -42.84 -1.00 21.86
N MET A 296 -43.09 -0.88 20.56
CA MET A 296 -43.38 -1.99 19.65
C MET A 296 -42.22 -2.23 18.69
N ALA A 297 -42.15 -3.44 18.13
CA ALA A 297 -41.09 -3.81 17.19
C ALA A 297 -41.09 -2.95 15.89
N GLU A 298 -42.23 -2.33 15.57
CA GLU A 298 -42.41 -1.41 14.44
C GLU A 298 -41.89 0.01 14.69
N ASN A 299 -41.65 0.39 15.95
CA ASN A 299 -41.08 1.70 16.25
C ASN A 299 -39.63 1.77 15.76
N ILE A 300 -39.19 2.99 15.45
CA ILE A 300 -37.80 3.27 15.08
C ILE A 300 -36.93 3.00 16.31
N ALA A 301 -35.87 2.24 16.15
CA ALA A 301 -34.83 2.01 17.15
C ALA A 301 -33.74 3.08 17.03
N TYR A 302 -33.23 3.26 15.81
CA TYR A 302 -32.14 4.19 15.57
C TYR A 302 -32.21 4.88 14.21
N ILE A 303 -31.47 5.99 14.12
CA ILE A 303 -31.28 6.75 12.89
C ILE A 303 -29.80 6.92 12.64
N VAL A 304 -29.30 6.42 11.51
CA VAL A 304 -27.94 6.72 11.03
C VAL A 304 -28.02 7.60 9.79
N PHE A 305 -27.08 8.53 9.65
CA PHE A 305 -27.05 9.42 8.50
C PHE A 305 -26.11 8.89 7.42
N THR A 306 -26.65 8.71 6.21
CA THR A 306 -25.87 8.40 5.01
C THR A 306 -25.69 9.64 4.15
N SER A 307 -24.72 9.59 3.23
CA SER A 307 -24.53 10.63 2.24
C SER A 307 -25.72 10.70 1.29
N GLY A 308 -26.05 11.90 0.81
CA GLY A 308 -27.25 12.10 -0.01
C GLY A 308 -26.97 12.54 -1.44
N SER A 309 -27.57 11.87 -2.43
CA SER A 309 -27.56 12.29 -3.84
C SER A 309 -28.05 13.73 -4.11
N THR A 310 -28.86 14.32 -3.23
CA THR A 310 -29.27 15.74 -3.31
C THR A 310 -28.30 16.69 -2.60
N GLY A 311 -27.21 16.15 -2.04
CA GLY A 311 -26.20 16.82 -1.24
C GLY A 311 -26.60 17.21 0.18
N ILE A 312 -27.63 16.56 0.72
CA ILE A 312 -28.06 16.69 2.11
C ILE A 312 -28.03 15.28 2.69
N SER A 313 -27.32 15.07 3.80
CA SER A 313 -27.29 13.78 4.48
C SER A 313 -28.71 13.27 4.76
N LYS A 314 -28.93 11.96 4.56
CA LYS A 314 -30.24 11.32 4.67
C LYS A 314 -30.27 10.48 5.94
N GLY A 315 -31.21 10.75 6.85
CA GLY A 315 -31.38 9.94 8.05
C GLY A 315 -32.11 8.64 7.73
N VAL A 316 -31.42 7.50 7.74
CA VAL A 316 -31.98 6.17 7.52
C VAL A 316 -32.66 5.70 8.80
N GLN A 317 -33.98 5.52 8.79
CA GLN A 317 -34.75 5.13 9.96
C GLN A 317 -34.89 3.61 10.06
N ILE A 318 -34.30 3.01 11.09
CA ILE A 318 -34.30 1.55 11.30
C ILE A 318 -35.20 1.20 12.47
N ARG A 319 -36.12 0.26 12.25
CA ARG A 319 -37.03 -0.26 13.29
C ARG A 319 -36.34 -1.32 14.15
N HIS A 320 -36.83 -1.53 15.38
CA HIS A 320 -36.30 -2.61 16.23
C HIS A 320 -36.37 -3.98 15.53
N ARG A 321 -37.52 -4.29 14.89
CA ARG A 321 -37.69 -5.56 14.15
C ARG A 321 -36.67 -5.73 13.01
N ASN A 322 -36.24 -4.63 12.39
CA ASN A 322 -35.32 -4.68 11.27
C ASN A 322 -33.96 -5.23 11.76
N LEU A 323 -33.42 -4.62 12.82
CA LEU A 323 -32.12 -4.99 13.38
C LEU A 323 -32.16 -6.37 14.03
N LEU A 324 -33.20 -6.66 14.82
CA LEU A 324 -33.36 -7.97 15.46
C LEU A 324 -33.47 -9.09 14.42
N SER A 325 -34.18 -8.88 13.30
CA SER A 325 -34.22 -9.87 12.22
C SER A 325 -32.88 -10.04 11.51
N CYS A 326 -32.09 -8.97 11.37
CA CYS A 326 -30.74 -9.05 10.81
C CYS A 326 -29.82 -9.85 11.76
N ILE A 327 -29.84 -9.56 13.06
CA ILE A 327 -29.03 -10.28 14.06
C ILE A 327 -29.42 -11.75 14.12
N ASP A 328 -30.71 -12.09 14.22
CA ASP A 328 -31.19 -13.49 14.23
C ASP A 328 -30.70 -14.26 12.99
N SER A 329 -30.75 -13.61 11.82
CA SER A 329 -30.21 -14.15 10.58
C SER A 329 -28.72 -14.47 10.65
N LEU A 330 -27.91 -13.55 11.16
CA LEU A 330 -26.46 -13.76 11.30
C LEU A 330 -26.12 -14.84 12.34
N VAL A 331 -26.89 -14.90 13.44
CA VAL A 331 -26.74 -15.93 14.49
C VAL A 331 -27.08 -17.32 13.94
N ARG A 332 -28.14 -17.46 13.13
CA ARG A 332 -28.49 -18.75 12.48
C ARG A 332 -27.43 -19.22 11.50
N LEU A 333 -26.72 -18.29 10.88
CA LEU A 333 -25.56 -18.56 10.03
C LEU A 333 -24.28 -18.85 10.82
N ASN A 334 -24.35 -18.82 12.16
CA ASN A 334 -23.24 -19.08 13.07
C ASN A 334 -22.08 -18.09 12.89
N LEU A 335 -22.38 -16.85 12.44
CA LEU A 335 -21.41 -15.76 12.34
C LEU A 335 -20.87 -15.40 13.73
N PHE A 336 -21.78 -15.23 14.69
CA PHE A 336 -21.47 -15.04 16.11
C PHE A 336 -22.53 -15.70 16.99
N THR A 337 -22.14 -16.02 18.23
CA THR A 337 -22.92 -16.79 19.20
C THR A 337 -22.69 -16.22 20.60
N ASN A 338 -23.52 -16.61 21.57
CA ASN A 338 -23.40 -16.20 22.97
C ASN A 338 -22.08 -16.60 23.67
N LYS A 339 -21.19 -17.34 23.00
CA LYS A 339 -19.86 -17.70 23.51
C LYS A 339 -18.76 -16.78 22.99
N ASP A 340 -19.08 -15.94 22.01
CA ASP A 340 -18.08 -15.10 21.37
C ASP A 340 -17.73 -13.87 22.21
N THR A 341 -16.50 -13.41 22.00
CA THR A 341 -16.00 -12.11 22.44
C THR A 341 -15.84 -11.27 21.17
N MET A 342 -16.63 -10.21 21.05
CA MET A 342 -16.74 -9.37 19.87
C MET A 342 -16.00 -8.05 20.09
N ILE A 343 -15.17 -7.65 19.13
CA ILE A 343 -14.49 -6.36 19.19
C ILE A 343 -15.40 -5.23 18.68
N GLN A 344 -15.47 -4.12 19.41
CA GLN A 344 -16.12 -2.89 18.96
C GLN A 344 -15.07 -1.94 18.39
N MET A 345 -15.05 -1.80 17.06
CA MET A 345 -14.09 -0.94 16.34
C MET A 345 -14.70 -0.04 15.28
N ALA A 346 -15.94 -0.31 14.85
CA ALA A 346 -16.67 0.58 13.97
C ALA A 346 -16.85 1.97 14.63
N THR A 347 -16.91 3.00 13.81
CA THR A 347 -17.32 4.34 14.26
C THR A 347 -18.85 4.38 14.37
N CYS A 348 -19.37 5.15 15.32
CA CYS A 348 -20.80 5.30 15.55
C CYS A 348 -21.55 5.94 14.36
N SER A 349 -20.83 6.58 13.43
CA SER A 349 -21.39 7.15 12.19
C SER A 349 -21.97 6.12 11.22
N TYR A 350 -21.64 4.83 11.37
CA TYR A 350 -22.09 3.77 10.47
C TYR A 350 -22.87 2.71 11.24
N ASP A 351 -23.90 2.16 10.62
CA ASP A 351 -24.80 1.15 11.19
C ASP A 351 -24.09 -0.12 11.68
N VAL A 352 -22.89 -0.44 11.18
CA VAL A 352 -22.11 -1.58 11.66
C VAL A 352 -21.80 -1.50 13.17
N HIS A 353 -21.73 -0.30 13.78
CA HIS A 353 -21.60 -0.19 15.25
C HIS A 353 -22.81 -0.82 15.98
N ALA A 354 -24.00 -0.74 15.39
CA ALA A 354 -25.22 -1.32 15.97
C ALA A 354 -25.07 -2.85 15.99
N ARG A 355 -24.53 -3.46 14.94
CA ARG A 355 -24.23 -4.90 14.92
C ARG A 355 -23.18 -5.30 15.96
N GLU A 356 -22.08 -4.55 16.08
CA GLU A 356 -21.01 -4.85 17.05
C GLU A 356 -21.49 -4.76 18.51
N ILE A 357 -22.36 -3.80 18.83
CA ILE A 357 -22.83 -3.55 20.20
C ILE A 357 -24.11 -4.34 20.48
N ILE A 358 -25.17 -4.06 19.72
CA ILE A 358 -26.48 -4.66 19.96
C ILE A 358 -26.46 -6.15 19.61
N GLY A 359 -25.79 -6.55 18.52
CA GLY A 359 -25.64 -7.98 18.19
C GLY A 359 -24.94 -8.78 19.30
N ALA A 360 -23.96 -8.18 19.98
CA ALA A 360 -23.32 -8.81 21.13
C ALA A 360 -24.26 -8.90 22.34
N LEU A 361 -24.95 -7.81 22.69
CA LEU A 361 -25.85 -7.77 23.84
C LEU A 361 -27.10 -8.63 23.67
N ASP A 362 -27.67 -8.67 22.46
CA ASP A 362 -28.85 -9.46 22.07
C ASP A 362 -28.57 -10.97 22.16
N THR A 363 -27.33 -11.36 21.87
CA THR A 363 -26.90 -12.76 21.94
C THR A 363 -26.36 -13.17 23.31
N GLY A 364 -26.06 -12.24 24.22
CA GLY A 364 -25.41 -12.54 25.49
C GLY A 364 -23.88 -12.70 25.38
N SER A 365 -23.26 -12.17 24.33
CA SER A 365 -21.81 -12.18 24.05
C SER A 365 -21.05 -11.12 24.84
N THR A 366 -19.72 -11.13 24.80
CA THR A 366 -18.89 -10.10 25.47
C THR A 366 -18.42 -9.07 24.45
N ILE A 367 -18.52 -7.77 24.76
CA ILE A 367 -17.98 -6.68 23.95
C ILE A 367 -16.59 -6.29 24.49
N VAL A 368 -15.58 -6.29 23.63
CA VAL A 368 -14.27 -5.69 23.90
C VAL A 368 -14.17 -4.39 23.11
N MET A 369 -14.25 -3.26 23.80
CA MET A 369 -14.15 -1.94 23.19
C MET A 369 -12.69 -1.54 23.04
N LEU A 370 -12.36 -0.94 21.90
CA LEU A 370 -11.10 -0.22 21.77
C LEU A 370 -11.20 1.14 22.48
N ARG A 371 -10.07 1.70 22.91
CA ARG A 371 -10.02 3.12 23.31
C ARG A 371 -10.41 4.05 22.14
N PRO A 372 -10.79 5.32 22.41
CA PRO A 372 -10.97 6.31 21.35
C PRO A 372 -9.76 6.35 20.42
N GLN A 373 -10.02 6.26 19.11
CA GLN A 373 -8.99 6.14 18.06
C GLN A 373 -8.12 4.87 18.11
N GLY A 374 -8.34 3.93 19.03
CA GLY A 374 -7.54 2.72 19.17
C GLY A 374 -7.52 1.82 17.92
N ASN A 375 -8.54 1.91 17.07
CA ASN A 375 -8.58 1.21 15.78
C ASN A 375 -7.53 1.73 14.78
N MET A 376 -6.91 2.90 15.01
CA MET A 376 -5.80 3.39 14.17
C MET A 376 -4.44 2.85 14.61
N ASP A 377 -4.38 2.29 15.83
CA ASP A 377 -3.18 1.72 16.43
C ASP A 377 -3.22 0.19 16.28
N LEU A 378 -2.68 -0.30 15.16
CA LEU A 378 -2.80 -1.71 14.78
C LEU A 378 -2.11 -2.65 15.77
N GLY A 379 -1.04 -2.21 16.43
CA GLY A 379 -0.38 -2.98 17.49
C GLY A 379 -1.27 -3.10 18.73
N TYR A 380 -1.94 -2.01 19.13
CA TYR A 380 -2.95 -2.07 20.19
C TYR A 380 -4.12 -2.97 19.82
N VAL A 381 -4.60 -2.92 18.57
CA VAL A 381 -5.67 -3.82 18.09
C VAL A 381 -5.23 -5.28 18.24
N THR A 382 -4.06 -5.66 17.71
CA THR A 382 -3.60 -7.06 17.78
C THR A 382 -3.37 -7.54 19.20
N LYS A 383 -2.77 -6.69 20.05
CA LYS A 383 -2.61 -6.97 21.48
C LYS A 383 -3.95 -7.18 22.18
N THR A 384 -4.96 -6.38 21.83
CA THR A 384 -6.31 -6.50 22.38
C THR A 384 -7.00 -7.78 21.90
N LEU A 385 -6.90 -8.09 20.60
CA LEU A 385 -7.49 -9.30 20.02
C LEU A 385 -6.98 -10.56 20.75
N ASN A 386 -5.66 -10.70 20.85
CA ASN A 386 -5.06 -11.87 21.50
C ASN A 386 -5.20 -11.84 23.04
N GLY A 387 -4.94 -10.69 23.66
CA GLY A 387 -4.95 -10.54 25.12
C GLY A 387 -6.33 -10.70 25.75
N LYS A 388 -7.40 -10.27 25.06
CA LYS A 388 -8.79 -10.40 25.52
C LYS A 388 -9.53 -11.58 24.88
N GLN A 389 -8.83 -12.45 24.16
CA GLN A 389 -9.40 -13.65 23.52
C GLN A 389 -10.60 -13.32 22.61
N VAL A 390 -10.45 -12.27 21.79
CA VAL A 390 -11.48 -11.88 20.83
C VAL A 390 -11.67 -13.00 19.80
N SER A 391 -12.91 -13.43 19.59
CA SER A 391 -13.25 -14.53 18.68
C SER A 391 -13.99 -14.07 17.42
N TYR A 392 -14.51 -12.85 17.42
CA TYR A 392 -15.20 -12.26 16.27
C TYR A 392 -14.65 -10.87 15.96
N MET A 393 -14.27 -10.65 14.71
CA MET A 393 -13.82 -9.37 14.19
C MET A 393 -14.40 -9.13 12.79
N GLN A 394 -14.75 -7.88 12.54
CA GLN A 394 -15.23 -7.43 11.25
C GLN A 394 -14.45 -6.20 10.79
N CYS A 395 -14.17 -6.06 9.49
CA CYS A 395 -13.66 -4.80 8.95
C CYS A 395 -13.88 -4.67 7.44
N VAL A 396 -13.66 -3.48 6.90
CA VAL A 396 -13.71 -3.25 5.45
C VAL A 396 -12.42 -3.75 4.78
N PRO A 397 -12.46 -4.23 3.52
CA PRO A 397 -11.28 -4.71 2.78
C PRO A 397 -10.07 -3.76 2.79
N THR A 398 -10.30 -2.44 2.73
CA THR A 398 -9.22 -1.45 2.86
C THR A 398 -8.50 -1.54 4.20
N TYR A 399 -9.25 -1.59 5.31
CA TYR A 399 -8.68 -1.75 6.65
C TYR A 399 -8.01 -3.11 6.78
N MET A 400 -8.64 -4.18 6.28
CA MET A 400 -8.06 -5.51 6.23
C MET A 400 -6.71 -5.50 5.53
N ASN A 401 -6.56 -4.85 4.38
CA ASN A 401 -5.29 -4.81 3.66
C ASN A 401 -4.19 -4.09 4.45
N ILE A 402 -4.53 -2.98 5.11
CA ILE A 402 -3.60 -2.26 6.01
C ILE A 402 -3.23 -3.17 7.19
N PHE A 403 -4.21 -3.85 7.78
CA PHE A 403 -4.02 -4.73 8.91
C PHE A 403 -3.22 -5.99 8.53
N LEU A 404 -3.43 -6.55 7.34
CA LEU A 404 -2.65 -7.68 6.81
C LEU A 404 -1.21 -7.28 6.52
N LYS A 405 -0.98 -6.10 5.94
CA LYS A 405 0.37 -5.56 5.82
C LYS A 405 1.00 -5.45 7.20
N PHE A 406 0.27 -4.89 8.17
CA PHE A 406 0.74 -4.86 9.56
C PHE A 406 1.03 -6.25 10.13
N LEU A 407 0.20 -7.28 9.92
CA LEU A 407 0.41 -8.62 10.48
C LEU A 407 1.50 -9.43 9.76
N GLN A 408 1.64 -9.28 8.44
CA GLN A 408 2.80 -9.80 7.67
C GLN A 408 4.08 -9.17 8.19
N ASN A 409 3.95 -7.88 8.48
CA ASN A 409 4.90 -7.06 9.17
C ASN A 409 4.81 -7.20 10.68
N HIS A 410 4.13 -8.17 11.35
CA HIS A 410 4.23 -8.44 12.82
C HIS A 410 4.02 -9.95 13.15
N SER A 411 4.99 -10.84 12.84
CA SER A 411 4.75 -12.29 12.52
C SER A 411 4.63 -13.17 13.74
N ALA A 412 5.08 -12.68 14.89
CA ALA A 412 4.75 -13.26 16.19
C ALA A 412 3.27 -13.08 16.55
N GLU A 413 2.57 -12.14 15.92
CA GLU A 413 1.19 -11.79 16.24
C GLU A 413 0.20 -12.38 15.22
N LYS A 414 0.00 -13.70 15.26
CA LYS A 414 -1.15 -14.30 14.56
C LYS A 414 -2.45 -13.92 15.26
N LEU A 415 -3.55 -13.84 14.51
CA LEU A 415 -4.90 -13.62 15.06
C LEU A 415 -5.48 -14.90 15.66
N SER A 416 -4.74 -15.48 16.60
CA SER A 416 -4.88 -16.88 17.04
C SER A 416 -6.24 -17.23 17.66
N THR A 417 -6.95 -16.23 18.15
CA THR A 417 -8.19 -16.38 18.94
C THR A 417 -9.45 -16.26 18.08
N LEU A 418 -9.33 -15.77 16.84
CA LEU A 418 -10.47 -15.54 15.96
C LEU A 418 -11.11 -16.85 15.48
N ARG A 419 -12.41 -16.98 15.73
CA ARG A 419 -13.29 -18.01 15.17
C ARG A 419 -13.94 -17.53 13.86
N THR A 420 -14.27 -16.24 13.78
CA THR A 420 -14.93 -15.67 12.61
C THR A 420 -14.34 -14.31 12.29
N PHE A 421 -14.06 -14.11 10.99
CA PHE A 421 -13.62 -12.85 10.42
C PHE A 421 -14.55 -12.50 9.25
N ASP A 422 -15.27 -11.40 9.29
CA ASP A 422 -16.08 -10.96 8.15
C ASP A 422 -15.58 -9.66 7.55
N ILE A 423 -15.72 -9.56 6.23
CA ILE A 423 -15.49 -8.35 5.47
C ILE A 423 -16.78 -7.89 4.83
N GLY A 424 -16.95 -6.57 4.74
CA GLY A 424 -18.12 -5.97 4.13
C GLY A 424 -17.87 -4.52 3.75
N GLY A 425 -18.85 -3.91 3.09
CA GLY A 425 -18.79 -2.50 2.68
C GLY A 425 -18.03 -2.24 1.36
N GLU A 426 -17.02 -3.04 0.99
CA GLU A 426 -16.26 -2.89 -0.28
C GLU A 426 -16.07 -4.23 -1.00
N ALA A 427 -15.76 -4.18 -2.30
CA ALA A 427 -15.31 -5.36 -3.02
C ALA A 427 -13.87 -5.72 -2.63
N SER A 428 -13.57 -7.01 -2.50
CA SER A 428 -12.23 -7.54 -2.24
C SER A 428 -11.76 -8.46 -3.37
N THR A 429 -10.47 -8.76 -3.40
CA THR A 429 -9.87 -9.67 -4.39
C THR A 429 -9.51 -10.99 -3.75
N VAL A 430 -9.52 -12.06 -4.55
CA VAL A 430 -9.15 -13.43 -4.11
C VAL A 430 -7.78 -13.46 -3.45
N GLN A 431 -6.80 -12.82 -4.09
CA GLN A 431 -5.42 -12.69 -3.57
C GLN A 431 -5.36 -12.06 -2.17
N ARG A 432 -6.24 -11.09 -1.86
CA ARG A 432 -6.30 -10.48 -0.52
C ARG A 432 -6.87 -11.44 0.52
N ILE A 433 -7.83 -12.29 0.14
CA ILE A 433 -8.40 -13.29 1.05
C ILE A 433 -7.45 -14.45 1.28
N GLU A 434 -6.73 -14.91 0.26
CA GLU A 434 -5.66 -15.91 0.42
C GLU A 434 -4.63 -15.43 1.44
N LYS A 435 -4.22 -14.15 1.33
CA LYS A 435 -3.35 -13.50 2.33
C LYS A 435 -4.00 -13.39 3.71
N LEU A 436 -5.31 -13.18 3.80
CA LEU A 436 -6.00 -13.18 5.09
C LEU A 436 -5.93 -14.55 5.77
N TYR A 437 -6.15 -15.63 5.02
CA TYR A 437 -6.13 -16.99 5.57
C TYR A 437 -4.77 -17.46 6.10
N THR A 438 -3.67 -16.84 5.68
CA THR A 438 -2.34 -17.13 6.25
C THR A 438 -2.17 -16.57 7.66
N CYS A 439 -2.90 -15.50 8.00
CA CYS A 439 -2.86 -14.85 9.31
C CYS A 439 -3.93 -15.36 10.29
N LEU A 440 -4.92 -16.11 9.79
CA LEU A 440 -6.06 -16.61 10.57
C LEU A 440 -5.89 -18.07 11.03
N PRO A 441 -6.47 -18.45 12.19
CA PRO A 441 -6.52 -19.83 12.66
C PRO A 441 -7.15 -20.77 11.63
N GLN A 442 -6.73 -22.04 11.61
CA GLN A 442 -7.23 -23.01 10.65
C GLN A 442 -8.75 -23.16 10.70
N ALA A 443 -9.32 -23.11 11.91
CA ALA A 443 -10.76 -23.19 12.17
C ALA A 443 -11.52 -21.88 11.92
N CYS A 444 -10.83 -20.77 11.61
CA CYS A 444 -11.48 -19.47 11.42
C CYS A 444 -12.24 -19.42 10.08
N SER A 445 -13.51 -19.04 10.15
CA SER A 445 -14.36 -18.83 8.98
C SER A 445 -14.25 -17.39 8.48
N VAL A 446 -13.96 -17.19 7.19
CA VAL A 446 -14.01 -15.86 6.56
C VAL A 446 -15.32 -15.68 5.83
N TRP A 447 -15.99 -14.56 6.05
CA TRP A 447 -17.24 -14.23 5.39
C TRP A 447 -17.11 -12.97 4.54
N ASN A 448 -17.73 -12.96 3.37
CA ASN A 448 -18.05 -11.75 2.63
C ASN A 448 -19.52 -11.41 2.88
N ILE A 449 -19.77 -10.22 3.41
CA ILE A 449 -21.11 -9.76 3.79
C ILE A 449 -21.41 -8.48 3.02
N TYR A 450 -22.66 -8.30 2.62
CA TYR A 450 -23.11 -7.09 1.95
C TYR A 450 -24.50 -6.67 2.44
N GLY A 451 -24.65 -5.37 2.65
CA GLY A 451 -25.92 -4.68 2.80
C GLY A 451 -25.69 -3.16 2.82
N PRO A 452 -26.56 -2.36 2.16
CA PRO A 452 -26.66 -0.95 2.45
C PRO A 452 -27.40 -0.69 3.77
N ALA A 453 -27.22 0.51 4.33
CA ALA A 453 -27.90 0.91 5.57
C ALA A 453 -29.43 0.82 5.48
N GLU A 454 -30.01 1.11 4.31
CA GLU A 454 -31.44 0.98 4.07
C GLU A 454 -31.97 -0.46 4.11
N THR A 455 -31.08 -1.46 4.15
CA THR A 455 -31.41 -2.88 4.37
C THR A 455 -30.97 -3.40 5.73
N THR A 456 -30.62 -2.48 6.64
CA THR A 456 -30.20 -2.76 8.02
C THR A 456 -28.92 -3.59 8.10
N VAL A 457 -27.78 -2.92 8.01
CA VAL A 457 -26.42 -3.48 8.10
C VAL A 457 -26.11 -4.46 6.96
N ASP A 458 -26.71 -5.65 6.97
CA ASP A 458 -26.36 -6.76 6.09
C ASP A 458 -27.62 -7.43 5.52
N CYS A 459 -27.63 -7.78 4.23
CA CYS A 459 -28.71 -8.50 3.57
C CYS A 459 -28.27 -9.73 2.77
N THR A 460 -26.98 -9.90 2.49
CA THR A 460 -26.41 -11.12 1.89
C THR A 460 -25.14 -11.57 2.63
N GLY A 461 -24.84 -12.87 2.54
CA GLY A 461 -23.60 -13.43 3.09
C GLY A 461 -23.05 -14.60 2.27
N TYR A 462 -21.73 -14.70 2.24
CA TYR A 462 -20.99 -15.77 1.59
C TYR A 462 -19.84 -16.25 2.49
N ILE A 463 -19.77 -17.56 2.74
CA ILE A 463 -18.60 -18.16 3.39
C ILE A 463 -17.53 -18.33 2.32
N ILE A 464 -16.40 -17.70 2.51
CA ILE A 464 -15.26 -17.86 1.64
C ILE A 464 -14.53 -19.15 2.03
N GLY A 465 -14.04 -19.91 1.04
CA GLY A 465 -13.24 -21.11 1.27
C GLY A 465 -11.74 -20.79 1.31
N ARG A 466 -10.94 -21.65 1.98
CA ARG A 466 -9.47 -21.54 2.00
C ARG A 466 -8.80 -21.83 0.65
N ILE A 467 -9.40 -22.66 -0.19
CA ILE A 467 -8.94 -22.94 -1.56
C ILE A 467 -9.89 -22.22 -2.52
N GLN A 468 -9.36 -21.34 -3.36
CA GLN A 468 -10.17 -20.50 -4.26
C GLN A 468 -9.81 -20.72 -5.72
N ASN A 469 -10.72 -21.33 -6.47
CA ASN A 469 -10.67 -21.40 -7.94
C ASN A 469 -11.74 -20.47 -8.53
N MET A 470 -11.78 -19.20 -8.09
CA MET A 470 -12.76 -18.21 -8.55
C MET A 470 -12.02 -16.94 -8.98
N MET A 471 -12.54 -16.21 -9.97
CA MET A 471 -11.94 -14.93 -10.38
C MET A 471 -12.35 -13.77 -9.46
N ASN A 472 -13.60 -13.77 -8.99
CA ASN A 472 -14.18 -12.73 -8.13
C ASN A 472 -14.87 -13.35 -6.91
N ILE A 473 -14.96 -12.60 -5.82
CA ILE A 473 -15.62 -13.03 -4.57
C ILE A 473 -17.13 -12.71 -4.68
N PRO A 474 -18.02 -13.71 -4.58
CA PRO A 474 -19.47 -13.48 -4.61
C PRO A 474 -19.95 -12.65 -3.41
N MET A 475 -21.02 -11.88 -3.60
CA MET A 475 -21.80 -11.28 -2.50
C MET A 475 -22.52 -12.35 -1.67
N GLY A 476 -22.79 -13.50 -2.30
CA GLY A 476 -23.39 -14.66 -1.65
C GLY A 476 -24.89 -14.79 -1.85
N ARG A 477 -25.54 -15.38 -0.85
CA ARG A 477 -26.99 -15.59 -0.81
C ARG A 477 -27.64 -14.60 0.13
N LEU A 478 -28.95 -14.38 -0.05
CA LEU A 478 -29.75 -13.58 0.86
C LEU A 478 -29.74 -14.15 2.28
N LEU A 479 -29.70 -13.26 3.27
CA LEU A 479 -29.95 -13.60 4.65
C LEU A 479 -31.42 -14.01 4.86
N PRO A 480 -31.74 -14.80 5.89
CA PRO A 480 -33.13 -15.09 6.24
C PRO A 480 -33.99 -13.83 6.38
N ASN A 481 -35.26 -13.95 5.99
CA ASN A 481 -36.27 -12.87 5.93
C ASN A 481 -36.01 -11.75 4.92
N TYR A 482 -34.97 -11.83 4.10
CA TYR A 482 -34.75 -10.96 2.94
C TYR A 482 -35.18 -11.61 1.65
N ARG A 483 -35.64 -10.81 0.70
CA ARG A 483 -35.93 -11.23 -0.68
C ARG A 483 -35.26 -10.27 -1.63
N CYS A 484 -34.96 -10.68 -2.86
CA CYS A 484 -34.47 -9.78 -3.88
C CYS A 484 -35.05 -10.05 -5.27
N MET A 485 -34.92 -9.03 -6.11
CA MET A 485 -35.16 -9.09 -7.54
C MET A 485 -33.97 -8.46 -8.24
N ILE A 486 -33.56 -9.04 -9.37
CA ILE A 486 -32.53 -8.48 -10.25
C ILE A 486 -33.26 -7.97 -11.47
N MET A 487 -33.29 -6.65 -11.67
CA MET A 487 -34.13 -6.01 -12.68
C MET A 487 -33.28 -5.39 -13.78
N ASN A 488 -33.55 -5.74 -15.03
CA ASN A 488 -32.92 -5.07 -16.17
C ASN A 488 -33.49 -3.64 -16.35
N GLN A 489 -32.96 -2.91 -17.34
CA GLN A 489 -33.39 -1.54 -17.65
C GLN A 489 -34.88 -1.37 -18.00
N TYR A 490 -35.57 -2.46 -18.36
CA TYR A 490 -36.99 -2.49 -18.70
C TYR A 490 -37.87 -2.96 -17.54
N LEU A 491 -37.34 -3.04 -16.32
CA LEU A 491 -38.02 -3.55 -15.13
C LEU A 491 -38.50 -4.99 -15.30
N GLN A 492 -37.71 -5.82 -15.99
CA GLN A 492 -37.94 -7.25 -16.10
C GLN A 492 -36.90 -8.00 -15.29
N THR A 493 -37.29 -9.12 -14.72
CA THR A 493 -36.38 -9.99 -13.97
C THR A 493 -35.29 -10.53 -14.89
N SER A 494 -34.04 -10.25 -14.53
CA SER A 494 -32.84 -10.75 -15.18
C SER A 494 -32.68 -12.26 -14.94
N THR A 495 -32.12 -12.98 -15.92
CA THR A 495 -31.84 -14.42 -15.79
C THR A 495 -30.44 -14.70 -15.25
N THR A 496 -30.07 -15.98 -15.14
CA THR A 496 -28.70 -16.36 -14.75
C THR A 496 -27.66 -15.78 -15.71
N ASN A 497 -26.59 -15.21 -15.16
CA ASN A 497 -25.48 -14.53 -15.82
C ASN A 497 -25.83 -13.24 -16.59
N GLU A 498 -27.06 -12.73 -16.46
CA GLU A 498 -27.44 -11.43 -17.01
C GLU A 498 -27.34 -10.33 -15.94
N GLU A 499 -26.73 -9.21 -16.31
CA GLU A 499 -26.58 -8.05 -15.43
C GLU A 499 -27.93 -7.34 -15.23
N GLY A 500 -28.23 -7.00 -13.98
CA GLY A 500 -29.35 -6.14 -13.64
C GLY A 500 -29.17 -5.42 -12.30
N GLU A 501 -30.05 -4.47 -12.02
CA GLU A 501 -30.07 -3.71 -10.77
C GLU A 501 -30.70 -4.54 -9.64
N LEU A 502 -30.07 -4.55 -8.47
CA LEU A 502 -30.53 -5.26 -7.28
C LEU A 502 -31.62 -4.49 -6.54
N TYR A 503 -32.73 -5.16 -6.28
CA TYR A 503 -33.84 -4.70 -5.45
C TYR A 503 -33.95 -5.62 -4.24
N VAL A 504 -33.94 -5.08 -3.02
CA VAL A 504 -33.98 -5.86 -1.79
C VAL A 504 -35.26 -5.57 -1.02
N GLY A 505 -36.05 -6.61 -0.76
CA GLY A 505 -37.26 -6.56 0.04
C GLY A 505 -37.11 -7.36 1.34
N GLY A 506 -38.16 -7.36 2.15
CA GLY A 506 -38.24 -8.19 3.35
C GLY A 506 -38.10 -7.41 4.66
N VAL A 507 -37.92 -8.14 5.77
CA VAL A 507 -38.04 -7.57 7.12
C VAL A 507 -36.92 -6.58 7.41
N GLY A 508 -35.73 -6.73 6.83
CA GLY A 508 -34.61 -5.80 7.07
C GLY A 508 -34.68 -4.47 6.32
N VAL A 509 -35.69 -4.26 5.47
CA VAL A 509 -35.85 -2.97 4.77
C VAL A 509 -36.26 -1.89 5.79
N PHE A 510 -35.55 -0.76 5.74
CA PHE A 510 -35.74 0.42 6.57
C PHE A 510 -37.17 0.99 6.50
N ALA A 511 -37.50 1.87 7.45
CA ALA A 511 -38.78 2.56 7.47
C ALA A 511 -38.90 3.66 6.40
N GLY A 512 -37.78 4.28 6.06
CA GLY A 512 -37.70 5.41 5.15
C GLY A 512 -36.61 6.39 5.56
N TYR A 513 -36.53 7.49 4.82
CA TYR A 513 -35.63 8.59 5.13
C TYR A 513 -36.36 9.65 5.98
N LEU A 514 -35.74 10.04 7.09
CA LEU A 514 -36.27 11.01 8.04
C LEU A 514 -36.65 12.33 7.35
N GLY A 515 -37.92 12.70 7.42
CA GLY A 515 -38.45 13.95 6.87
C GLY A 515 -38.37 14.07 5.34
N ARG A 516 -38.15 12.96 4.63
CA ARG A 516 -37.89 12.93 3.18
C ARG A 516 -38.75 11.87 2.47
N ASP A 517 -40.07 12.04 2.55
CA ASP A 517 -41.05 11.18 1.89
C ASP A 517 -40.84 11.13 0.36
N ASP A 518 -40.37 12.23 -0.23
CA ASP A 518 -40.04 12.34 -1.65
C ASP A 518 -38.93 11.36 -2.08
N LEU A 519 -37.91 11.17 -1.24
CA LEU A 519 -36.83 10.22 -1.48
C LEU A 519 -37.26 8.80 -1.11
N THR A 520 -38.03 8.66 -0.02
CA THR A 520 -38.55 7.37 0.42
C THR A 520 -39.40 6.72 -0.66
N ALA A 521 -40.33 7.46 -1.27
CA ALA A 521 -41.18 6.96 -2.36
C ALA A 521 -40.41 6.61 -3.65
N LYS A 522 -39.22 7.19 -3.87
CA LYS A 522 -38.36 6.86 -5.01
C LYS A 522 -37.47 5.64 -4.75
N ALA A 523 -37.06 5.47 -3.49
CA ALA A 523 -36.18 4.40 -3.06
C ALA A 523 -36.93 3.09 -2.77
N LEU A 524 -38.12 3.20 -2.19
CA LEU A 524 -39.01 2.09 -1.89
C LEU A 524 -40.04 1.96 -3.02
N VAL A 525 -39.93 0.88 -3.79
CA VAL A 525 -40.80 0.57 -4.93
C VAL A 525 -41.68 -0.61 -4.56
N GLU A 526 -42.97 -0.49 -4.81
CA GLU A 526 -43.92 -1.58 -4.63
C GLU A 526 -43.98 -2.43 -5.91
N ILE A 527 -43.72 -3.73 -5.77
CA ILE A 527 -43.76 -4.73 -6.84
C ILE A 527 -44.56 -5.91 -6.31
N ASP A 528 -45.62 -6.31 -7.01
CA ASP A 528 -46.52 -7.41 -6.62
C ASP A 528 -47.03 -7.32 -5.17
N GLY A 529 -47.38 -6.10 -4.72
CA GLY A 529 -47.88 -5.85 -3.37
C GLY A 529 -46.82 -5.89 -2.27
N GLN A 530 -45.53 -5.91 -2.63
CA GLN A 530 -44.41 -5.99 -1.70
C GLN A 530 -43.45 -4.82 -1.93
N LEU A 531 -42.90 -4.32 -0.82
CA LEU A 531 -41.98 -3.19 -0.85
C LEU A 531 -40.54 -3.67 -1.01
N PHE A 532 -39.86 -3.12 -2.01
CA PHE A 532 -38.45 -3.34 -2.29
C PHE A 532 -37.68 -2.03 -2.23
N TYR A 533 -36.55 -2.03 -1.55
CA TYR A 533 -35.55 -0.98 -1.67
C TYR A 533 -34.72 -1.19 -2.93
N ARG A 534 -34.67 -0.16 -3.76
CA ARG A 534 -33.85 -0.09 -4.97
C ARG A 534 -32.43 0.31 -4.60
N THR A 535 -31.48 -0.63 -4.63
CA THR A 535 -30.12 -0.38 -4.10
C THR A 535 -29.28 0.52 -4.99
N GLY A 536 -29.48 0.44 -6.31
CA GLY A 536 -28.63 1.07 -7.33
C GLY A 536 -27.35 0.28 -7.65
N ASP A 537 -27.17 -0.90 -7.06
CA ASP A 537 -26.05 -1.81 -7.35
C ASP A 537 -26.41 -2.73 -8.52
N LEU A 538 -25.47 -2.91 -9.45
CA LEU A 538 -25.57 -3.86 -10.56
C LEU A 538 -24.99 -5.20 -10.12
N VAL A 539 -25.73 -6.28 -10.40
CA VAL A 539 -25.37 -7.63 -10.03
C VAL A 539 -25.67 -8.62 -11.15
N THR A 540 -24.97 -9.74 -11.15
CA THR A 540 -25.34 -10.95 -11.90
C THR A 540 -25.61 -12.10 -10.92
N MET A 541 -26.42 -13.07 -11.33
CA MET A 541 -26.66 -14.29 -10.55
C MET A 541 -26.13 -15.49 -11.31
N ASP A 542 -25.32 -16.33 -10.67
CA ASP A 542 -24.82 -17.55 -11.32
C ASP A 542 -25.82 -18.71 -11.27
N ASN A 543 -25.48 -19.83 -11.93
CA ASN A 543 -26.28 -21.05 -11.96
C ASN A 543 -26.51 -21.66 -10.56
N ASN A 544 -25.71 -21.31 -9.56
CA ASN A 544 -25.86 -21.78 -8.18
C ASN A 544 -26.76 -20.85 -7.35
N GLY A 545 -27.20 -19.72 -7.89
CA GLY A 545 -27.95 -18.70 -7.17
C GLY A 545 -27.08 -17.86 -6.24
N LEU A 546 -25.78 -17.73 -6.52
CA LEU A 546 -24.92 -16.76 -5.85
C LEU A 546 -24.96 -15.43 -6.61
N LEU A 547 -25.04 -14.34 -5.86
CA LEU A 547 -25.01 -12.98 -6.40
C LEU A 547 -23.57 -12.50 -6.53
N HIS A 548 -23.26 -11.88 -7.67
CA HIS A 548 -21.96 -11.30 -8.00
C HIS A 548 -22.11 -9.82 -8.27
N TYR A 549 -21.30 -8.99 -7.61
CA TYR A 549 -21.32 -7.54 -7.76
C TYR A 549 -20.63 -7.12 -9.07
N GLN A 550 -21.28 -6.28 -9.88
CA GLN A 550 -20.75 -5.76 -11.16
C GLN A 550 -20.44 -4.26 -11.11
N GLY A 551 -20.93 -3.53 -10.12
CA GLY A 551 -20.68 -2.10 -9.99
C GLY A 551 -21.92 -1.32 -9.56
N ARG A 552 -21.87 0.00 -9.75
CA ARG A 552 -22.98 0.92 -9.47
C ARG A 552 -23.62 1.38 -10.78
N LYS A 553 -24.94 1.53 -10.76
CA LYS A 553 -25.70 2.17 -11.85
C LYS A 553 -25.54 3.70 -11.83
N ASP A 554 -25.29 4.27 -10.66
CA ASP A 554 -25.15 5.71 -10.45
C ASP A 554 -23.68 6.14 -10.20
N HIS A 555 -23.49 7.44 -9.94
CA HIS A 555 -22.17 8.04 -9.72
C HIS A 555 -21.66 7.89 -8.28
N GLN A 556 -22.33 7.11 -7.44
CA GLN A 556 -21.88 6.89 -6.08
C GLN A 556 -20.65 6.01 -6.09
N ILE A 557 -19.71 6.34 -5.21
CA ILE A 557 -18.48 5.60 -5.10
C ILE A 557 -18.33 5.02 -3.70
N LYS A 558 -17.56 3.94 -3.61
CA LYS A 558 -17.04 3.42 -2.34
C LYS A 558 -15.58 3.83 -2.21
N LEU A 559 -15.26 4.51 -1.13
CA LEU A 559 -13.90 4.94 -0.78
C LEU A 559 -13.66 4.68 0.71
N HIS A 560 -12.61 3.94 1.06
CA HIS A 560 -12.23 3.62 2.44
C HIS A 560 -13.36 3.06 3.31
N GLY A 561 -14.21 2.22 2.72
CA GLY A 561 -15.35 1.57 3.38
C GLY A 561 -16.64 2.38 3.34
N GLN A 562 -16.64 3.53 2.68
CA GLN A 562 -17.69 4.53 2.85
C GLN A 562 -18.37 4.83 1.51
N ARG A 563 -19.70 4.90 1.57
CA ARG A 563 -20.54 5.28 0.45
C ARG A 563 -20.55 6.80 0.36
N ILE A 564 -19.88 7.34 -0.65
CA ILE A 564 -19.75 8.79 -0.85
C ILE A 564 -20.58 9.20 -2.06
N GLU A 565 -21.47 10.15 -1.83
CA GLU A 565 -22.22 10.85 -2.86
C GLU A 565 -21.44 12.10 -3.28
N LEU A 566 -20.84 12.05 -4.46
CA LEU A 566 -20.02 13.15 -4.98
C LEU A 566 -20.82 14.46 -5.06
N GLY A 567 -22.14 14.37 -5.28
CA GLY A 567 -23.07 15.50 -5.26
C GLY A 567 -23.19 16.22 -3.91
N GLU A 568 -22.93 15.57 -2.77
CA GLU A 568 -22.91 16.25 -1.45
C GLU A 568 -21.73 17.20 -1.32
N ILE A 569 -20.60 16.78 -1.87
CA ILE A 569 -19.39 17.60 -1.93
C ILE A 569 -19.61 18.75 -2.93
N GLU A 570 -20.15 18.45 -4.13
CA GLU A 570 -20.48 19.46 -5.14
C GLU A 570 -21.44 20.51 -4.57
N ARG A 571 -22.47 20.10 -3.82
CA ARG A 571 -23.44 21.03 -3.23
C ARG A 571 -22.85 21.87 -2.11
N CYS A 572 -22.01 21.28 -1.26
CA CYS A 572 -21.26 22.04 -0.26
C CYS A 572 -20.49 23.17 -0.94
N LEU A 573 -19.79 22.87 -2.03
CA LEU A 573 -19.05 23.87 -2.80
C LEU A 573 -19.98 24.89 -3.46
N LEU A 574 -21.09 24.45 -4.07
CA LEU A 574 -22.07 25.33 -4.73
C LEU A 574 -22.78 26.29 -3.78
N ASN A 575 -22.75 26.08 -2.45
CA ASN A 575 -23.26 27.05 -1.49
C ASN A 575 -22.39 28.32 -1.38
N ILE A 576 -21.17 28.29 -1.92
CA ILE A 576 -20.32 29.48 -2.03
C ILE A 576 -20.81 30.31 -3.22
N THR A 577 -21.29 31.54 -2.96
CA THR A 577 -21.96 32.39 -3.98
C THR A 577 -21.14 32.69 -5.22
N SER A 578 -19.81 32.59 -5.15
CA SER A 578 -18.89 32.80 -6.27
C SER A 578 -18.67 31.56 -7.15
N ILE A 579 -19.20 30.38 -6.79
CA ILE A 579 -19.11 29.16 -7.60
C ILE A 579 -20.33 29.04 -8.49
N SER A 580 -20.09 28.91 -9.80
CA SER A 580 -21.16 28.80 -10.81
C SER A 580 -21.50 27.36 -11.19
N ALA A 581 -20.53 26.44 -11.08
CA ALA A 581 -20.70 25.01 -11.32
C ALA A 581 -19.57 24.23 -10.64
N CYS A 582 -19.79 22.96 -10.30
CA CYS A 582 -18.77 22.08 -9.73
C CYS A 582 -19.02 20.63 -10.15
N VAL A 583 -17.96 19.84 -10.29
CA VAL A 583 -17.99 18.38 -10.48
C VAL A 583 -16.95 17.72 -9.61
N VAL A 584 -17.33 16.69 -8.87
CA VAL A 584 -16.40 15.90 -8.05
C VAL A 584 -16.28 14.49 -8.62
N LEU A 585 -15.07 13.94 -8.64
CA LEU A 585 -14.75 12.62 -9.18
C LEU A 585 -13.86 11.82 -8.22
N LYS A 586 -13.99 10.49 -8.28
CA LYS A 586 -12.97 9.57 -7.74
C LYS A 586 -11.80 9.52 -8.72
N TRP A 587 -10.58 9.75 -8.23
CA TRP A 587 -9.36 9.59 -8.99
C TRP A 587 -8.49 8.49 -8.39
N ASN A 588 -8.12 7.49 -9.19
CA ASN A 588 -7.58 6.21 -8.73
C ASN A 588 -8.49 5.54 -7.67
N ASP A 589 -8.03 4.47 -7.00
CA ASP A 589 -8.84 3.78 -6.00
C ASP A 589 -8.94 4.53 -4.65
N ASP A 590 -8.19 5.61 -4.46
CA ASP A 590 -7.91 6.21 -3.15
C ASP A 590 -8.18 7.74 -3.01
N HIS A 591 -8.50 8.49 -4.08
CA HIS A 591 -8.62 9.97 -3.98
C HIS A 591 -9.92 10.56 -4.51
N LEU A 592 -10.30 11.72 -3.98
CA LEU A 592 -11.39 12.58 -4.45
C LEU A 592 -10.82 13.87 -5.06
N VAL A 593 -11.32 14.28 -6.22
CA VAL A 593 -10.90 15.52 -6.90
C VAL A 593 -12.12 16.35 -7.27
N ALA A 594 -12.12 17.63 -6.91
CA ALA A 594 -13.20 18.58 -7.17
C ALA A 594 -12.81 19.60 -8.25
N TYR A 595 -13.54 19.63 -9.36
CA TYR A 595 -13.40 20.64 -10.41
C TYR A 595 -14.43 21.74 -10.17
N VAL A 596 -13.98 22.99 -10.02
CA VAL A 596 -14.83 24.12 -9.60
C VAL A 596 -14.79 25.22 -10.65
N GLN A 597 -15.96 25.66 -11.12
CA GLN A 597 -16.09 26.77 -12.04
C GLN A 597 -16.34 28.08 -11.29
N SER A 598 -15.33 28.94 -11.23
CA SER A 598 -15.40 30.25 -10.57
C SER A 598 -14.53 31.28 -11.28
N SER A 599 -15.00 32.54 -11.32
CA SER A 599 -14.24 33.71 -11.78
C SER A 599 -13.74 34.59 -10.63
N HIS A 600 -14.04 34.21 -9.39
CA HIS A 600 -13.78 35.04 -8.19
C HIS A 600 -13.03 34.30 -7.08
N ILE A 601 -12.95 32.97 -7.13
CA ILE A 601 -12.16 32.17 -6.20
C ILE A 601 -10.87 31.79 -6.90
N ASN A 602 -9.74 32.20 -6.34
CA ASN A 602 -8.41 31.88 -6.86
C ASN A 602 -7.63 30.93 -5.93
N GLU A 603 -8.17 30.62 -4.74
CA GLU A 603 -7.46 29.88 -3.69
C GLU A 603 -8.19 28.57 -3.35
N GLU A 604 -7.50 27.44 -3.53
CA GLU A 604 -8.00 26.11 -3.12
C GLU A 604 -8.27 26.04 -1.60
N GLU A 605 -7.51 26.80 -0.80
CA GLU A 605 -7.61 26.79 0.66
C GLU A 605 -9.00 27.23 1.14
N GLN A 606 -9.63 28.21 0.46
CA GLN A 606 -10.98 28.68 0.79
C GLN A 606 -12.03 27.58 0.57
N LEU A 607 -11.88 26.81 -0.50
CA LEU A 607 -12.75 25.67 -0.82
C LEU A 607 -12.56 24.54 0.19
N HIS A 608 -11.30 24.26 0.52
CA HIS A 608 -10.93 23.25 1.49
C HIS A 608 -11.45 23.58 2.90
N GLN A 609 -11.26 24.80 3.39
CA GLN A 609 -11.77 25.27 4.70
C GLN A 609 -13.31 25.25 4.75
N HIS A 610 -13.98 25.62 3.65
CA HIS A 610 -15.42 25.53 3.57
C HIS A 610 -15.91 24.07 3.67
N CYS A 611 -15.28 23.15 2.93
CA CYS A 611 -15.57 21.72 3.05
C CYS A 611 -15.29 21.20 4.47
N GLN A 612 -14.17 21.56 5.10
CA GLN A 612 -13.84 21.14 6.48
C GLN A 612 -14.85 21.57 7.52
N SER A 613 -15.48 22.73 7.35
CA SER A 613 -16.48 23.24 8.29
C SER A 613 -17.85 22.57 8.15
N HIS A 614 -18.14 21.95 7.01
CA HIS A 614 -19.48 21.44 6.68
C HIS A 614 -19.54 19.91 6.44
N LEU A 615 -18.43 19.29 6.03
CA LEU A 615 -18.35 17.89 5.63
C LEU A 615 -17.49 17.07 6.61
N PRO A 616 -17.76 15.75 6.74
CA PRO A 616 -16.87 14.84 7.43
C PRO A 616 -15.49 14.75 6.75
N PRO A 617 -14.40 14.43 7.49
CA PRO A 617 -13.04 14.40 6.95
C PRO A 617 -12.83 13.54 5.70
N HIS A 618 -13.59 12.45 5.56
CA HIS A 618 -13.46 11.50 4.45
C HIS A 618 -14.17 11.94 3.16
N MET A 619 -15.07 12.93 3.23
CA MET A 619 -15.75 13.50 2.06
C MET A 619 -14.99 14.71 1.49
N ILE A 620 -13.88 15.12 2.11
CA ILE A 620 -13.14 16.29 1.68
C ILE A 620 -12.27 15.90 0.47
N PRO A 621 -12.43 16.57 -0.68
CA PRO A 621 -11.57 16.35 -1.83
C PRO A 621 -10.10 16.53 -1.48
N SER A 622 -9.25 15.64 -2.01
CA SER A 622 -7.81 15.74 -1.89
C SER A 622 -7.25 16.90 -2.72
N ILE A 623 -7.89 17.25 -3.84
CA ILE A 623 -7.46 18.34 -4.73
C ILE A 623 -8.67 19.13 -5.24
N PHE A 624 -8.53 20.45 -5.38
CA PHE A 624 -9.52 21.33 -6.02
C PHE A 624 -8.92 21.96 -7.30
N ILE A 625 -9.54 21.74 -8.46
CA ILE A 625 -9.10 22.31 -9.73
C ILE A 625 -10.08 23.40 -10.15
N ILE A 626 -9.63 24.66 -10.09
CA ILE A 626 -10.46 25.82 -10.45
C ILE A 626 -10.35 26.09 -11.95
N LEU A 627 -11.48 26.19 -12.64
CA LEU A 627 -11.58 26.41 -14.08
C LEU A 627 -12.45 27.63 -14.38
N GLU A 628 -12.10 28.40 -15.41
CA GLU A 628 -12.98 29.48 -15.90
C GLU A 628 -14.29 28.91 -16.46
N LYS A 629 -14.22 27.72 -17.08
CA LYS A 629 -15.37 27.04 -17.66
C LYS A 629 -15.18 25.52 -17.66
N LEU A 630 -16.20 24.77 -17.24
CA LEU A 630 -16.19 23.31 -17.35
C LEU A 630 -16.37 22.88 -18.82
N PRO A 631 -15.60 21.91 -19.32
CA PRO A 631 -15.74 21.41 -20.67
C PRO A 631 -17.10 20.74 -20.85
N LEU A 632 -17.80 21.07 -21.94
CA LEU A 632 -19.11 20.52 -22.27
C LEU A 632 -19.00 19.70 -23.55
N ASN A 633 -19.71 18.58 -23.61
CA ASN A 633 -19.87 17.80 -24.82
C ASN A 633 -20.90 18.46 -25.78
N GLN A 634 -21.06 17.88 -26.97
CA GLN A 634 -21.97 18.37 -28.00
C GLN A 634 -23.45 18.46 -27.55
N ASN A 635 -23.82 17.78 -26.46
CA ASN A 635 -25.16 17.81 -25.86
C ASN A 635 -25.29 18.83 -24.71
N GLY A 636 -24.28 19.66 -24.47
CA GLY A 636 -24.27 20.66 -23.40
C GLY A 636 -24.12 20.08 -21.98
N LYS A 637 -23.74 18.80 -21.85
CA LYS A 637 -23.40 18.16 -20.57
C LYS A 637 -21.90 18.19 -20.33
N ILE A 638 -21.46 18.13 -19.08
CA ILE A 638 -20.03 18.18 -18.74
C ILE A 638 -19.31 16.97 -19.35
N ASP A 639 -18.25 17.23 -20.11
CA ASP A 639 -17.41 16.21 -20.73
C ASP A 639 -16.30 15.79 -19.77
N ARG A 640 -16.58 14.74 -18.99
CA ARG A 640 -15.65 14.22 -17.97
C ARG A 640 -14.34 13.68 -18.55
N LYS A 641 -14.31 13.26 -19.83
CA LYS A 641 -13.10 12.77 -20.48
C LYS A 641 -12.15 13.90 -20.88
N GLN A 642 -12.68 15.12 -21.01
CA GLN A 642 -11.90 16.32 -21.32
C GLN A 642 -11.55 17.14 -20.07
N LEU A 643 -11.93 16.67 -18.87
CA LEU A 643 -11.46 17.30 -17.64
C LEU A 643 -9.94 17.15 -17.53
N PRO A 644 -9.21 18.21 -17.14
CA PRO A 644 -7.77 18.14 -17.01
C PRO A 644 -7.39 17.10 -15.96
N SER A 645 -6.39 16.27 -16.29
CA SER A 645 -5.87 15.27 -15.35
C SER A 645 -5.35 15.98 -14.10
N PRO A 646 -5.78 15.55 -12.90
CA PRO A 646 -5.29 16.12 -11.65
C PRO A 646 -3.80 15.82 -11.53
N GLN A 647 -3.01 16.88 -11.49
CA GLN A 647 -1.61 16.79 -11.17
C GLN A 647 -1.53 16.78 -9.64
N PHE A 648 -1.22 15.62 -9.05
CA PHE A 648 -0.86 15.51 -7.63
C PHE A 648 0.54 16.12 -7.35
N SER A 649 1.03 16.95 -8.27
CA SER A 649 2.29 17.67 -8.24
C SER A 649 2.05 19.17 -8.44
N SER A 650 2.82 19.96 -7.70
CA SER A 650 2.63 21.38 -7.36
C SER A 650 2.80 22.40 -8.50
N LYS A 651 2.38 22.12 -9.74
CA LYS A 651 2.60 23.05 -10.88
C LYS A 651 1.47 24.06 -11.15
N HIS A 652 0.36 24.06 -10.40
CA HIS A 652 -0.76 24.98 -10.63
C HIS A 652 -0.78 26.27 -9.77
N LEU A 653 0.18 26.49 -8.86
CA LEU A 653 0.26 27.68 -7.99
C LEU A 653 1.08 28.85 -8.59
N THR A 654 0.93 29.16 -9.87
CA THR A 654 1.62 30.33 -10.48
C THR A 654 0.74 31.55 -10.73
N ASN A 655 -0.55 31.52 -10.38
CA ASN A 655 -1.38 32.72 -10.47
C ASN A 655 -2.01 33.10 -9.12
N SER A 656 -1.39 34.09 -8.48
CA SER A 656 -2.00 35.03 -7.52
C SER A 656 -2.50 34.48 -6.16
N ILE A 657 -1.60 33.87 -5.38
CA ILE A 657 -1.65 33.88 -3.90
C ILE A 657 -0.24 34.24 -3.45
N GLU A 658 -0.09 35.26 -2.60
CA GLU A 658 1.21 35.58 -2.00
C GLU A 658 1.73 34.35 -1.26
N LEU A 659 2.88 33.84 -1.71
CA LEU A 659 3.54 32.69 -1.11
C LEU A 659 4.04 33.10 0.29
N LEU A 660 3.21 32.88 1.31
CA LEU A 660 3.55 33.13 2.71
C LEU A 660 4.65 32.16 3.12
N LEU A 661 5.79 32.73 3.47
CA LEU A 661 6.97 32.01 3.94
C LEU A 661 6.89 31.81 5.45
N PRO A 662 7.52 30.76 6.00
CA PRO A 662 7.59 30.56 7.44
C PRO A 662 8.24 31.76 8.12
N THR A 663 7.57 32.28 9.15
CA THR A 663 7.95 33.53 9.83
C THR A 663 8.68 33.29 11.15
N ASN A 664 8.61 32.07 11.69
CA ASN A 664 9.28 31.66 12.93
C ASN A 664 9.94 30.28 12.79
N ASP A 665 10.89 29.97 13.68
CA ASP A 665 11.74 28.77 13.57
C ASP A 665 10.97 27.45 13.64
N ILE A 666 9.81 27.44 14.31
CA ILE A 666 8.90 26.29 14.38
C ILE A 666 8.20 26.11 13.03
N GLU A 667 7.66 27.18 12.44
CA GLU A 667 7.10 27.15 11.07
C GLU A 667 8.16 26.70 10.05
N VAL A 668 9.41 27.16 10.16
CA VAL A 668 10.51 26.74 9.26
C VAL A 668 10.79 25.25 9.39
N SER A 669 10.83 24.74 10.61
CA SER A 669 11.09 23.32 10.88
C SER A 669 9.96 22.42 10.40
N ILE A 670 8.71 22.83 10.61
CA ILE A 670 7.53 22.12 10.12
C ILE A 670 7.47 22.16 8.59
N HIS A 671 7.72 23.32 8.00
CA HIS A 671 7.77 23.52 6.55
C HIS A 671 8.77 22.58 5.89
N ARG A 672 9.96 22.41 6.47
CA ARG A 672 10.99 21.46 6.05
C ARG A 672 10.49 20.00 6.08
N ILE A 673 9.87 19.58 7.18
CA ILE A 673 9.32 18.21 7.30
C ILE A 673 8.24 17.97 6.24
N TRP A 674 7.38 18.96 5.98
CA TRP A 674 6.36 18.86 4.95
C TRP A 674 6.97 18.77 3.56
N CYS A 675 7.95 19.62 3.25
CA CYS A 675 8.65 19.58 1.98
C CYS A 675 9.31 18.22 1.73
N GLU A 676 9.87 17.59 2.77
CA GLU A 676 10.46 16.24 2.69
C GLU A 676 9.42 15.14 2.48
N ILE A 677 8.31 15.16 3.23
CA ILE A 677 7.28 14.11 3.13
C ILE A 677 6.50 14.20 1.82
N PHE A 678 6.23 15.41 1.34
CA PHE A 678 5.50 15.65 0.09
C PHE A 678 6.42 15.75 -1.13
N ASN A 679 7.73 15.69 -0.93
CA ASN A 679 8.76 15.81 -1.96
C ASN A 679 8.61 17.10 -2.80
N GLN A 680 8.37 18.23 -2.12
CA GLN A 680 8.17 19.56 -2.72
C GLN A 680 9.22 20.56 -2.24
N ASN A 681 9.61 21.50 -3.10
CA ASN A 681 10.68 22.46 -2.79
C ASN A 681 10.22 23.60 -1.86
N GLN A 682 8.95 24.00 -1.97
CA GLN A 682 8.40 25.12 -1.20
C GLN A 682 6.88 24.94 -1.08
N ILE A 683 6.39 24.94 0.15
CA ILE A 683 4.96 24.90 0.48
C ILE A 683 4.63 26.22 1.19
N SER A 684 3.56 26.93 0.82
CA SER A 684 3.23 28.15 1.58
C SER A 684 2.73 27.79 2.97
N THR A 685 3.01 28.60 3.98
CA THR A 685 2.73 28.20 5.37
C THR A 685 1.26 28.21 5.74
N ASN A 686 0.43 28.86 4.95
CA ASN A 686 -1.03 28.72 4.99
C ASN A 686 -1.54 27.52 4.16
N THR A 687 -0.74 26.95 3.25
CA THR A 687 -1.21 25.86 2.38
C THR A 687 -1.64 24.65 3.22
N SER A 688 -2.85 24.17 2.95
CA SER A 688 -3.41 23.00 3.63
C SER A 688 -2.67 21.73 3.23
N ILE A 689 -2.33 20.87 4.19
CA ILE A 689 -1.67 19.58 3.93
C ILE A 689 -2.42 18.72 2.91
N PHE A 690 -3.74 18.81 2.91
CA PHE A 690 -4.58 18.02 2.02
C PHE A 690 -4.44 18.49 0.57
N THR A 691 -4.26 19.80 0.35
CA THR A 691 -4.07 20.38 -1.01
C THR A 691 -2.76 19.94 -1.68
N ILE A 692 -1.78 19.49 -0.89
CA ILE A 692 -0.50 18.96 -1.39
C ILE A 692 -0.44 17.42 -1.39
N GLY A 693 -1.59 16.75 -1.28
CA GLY A 693 -1.69 15.28 -1.34
C GLY A 693 -1.64 14.57 0.02
N GLY A 694 -1.82 15.29 1.13
CA GLY A 694 -1.84 14.74 2.48
C GLY A 694 -3.04 13.85 2.75
N HIS A 695 -2.82 12.72 3.40
CA HIS A 695 -3.87 11.83 3.91
C HIS A 695 -3.55 11.41 5.35
N SER A 696 -4.47 10.66 5.97
CA SER A 696 -4.39 10.31 7.39
C SER A 696 -3.09 9.62 7.80
N LEU A 697 -2.56 8.76 6.93
CA LEU A 697 -1.26 8.09 7.10
C LEU A 697 -0.06 9.07 7.05
N LEU A 698 -0.10 10.09 6.18
CA LEU A 698 0.94 11.13 6.11
C LEU A 698 0.86 12.07 7.33
N ILE A 699 -0.35 12.35 7.83
CA ILE A 699 -0.53 13.08 9.10
C ILE A 699 0.02 12.28 10.28
N MET A 700 -0.11 10.95 10.29
CA MET A 700 0.54 10.09 11.29
C MET A 700 2.07 10.15 11.19
N GLN A 701 2.62 10.13 9.98
CA GLN A 701 4.07 10.28 9.77
C GLN A 701 4.57 11.66 10.23
N LEU A 702 3.82 12.71 9.94
CA LEU A 702 4.10 14.06 10.42
C LEU A 702 4.01 14.17 11.93
N PHE A 703 2.97 13.60 12.53
CA PHE A 703 2.81 13.56 13.98
C PHE A 703 4.03 12.94 14.67
N HIS A 704 4.53 11.82 14.12
CA HIS A 704 5.73 11.16 14.60
C HIS A 704 6.99 12.03 14.40
N GLN A 705 7.16 12.60 13.20
CA GLN A 705 8.27 13.50 12.88
C GLN A 705 8.29 14.75 13.77
N TYR A 706 7.13 15.31 14.13
CA TYR A 706 7.02 16.43 15.06
C TYR A 706 7.43 16.08 16.48
N LYS A 707 7.01 14.90 16.97
CA LYS A 707 7.43 14.43 18.29
C LYS A 707 8.94 14.32 18.40
N ILE A 708 9.59 13.80 17.36
CA ILE A 708 11.05 13.69 17.29
C ILE A 708 11.69 15.09 17.14
N LYS A 709 11.24 15.89 16.18
CA LYS A 709 11.87 17.17 15.83
C LYS A 709 11.81 18.19 16.97
N PHE A 710 10.71 18.21 17.70
CA PHE A 710 10.43 19.20 18.75
C PHE A 710 10.49 18.61 20.16
N ASN A 711 10.96 17.36 20.29
CA ASN A 711 11.14 16.64 21.55
C ASN A 711 9.89 16.64 22.45
N LEU A 712 8.72 16.37 21.85
CA LEU A 712 7.43 16.46 22.52
C LEU A 712 7.09 15.14 23.23
N GLU A 713 6.75 15.19 24.53
CA GLU A 713 6.31 14.02 25.30
C GLU A 713 5.04 13.34 24.72
N THR A 714 4.78 12.09 25.12
CA THR A 714 3.74 11.23 24.53
C THR A 714 2.31 11.80 24.60
N ASN A 715 2.02 12.71 25.54
CA ASN A 715 0.68 13.24 25.82
C ASN A 715 0.45 14.73 25.46
N THR A 716 1.43 15.44 24.87
CA THR A 716 1.36 16.92 24.71
C THR A 716 0.78 17.39 23.37
N LEU A 717 1.00 16.64 22.28
CA LEU A 717 0.44 16.93 20.96
C LEU A 717 -0.62 15.87 20.60
N SER A 718 -1.82 16.31 20.21
CA SER A 718 -2.91 15.44 19.76
C SER A 718 -2.98 15.39 18.23
N ILE A 719 -3.03 14.18 17.66
CA ILE A 719 -3.18 14.01 16.20
C ILE A 719 -4.48 14.63 15.69
N SER A 720 -5.53 14.65 16.52
CA SER A 720 -6.82 15.27 16.18
C SER A 720 -6.68 16.77 15.90
N ASN A 721 -5.78 17.47 16.61
CA ASN A 721 -5.57 18.90 16.42
C ASN A 721 -4.81 19.19 15.12
N LEU A 722 -3.92 18.28 14.68
CA LEU A 722 -3.24 18.38 13.39
C LEU A 722 -4.21 18.22 12.21
N PHE A 723 -5.23 17.38 12.35
CA PHE A 723 -6.29 17.27 11.34
C PHE A 723 -7.19 18.51 11.27
N GLN A 724 -7.52 19.10 12.43
CA GLN A 724 -8.41 20.26 12.51
C GLN A 724 -7.74 21.56 12.02
N HIS A 725 -6.42 21.62 12.11
CA HIS A 725 -5.67 22.82 11.74
C HIS A 725 -4.59 22.50 10.72
N PRO A 726 -4.95 22.28 9.45
CA PRO A 726 -4.16 21.51 8.50
C PRO A 726 -3.08 22.33 7.80
N THR A 727 -2.52 23.37 8.41
CA THR A 727 -1.53 24.25 7.78
C THR A 727 -0.27 24.35 8.63
N ILE A 728 0.85 24.71 8.01
CA ILE A 728 2.14 24.83 8.70
C ILE A 728 2.07 25.86 9.84
N ILE A 729 1.40 27.01 9.61
CA ILE A 729 1.20 28.05 10.64
C ILE A 729 0.49 27.48 11.86
N HIS A 730 -0.60 26.75 11.66
CA HIS A 730 -1.35 26.24 12.79
C HIS A 730 -0.67 25.07 13.50
N HIS A 731 -0.03 24.16 12.74
CA HIS A 731 0.81 23.12 13.34
C HIS A 731 1.93 23.76 14.18
N ALA A 732 2.53 24.86 13.72
CA ALA A 732 3.53 25.59 14.47
C ALA A 732 2.98 26.17 15.76
N GLN A 733 1.78 26.75 15.74
CA GLN A 733 1.13 27.26 16.95
C GLN A 733 0.84 26.15 17.97
N LEU A 734 0.33 25.00 17.52
CA LEU A 734 0.06 23.84 18.39
C LEU A 734 1.35 23.30 19.02
N ILE A 735 2.42 23.19 18.22
CA ILE A 735 3.73 22.76 18.69
C ILE A 735 4.33 23.79 19.63
N GLN A 736 4.18 25.09 19.35
CA GLN A 736 4.67 26.17 20.22
C GLN A 736 3.95 26.22 21.58
N GLN A 737 2.65 25.92 21.61
CA GLN A 737 1.91 25.73 22.86
C GLN A 737 2.41 24.49 23.64
N SER A 738 2.73 23.42 22.92
CA SER A 738 3.28 22.18 23.49
C SER A 738 4.71 22.39 24.05
N ILE A 739 5.54 23.17 23.35
CA ILE A 739 6.91 23.53 23.76
C ILE A 739 6.91 24.50 24.96
N LYS A 740 5.93 25.41 25.06
CA LYS A 740 5.78 26.29 26.25
C LYS A 740 5.50 25.51 27.54
N ILE A 741 4.87 24.35 27.45
CA ILE A 741 4.66 23.43 28.59
C ILE A 741 5.98 22.73 28.97
N ILE A 742 6.90 22.55 28.01
CA ILE A 742 8.22 21.93 28.20
C ILE A 742 9.25 22.95 28.75
N HIS A 743 9.17 24.23 28.38
CA HIS A 743 10.06 25.31 28.85
C HIS A 743 9.96 25.66 30.36
N THR A 744 9.21 24.90 31.16
CA THR A 744 9.39 24.87 32.61
C THR A 744 10.50 23.90 33.06
N MET A 745 11.19 23.25 32.13
CA MET A 745 12.35 22.38 32.35
C MET A 745 13.47 22.70 31.33
N ASP A 746 14.71 22.85 31.80
CA ASP A 746 15.84 23.61 31.20
C ASP A 746 16.50 23.07 29.90
N ASP A 747 17.19 24.02 29.22
CA ASP A 747 17.81 24.09 27.88
C ASP A 747 19.24 23.50 27.69
N SER A 748 19.60 23.15 26.43
CA SER A 748 20.85 23.48 25.65
C SER A 748 21.59 22.34 24.90
N SER A 749 21.82 22.50 23.57
CA SER A 749 23.10 22.16 22.83
C SER A 749 23.09 22.12 21.28
N TRP A 750 21.98 22.20 20.53
CA TRP A 750 21.99 21.83 19.07
C TRP A 750 21.67 22.90 18.00
N SER A 751 21.69 24.21 18.29
CA SER A 751 20.88 25.17 17.50
C SER A 751 21.44 25.88 16.23
N SER A 752 22.70 25.78 15.76
CA SER A 752 23.06 26.32 14.41
C SER A 752 24.42 25.86 13.82
N LEU A 753 24.47 25.50 12.52
CA LEU A 753 25.71 25.20 11.78
C LEU A 753 26.56 26.47 11.59
N TYR A 754 27.90 26.33 11.60
CA TYR A 754 28.83 27.44 11.43
C TYR A 754 29.10 27.73 9.94
N LEU A 755 28.82 28.96 9.50
CA LEU A 755 29.15 29.41 8.15
C LEU A 755 30.57 29.97 8.10
N THR A 756 31.40 29.49 7.17
CA THR A 756 32.82 29.85 7.07
C THR A 756 33.10 31.28 6.60
N GLN A 757 32.06 32.07 6.35
CA GLN A 757 32.12 33.46 5.88
C GLN A 757 33.05 33.66 4.66
N GLY A 758 33.14 32.67 3.77
CA GLY A 758 33.91 32.77 2.53
C GLY A 758 35.38 32.35 2.60
N LYS A 759 35.84 31.70 3.68
CA LYS A 759 37.16 31.06 3.70
C LYS A 759 37.23 29.93 2.65
N GLN A 760 38.17 30.02 1.72
CA GLN A 760 38.36 29.00 0.66
C GLN A 760 39.27 27.85 1.07
N ASN A 761 40.16 28.07 2.05
CA ASN A 761 41.09 27.08 2.58
C ASN A 761 40.71 26.76 4.02
N THR A 762 40.33 25.50 4.27
CA THR A 762 39.87 25.05 5.59
C THR A 762 40.36 23.64 5.85
N ARG A 763 40.28 23.19 7.11
CA ARG A 763 40.58 21.80 7.44
C ARG A 763 39.63 20.87 6.68
N ALA A 764 40.14 19.74 6.19
CA ALA A 764 39.31 18.72 5.58
C ALA A 764 38.37 18.06 6.61
N SER A 765 37.27 17.49 6.13
CA SER A 765 36.34 16.76 7.01
C SER A 765 37.03 15.49 7.52
N PHE A 766 36.62 14.96 8.67
CA PHE A 766 37.27 13.77 9.21
C PHE A 766 37.25 12.59 8.20
N ALA A 767 36.16 12.42 7.46
CA ALA A 767 36.06 11.40 6.41
C ALA A 767 37.07 11.60 5.27
N GLN A 768 37.25 12.84 4.79
CA GLN A 768 38.27 13.18 3.79
C GLN A 768 39.70 12.96 4.32
N GLU A 769 39.98 13.35 5.56
CA GLU A 769 41.28 13.13 6.20
C GLU A 769 41.66 11.65 6.18
N ARG A 770 40.72 10.76 6.51
CA ARG A 770 40.95 9.31 6.52
C ARG A 770 41.21 8.74 5.14
N ILE A 771 40.39 9.09 4.14
CA ILE A 771 40.57 8.58 2.77
C ILE A 771 41.93 9.05 2.23
N TYR A 772 42.25 10.34 2.39
CA TYR A 772 43.52 10.90 1.94
C TYR A 772 44.71 10.19 2.61
N LEU A 773 44.68 9.99 3.94
CA LEU A 773 45.78 9.30 4.65
C LEU A 773 45.94 7.84 4.22
N ASP A 774 44.85 7.09 4.08
CA ASP A 774 44.90 5.68 3.65
C ASP A 774 45.48 5.57 2.23
N GLU A 775 45.09 6.47 1.34
CA GLU A 775 45.61 6.54 -0.03
C GLU A 775 47.10 6.90 -0.07
N GLN A 776 47.55 7.91 0.69
CA GLN A 776 48.98 8.27 0.78
C GLN A 776 49.85 7.14 1.36
N ILE A 777 49.34 6.41 2.37
CA ILE A 777 50.05 5.25 2.93
C ILE A 777 50.23 4.17 1.86
N ARG A 778 49.21 3.89 1.04
CA ARG A 778 49.27 2.87 -0.02
C ARG A 778 50.19 3.27 -1.17
N PHE A 779 50.13 4.53 -1.61
CA PHE A 779 51.08 5.04 -2.63
C PHE A 779 52.54 4.91 -2.19
N SER A 780 52.81 5.01 -0.89
CA SER A 780 54.16 4.85 -0.35
C SER A 780 54.63 3.39 -0.27
N SER A 781 53.72 2.40 -0.24
CA SER A 781 54.02 1.01 0.08
C SER A 781 54.02 0.04 -1.12
N ASN A 782 53.27 0.30 -2.19
CA ASN A 782 53.21 -0.57 -3.39
C ASN A 782 53.09 0.26 -4.68
N LYS A 783 54.00 0.05 -5.65
CA LYS A 783 54.02 0.77 -6.95
C LYS A 783 53.25 0.08 -8.09
N THR A 784 52.70 -1.12 -7.88
CA THR A 784 52.36 -2.02 -9.01
C THR A 784 50.98 -2.67 -9.00
N THR A 785 50.06 -2.34 -8.08
CA THR A 785 48.69 -2.90 -8.12
C THR A 785 47.64 -1.87 -7.67
N MET A 786 46.76 -1.50 -8.62
CA MET A 786 45.58 -0.63 -8.50
C MET A 786 45.73 0.71 -7.76
N ASN A 787 46.17 1.73 -8.48
CA ASN A 787 46.35 3.09 -7.95
C ASN A 787 45.04 3.81 -7.54
N ASN A 788 43.85 3.31 -7.91
CA ASN A 788 42.58 4.04 -7.74
C ASN A 788 41.48 3.25 -7.01
N MET A 789 41.79 2.60 -5.88
CA MET A 789 40.81 1.87 -5.04
C MET A 789 39.62 2.73 -4.54
N TYR A 790 39.79 4.05 -4.49
CA TYR A 790 38.75 5.01 -4.12
C TYR A 790 38.00 5.60 -5.33
N ALA A 791 38.18 5.05 -6.54
CA ALA A 791 37.35 5.39 -7.69
C ALA A 791 35.93 4.82 -7.53
N ILE A 792 34.92 5.64 -7.84
CA ILE A 792 33.53 5.22 -8.01
C ILE A 792 33.21 5.30 -9.51
N PRO A 793 33.21 4.17 -10.24
CA PRO A 793 32.86 4.13 -11.65
C PRO A 793 31.34 4.00 -11.85
N LEU A 794 30.77 4.84 -12.71
CA LEU A 794 29.37 4.82 -13.13
C LEU A 794 29.32 4.65 -14.65
N LEU A 795 28.94 3.46 -15.12
CA LEU A 795 28.86 3.14 -16.56
C LEU A 795 27.39 3.17 -17.03
N TYR A 796 27.13 3.89 -18.12
CA TYR A 796 25.81 3.99 -18.73
C TYR A 796 25.84 3.63 -20.23
N ARG A 797 24.76 3.01 -20.71
CA ARG A 797 24.48 2.70 -22.12
C ARG A 797 23.19 3.39 -22.57
N ILE A 798 23.12 3.81 -23.83
CA ILE A 798 21.92 4.43 -24.42
C ILE A 798 20.89 3.35 -24.84
N SER A 799 19.58 3.55 -24.60
CA SER A 799 18.57 2.47 -24.66
C SER A 799 17.22 2.75 -25.39
N SER A 800 16.95 3.92 -25.99
CA SER A 800 15.62 4.21 -26.59
C SER A 800 15.53 5.16 -27.82
N ILE A 801 14.36 5.07 -28.48
CA ILE A 801 13.83 5.32 -29.86
C ILE A 801 14.12 6.63 -30.65
N ASN A 802 14.76 7.68 -30.09
CA ASN A 802 15.08 8.92 -30.86
C ASN A 802 16.60 9.09 -31.15
N ASP A 803 17.32 7.97 -31.13
CA ASP A 803 18.68 7.65 -31.59
C ASP A 803 19.91 8.49 -31.20
N HIS A 804 19.83 9.69 -30.61
CA HIS A 804 21.06 10.48 -30.42
C HIS A 804 21.16 11.30 -29.12
N VAL A 805 22.28 11.16 -28.39
CA VAL A 805 22.70 12.09 -27.32
C VAL A 805 23.74 13.06 -27.87
N SER A 806 23.52 14.38 -27.75
CA SER A 806 24.51 15.39 -28.16
C SER A 806 25.68 15.40 -27.18
N LEU A 807 26.87 15.09 -27.69
CA LEU A 807 28.13 15.14 -26.99
C LEU A 807 28.40 16.57 -26.48
N THR A 808 28.14 17.59 -27.30
CA THR A 808 28.32 19.00 -26.94
C THR A 808 27.41 19.41 -25.77
N ARG A 809 26.13 19.00 -25.76
CA ARG A 809 25.23 19.26 -24.63
C ARG A 809 25.66 18.52 -23.37
N LEU A 810 26.08 17.26 -23.50
CA LEU A 810 26.57 16.46 -22.37
C LEU A 810 27.81 17.09 -21.74
N TYR A 811 28.73 17.57 -22.57
CA TYR A 811 29.91 18.31 -22.13
C TYR A 811 29.54 19.56 -21.32
N HIS A 812 28.64 20.40 -21.83
CA HIS A 812 28.20 21.62 -21.13
C HIS A 812 27.42 21.30 -19.84
N ALA A 813 26.62 20.24 -19.85
CA ALA A 813 25.91 19.77 -18.67
C ALA A 813 26.89 19.35 -17.57
N PHE A 814 27.89 18.55 -17.91
CA PHE A 814 28.92 18.08 -16.99
C PHE A 814 29.72 19.26 -16.40
N GLN A 815 30.12 20.21 -17.25
CA GLN A 815 30.78 21.44 -16.85
C GLN A 815 29.93 22.28 -15.87
N SER A 816 28.63 22.37 -16.14
CA SER A 816 27.70 23.10 -15.28
C SER A 816 27.56 22.46 -13.89
N VAL A 817 27.54 21.13 -13.80
CA VAL A 817 27.44 20.41 -12.52
C VAL A 817 28.70 20.61 -11.68
N ILE A 818 29.90 20.54 -12.28
CA ILE A 818 31.17 20.83 -11.60
C ILE A 818 31.23 22.28 -11.09
N THR A 819 30.68 23.21 -11.87
CA THR A 819 30.64 24.63 -11.50
C THR A 819 29.75 24.86 -10.27
N LYS A 820 28.56 24.25 -10.27
CA LYS A 820 27.59 24.30 -9.16
C LYS A 820 28.15 23.71 -7.88
N HIS A 821 28.68 22.49 -7.93
CA HIS A 821 29.09 21.73 -6.75
C HIS A 821 30.59 21.91 -6.45
N GLN A 822 30.88 22.80 -5.50
CA GLN A 822 32.25 23.16 -5.08
C GLN A 822 33.15 21.96 -4.77
N ILE A 823 32.59 20.89 -4.19
CA ILE A 823 33.34 19.69 -3.79
C ILE A 823 33.96 18.97 -5.00
N LEU A 824 33.34 19.03 -6.19
CA LEU A 824 33.84 18.41 -7.41
C LEU A 824 35.03 19.16 -8.03
N ARG A 825 35.42 20.28 -7.44
CA ARG A 825 36.57 21.12 -7.79
C ARG A 825 37.39 21.52 -6.56
N THR A 826 37.36 20.67 -5.54
CA THR A 826 38.09 20.89 -4.29
C THR A 826 39.35 20.06 -4.29
N ALA A 827 40.48 20.74 -4.11
CA ALA A 827 41.77 20.11 -3.88
C ALA A 827 41.93 19.73 -2.41
N VAL A 828 42.55 18.59 -2.13
CA VAL A 828 42.90 18.14 -0.78
C VAL A 828 44.39 17.79 -0.75
N TYR A 829 45.12 18.41 0.18
CA TYR A 829 46.58 18.26 0.30
C TYR A 829 47.06 18.53 1.73
N LEU A 830 48.30 18.15 2.02
CA LEU A 830 48.97 18.47 3.28
C LEU A 830 49.58 19.87 3.22
N ASP A 831 49.26 20.72 4.21
CA ASP A 831 49.91 22.02 4.38
C ASP A 831 51.32 21.88 5.01
N ALA A 832 52.03 23.00 5.13
CA ALA A 832 53.36 23.05 5.73
C ALA A 832 53.39 22.61 7.22
N ASN A 833 52.24 22.60 7.90
CA ASN A 833 52.08 22.21 9.29
C ASN A 833 51.59 20.75 9.43
N SER A 834 51.57 19.98 8.34
CA SER A 834 51.06 18.60 8.29
C SER A 834 49.56 18.48 8.60
N ASN A 835 48.78 19.55 8.43
CA ASN A 835 47.32 19.46 8.47
C ASN A 835 46.80 19.12 7.07
N ILE A 836 45.75 18.32 7.00
CA ILE A 836 45.06 18.02 5.74
C ILE A 836 44.05 19.13 5.49
N ILE A 837 44.31 19.92 4.45
CA ILE A 837 43.53 21.09 4.08
C ILE A 837 42.73 20.76 2.82
N GLN A 838 41.50 21.27 2.78
CA GLN A 838 40.72 21.33 1.56
C GLN A 838 40.66 22.77 1.04
N GLN A 839 40.82 22.91 -0.27
CA GLN A 839 40.78 24.19 -0.98
C GLN A 839 39.84 24.09 -2.18
N CYS A 840 38.80 24.91 -2.20
CA CYS A 840 37.94 25.03 -3.38
C CYS A 840 38.62 25.90 -4.45
N LEU A 841 38.84 25.35 -5.65
CA LEU A 841 39.49 26.05 -6.77
C LEU A 841 38.51 26.96 -7.50
N ASP A 842 38.94 28.16 -7.92
CA ASP A 842 38.07 29.13 -8.63
C ASP A 842 37.53 28.56 -9.96
N THR A 843 36.29 28.90 -10.32
CA THR A 843 35.63 28.47 -11.56
C THR A 843 36.37 28.97 -12.80
N ASN A 844 37.04 30.12 -12.71
CA ASN A 844 37.82 30.68 -13.82
C ASN A 844 39.08 29.85 -14.17
N ILE A 845 39.59 29.04 -13.23
CA ILE A 845 40.73 28.14 -13.49
C ILE A 845 40.26 26.95 -14.33
N ILE A 846 39.06 26.43 -14.05
CA ILE A 846 38.44 25.29 -14.75
C ILE A 846 38.00 25.67 -16.18
N LEU A 847 37.60 26.92 -16.39
CA LEU A 847 37.17 27.43 -17.69
C LEU A 847 38.33 27.76 -18.64
N ASN A 848 39.54 27.99 -18.11
CA ASN A 848 40.73 28.37 -18.86
C ASN A 848 41.69 27.20 -19.14
N ASP A 849 41.67 26.15 -18.33
CA ASP A 849 42.30 24.87 -18.66
C ASP A 849 41.39 24.08 -19.62
N ASP A 850 41.94 23.55 -20.73
CA ASP A 850 41.20 22.63 -21.62
C ASP A 850 40.48 21.58 -20.75
N MET A 851 39.15 21.43 -20.85
CA MET A 851 38.40 20.45 -20.05
C MET A 851 38.84 18.99 -20.22
N LYS A 852 39.74 18.71 -21.17
CA LYS A 852 40.57 17.48 -21.19
C LYS A 852 41.29 17.27 -19.85
N SER A 853 41.77 18.33 -19.21
CA SER A 853 42.42 18.33 -17.89
C SER A 853 41.49 17.98 -16.74
N TYR A 854 40.17 18.17 -16.90
CA TYR A 854 39.11 17.74 -15.96
C TYR A 854 38.31 16.53 -16.50
N GLY A 855 38.84 15.87 -17.54
CA GLY A 855 38.54 14.48 -17.83
C GLY A 855 37.36 14.20 -18.73
N PHE A 856 36.89 15.14 -19.55
CA PHE A 856 35.95 14.80 -20.62
C PHE A 856 36.73 14.31 -21.84
N THR A 857 36.78 12.99 -22.03
CA THR A 857 37.64 12.32 -23.03
C THR A 857 36.84 11.34 -23.87
N ILE A 858 37.18 11.24 -25.16
CA ILE A 858 36.59 10.24 -26.07
C ILE A 858 37.62 9.14 -26.27
N VAL A 859 37.21 7.90 -26.04
CA VAL A 859 38.01 6.68 -26.21
C VAL A 859 37.34 5.82 -27.28
N ASN A 860 38.05 5.51 -28.35
CA ASN A 860 37.52 4.69 -29.43
C ASN A 860 37.68 3.19 -29.10
N LEU A 861 36.59 2.43 -29.20
CA LEU A 861 36.55 0.98 -28.98
C LEU A 861 36.83 0.23 -30.29
N PRO A 862 37.82 -0.69 -30.33
CA PRO A 862 38.07 -1.54 -31.49
C PRO A 862 37.13 -2.77 -31.51
N ASN A 863 36.23 -2.84 -32.51
CA ASN A 863 35.25 -3.91 -32.79
C ASN A 863 34.22 -4.24 -31.67
N ASP A 864 33.05 -4.79 -32.04
CA ASP A 864 31.87 -5.07 -31.19
C ASP A 864 32.04 -6.17 -30.10
N ASP A 865 33.26 -6.54 -29.73
CA ASP A 865 33.49 -7.57 -28.72
C ASP A 865 33.44 -6.99 -27.29
N ARG A 866 32.37 -7.30 -26.54
CA ARG A 866 32.19 -6.91 -25.11
C ARG A 866 33.40 -7.20 -24.21
N ARG A 867 34.23 -8.21 -24.54
CA ARG A 867 35.44 -8.55 -23.78
C ARG A 867 36.50 -7.45 -23.83
N HIS A 868 36.71 -6.83 -24.99
CA HIS A 868 37.68 -5.74 -25.14
C HIS A 868 37.23 -4.45 -24.43
N MET A 869 35.91 -4.22 -24.31
CA MET A 869 35.38 -3.07 -23.58
C MET A 869 35.74 -3.11 -22.08
N ASN A 870 35.60 -4.28 -21.42
CA ASN A 870 35.96 -4.42 -20.01
C ASN A 870 37.46 -4.18 -19.77
N GLU A 871 38.33 -4.71 -20.65
CA GLU A 871 39.78 -4.50 -20.58
C GLU A 871 40.14 -3.00 -20.69
N ILE A 872 39.50 -2.27 -21.60
CA ILE A 872 39.72 -0.82 -21.77
C ILE A 872 39.23 -0.04 -20.54
N ILE A 873 38.07 -0.41 -19.99
CA ILE A 873 37.56 0.23 -18.75
C ILE A 873 38.53 -0.02 -17.60
N GLU A 874 39.04 -1.24 -17.45
CA GLU A 874 40.07 -1.56 -16.45
C GLU A 874 41.36 -0.77 -16.68
N GLU A 875 41.80 -0.62 -17.92
CA GLU A 875 42.98 0.18 -18.26
C GLU A 875 42.78 1.65 -17.84
N ILE A 876 41.62 2.24 -18.15
CA ILE A 876 41.25 3.61 -17.72
C ILE A 876 41.25 3.72 -16.19
N LEU A 877 40.57 2.81 -15.50
CA LEU A 877 40.45 2.86 -14.04
C LEU A 877 41.79 2.62 -13.31
N ASN A 878 42.76 1.99 -13.97
CA ASN A 878 44.10 1.75 -13.43
C ASN A 878 45.14 2.84 -13.79
N GLN A 879 44.76 3.86 -14.56
CA GLN A 879 45.67 4.97 -14.90
C GLN A 879 46.15 5.69 -13.63
N ALA A 880 47.47 5.86 -13.50
CA ALA A 880 48.08 6.47 -12.31
C ALA A 880 47.69 7.94 -12.10
N ASP A 881 47.23 8.61 -13.16
CA ASP A 881 46.81 10.01 -13.21
C ASP A 881 45.28 10.18 -13.31
N LEU A 882 44.51 9.11 -13.06
CA LEU A 882 43.04 9.16 -13.07
C LEU A 882 42.52 10.26 -12.14
N PHE A 883 43.06 10.33 -10.92
CA PHE A 883 42.79 11.39 -9.94
C PHE A 883 44.08 12.02 -9.39
N ASP A 884 44.03 13.33 -9.17
CA ASP A 884 45.06 14.08 -8.43
C ASP A 884 44.35 15.02 -7.45
N LEU A 885 44.18 14.55 -6.21
CA LEU A 885 43.50 15.30 -5.15
C LEU A 885 44.18 16.63 -4.88
N SER A 886 45.50 16.74 -5.02
CA SER A 886 46.23 17.98 -4.75
C SER A 886 45.93 19.09 -5.75
N LYS A 887 45.47 18.72 -6.95
CA LYS A 887 45.07 19.64 -8.03
C LYS A 887 43.56 19.76 -8.19
N GLY A 888 42.76 19.10 -7.35
CA GLY A 888 41.31 19.09 -7.47
C GLY A 888 40.78 18.31 -8.70
N HIS A 889 41.59 17.43 -9.28
CA HIS A 889 41.18 16.52 -10.36
C HIS A 889 40.50 15.30 -9.75
N VAL A 890 39.21 15.43 -9.41
CA VAL A 890 38.46 14.47 -8.59
C VAL A 890 37.30 13.78 -9.32
N ILE A 891 37.05 14.15 -10.58
CA ILE A 891 35.99 13.57 -11.43
C ILE A 891 36.45 13.51 -12.88
N ARG A 892 36.00 12.49 -13.63
CA ARG A 892 36.30 12.21 -15.05
C ARG A 892 35.04 11.71 -15.76
N CYS A 893 34.90 11.97 -17.06
CA CYS A 893 33.86 11.46 -17.94
C CYS A 893 34.47 10.95 -19.24
N ASN A 894 34.55 9.64 -19.40
CA ASN A 894 35.05 8.98 -20.60
C ASN A 894 33.88 8.52 -21.47
N ILE A 895 33.85 8.95 -22.72
CA ILE A 895 32.90 8.51 -23.74
C ILE A 895 33.55 7.38 -24.52
N LEU A 896 33.01 6.17 -24.43
CA LEU A 896 33.51 4.99 -25.12
C LEU A 896 32.73 4.80 -26.42
N ARG A 897 33.34 5.13 -27.56
CA ARG A 897 32.67 5.20 -28.88
C ARG A 897 33.07 4.05 -29.80
N HIS A 898 32.11 3.40 -30.45
CA HIS A 898 32.39 2.34 -31.43
C HIS A 898 32.73 2.91 -32.82
N TYR A 899 33.70 2.30 -33.53
CA TYR A 899 34.15 2.79 -34.84
C TYR A 899 33.28 2.25 -35.99
N HIS A 900 32.57 3.13 -36.72
CA HIS A 900 31.82 2.74 -37.92
C HIS A 900 32.75 2.62 -39.15
N GLN A 901 33.04 1.39 -39.60
CA GLN A 901 33.58 1.13 -40.94
C GLN A 901 32.45 0.90 -41.95
N SER A 902 31.86 1.95 -42.52
CA SER A 902 31.28 1.89 -43.87
C SER A 902 30.77 3.24 -44.38
N GLN A 903 31.06 3.49 -45.66
CA GLN A 903 30.58 4.55 -46.55
C GLN A 903 31.38 5.86 -46.57
N GLU A 904 32.36 5.87 -47.49
CA GLU A 904 32.77 7.06 -48.23
C GLU A 904 31.51 7.83 -48.72
N ASN A 905 31.38 9.10 -48.33
CA ASN A 905 30.31 10.07 -48.62
C ASN A 905 29.15 10.21 -47.61
N ILE A 906 29.46 10.50 -46.34
CA ILE A 906 28.51 11.21 -45.45
C ILE A 906 29.19 12.47 -44.94
N SER A 907 28.45 13.59 -44.98
CA SER A 907 28.84 14.94 -44.58
C SER A 907 29.33 15.01 -43.12
N TYR A 908 30.23 15.95 -42.87
CA TYR A 908 30.83 16.32 -41.57
C TYR A 908 29.82 16.80 -40.48
N GLU A 909 28.52 16.49 -40.59
CA GLU A 909 27.46 17.02 -39.73
C GLU A 909 27.00 16.07 -38.60
N ASN A 910 27.41 14.80 -38.60
CA ASN A 910 26.91 13.78 -37.65
C ASN A 910 27.88 13.39 -36.49
N ASP A 911 29.00 14.09 -36.29
CA ASP A 911 30.05 13.68 -35.33
C ASP A 911 29.73 14.01 -33.85
N ASP A 912 28.74 14.87 -33.60
CA ASP A 912 28.31 15.31 -32.26
C ASP A 912 27.32 14.35 -31.57
N MET A 913 26.88 13.28 -32.24
CA MET A 913 25.83 12.41 -31.72
C MET A 913 26.37 11.07 -31.21
N LEU A 914 25.95 10.66 -30.01
CA LEU A 914 26.21 9.32 -29.45
C LEU A 914 25.05 8.38 -29.79
N SER A 915 25.38 7.14 -30.12
CA SER A 915 24.43 6.09 -30.54
C SER A 915 24.21 5.03 -29.45
N GLU A 916 23.27 4.10 -29.67
CA GLU A 916 23.00 2.96 -28.76
C GLU A 916 24.20 2.05 -28.48
N ASN A 917 25.23 2.09 -29.35
CA ASN A 917 26.46 1.34 -29.18
C ASN A 917 27.49 2.07 -28.30
N ASP A 918 27.31 3.35 -28.01
CA ASP A 918 28.26 4.13 -27.24
C ASP A 918 27.97 4.04 -25.73
N TYR A 919 29.01 4.16 -24.91
CA TYR A 919 28.92 4.10 -23.46
C TYR A 919 29.49 5.36 -22.81
N ILE A 920 28.98 5.71 -21.63
CA ILE A 920 29.43 6.85 -20.83
C ILE A 920 29.95 6.30 -19.49
N LEU A 921 31.25 6.46 -19.24
CA LEU A 921 31.90 6.10 -17.99
C LEU A 921 32.24 7.36 -17.19
N ILE A 922 31.55 7.58 -16.08
CA ILE A 922 31.83 8.67 -15.14
C ILE A 922 32.59 8.09 -13.95
N SER A 923 33.78 8.61 -13.67
CA SER A 923 34.60 8.17 -12.54
C SER A 923 34.78 9.33 -11.58
N VAL A 924 34.46 9.14 -10.30
CA VAL A 924 34.61 10.16 -9.25
C VAL A 924 35.37 9.61 -8.04
N HIS A 925 36.18 10.44 -7.40
CA HIS A 925 36.93 10.05 -6.22
C HIS A 925 36.04 10.04 -4.97
N HIS A 926 36.08 8.95 -4.19
CA HIS A 926 35.21 8.74 -3.03
C HIS A 926 35.40 9.78 -1.90
N ALA A 927 36.54 10.48 -1.85
CA ALA A 927 36.74 11.61 -0.93
C ALA A 927 35.79 12.79 -1.18
N MET A 928 35.20 12.87 -2.38
CA MET A 928 34.28 13.94 -2.79
C MET A 928 32.84 13.47 -2.93
N PHE A 929 32.60 12.16 -2.83
CA PHE A 929 31.39 11.54 -3.36
C PHE A 929 31.04 10.27 -2.58
N ASP A 930 29.78 10.16 -2.15
CA ASP A 930 29.22 8.97 -1.50
C ASP A 930 28.03 8.40 -2.29
N GLY A 931 27.41 7.31 -1.80
CA GLY A 931 26.30 6.66 -2.51
C GLY A 931 25.08 7.57 -2.73
N ALA A 932 24.74 8.43 -1.75
CA ALA A 932 23.64 9.39 -1.89
C ALA A 932 23.95 10.48 -2.93
N SER A 933 25.23 10.88 -3.04
CA SER A 933 25.71 11.86 -4.02
C SER A 933 25.44 11.44 -5.47
N THR A 934 25.39 10.14 -5.77
CA THR A 934 25.08 9.61 -7.12
C THR A 934 23.74 10.14 -7.63
N SER A 935 22.67 10.00 -6.84
CA SER A 935 21.33 10.44 -7.25
C SER A 935 21.24 11.96 -7.48
N ILE A 936 21.92 12.74 -6.61
CA ILE A 936 21.97 14.21 -6.68
C ILE A 936 22.73 14.65 -7.94
N PHE A 937 23.86 14.00 -8.22
CA PHE A 937 24.68 14.27 -9.39
C PHE A 937 23.93 13.96 -10.69
N LEU A 938 23.28 12.80 -10.80
CA LEU A 938 22.53 12.40 -11.99
C LEU A 938 21.33 13.31 -12.25
N ARG A 939 20.59 13.68 -11.19
CA ARG A 939 19.49 14.66 -11.27
C ARG A 939 19.99 15.98 -11.83
N ASP A 940 21.08 16.51 -11.27
CA ASP A 940 21.61 17.81 -11.67
C ASP A 940 22.24 17.76 -13.08
N LEU A 941 22.84 16.64 -13.47
CA LEU A 941 23.35 16.40 -14.83
C LEU A 941 22.20 16.38 -15.85
N SER A 942 21.10 15.67 -15.55
CA SER A 942 19.89 15.67 -16.38
C SER A 942 19.33 17.09 -16.53
N LEU A 943 19.16 17.83 -15.43
CA LEU A 943 18.65 19.20 -15.46
C LEU A 943 19.54 20.15 -16.28
N ALA A 944 20.86 20.03 -16.14
CA ALA A 944 21.81 20.84 -16.91
C ALA A 944 21.75 20.51 -18.41
N TYR A 945 21.64 19.22 -18.76
CA TYR A 945 21.50 18.78 -20.15
C TYR A 945 20.20 19.25 -20.80
N GLN A 946 19.10 19.27 -20.04
CA GLN A 946 17.78 19.64 -20.57
C GLN A 946 17.60 21.15 -20.80
N SER A 947 18.29 21.98 -20.01
CA SER A 947 18.02 23.41 -19.95
C SER A 947 18.94 24.28 -20.81
N ASP A 948 20.04 23.74 -21.36
CA ASP A 948 21.10 24.50 -22.05
C ASP A 948 21.59 25.74 -21.25
N VAL A 949 21.32 25.79 -19.94
CA VAL A 949 21.58 26.93 -19.04
C VAL A 949 22.53 26.49 -17.93
N SER A 950 23.52 27.34 -17.63
CA SER A 950 24.42 27.11 -16.50
C SER A 950 23.65 27.10 -15.16
N LEU A 951 23.72 25.99 -14.45
CA LEU A 951 23.21 25.86 -13.09
C LEU A 951 23.94 26.84 -12.17
N SER A 952 23.22 27.86 -11.69
CA SER A 952 23.76 28.80 -10.71
C SER A 952 23.53 28.32 -9.28
N MET A 953 24.48 28.61 -8.39
CA MET A 953 24.27 28.48 -6.95
C MET A 953 23.33 29.62 -6.50
N GLY A 954 22.13 29.28 -6.04
CA GLY A 954 21.27 30.23 -5.32
C GLY A 954 21.99 30.78 -4.09
N GLY A 955 21.71 32.03 -3.71
CA GLY A 955 22.40 32.71 -2.60
C GLY A 955 22.29 32.00 -1.24
N ASN A 956 23.35 32.09 -0.42
CA ASN A 956 23.49 31.55 0.95
C ASN A 956 23.10 30.07 1.17
N ILE A 957 23.51 29.18 0.26
CA ILE A 957 23.42 27.73 0.45
C ILE A 957 24.66 27.23 1.22
N LEU A 958 24.43 26.42 2.26
CA LEU A 958 25.45 25.70 3.03
C LEU A 958 26.34 24.88 2.09
N LYS A 959 27.66 24.98 2.22
CA LYS A 959 28.63 24.23 1.41
C LYS A 959 29.28 23.10 2.20
N TYR A 960 29.89 22.15 1.51
CA TYR A 960 30.61 21.05 2.16
C TYR A 960 31.76 21.55 3.06
N ILE A 961 32.43 22.63 2.67
CA ILE A 961 33.45 23.30 3.48
C ILE A 961 32.86 23.81 4.82
N ASP A 962 31.61 24.29 4.82
CA ASP A 962 30.94 24.75 6.05
C ASP A 962 30.66 23.58 6.99
N TYR A 963 30.18 22.46 6.45
CA TYR A 963 30.01 21.21 7.19
C TYR A 963 31.33 20.76 7.83
N SER A 964 32.39 20.73 7.04
CA SER A 964 33.70 20.29 7.50
C SER A 964 34.23 21.13 8.67
N VAL A 965 34.07 22.45 8.62
CA VAL A 965 34.50 23.32 9.73
C VAL A 965 33.62 23.12 10.95
N HIS A 966 32.30 22.99 10.75
CA HIS A 966 31.37 22.77 11.86
C HIS A 966 31.65 21.47 12.61
N GLU A 967 31.97 20.38 11.91
CA GLU A 967 32.27 19.07 12.50
C GLU A 967 33.46 19.13 13.47
N HIS A 968 34.44 20.02 13.24
CA HIS A 968 35.62 20.20 14.11
C HIS A 968 35.36 21.05 15.37
N ILE A 969 34.28 21.84 15.42
CA ILE A 969 33.98 22.76 16.53
C ILE A 969 32.79 22.34 17.38
N MET A 970 32.07 21.29 16.97
CA MET A 970 30.91 20.77 17.66
C MET A 970 31.33 20.16 19.01
N ASP A 971 30.56 20.44 20.07
CA ASP A 971 30.75 19.74 21.36
C ASP A 971 30.23 18.32 21.23
N MET A 972 31.13 17.36 21.41
CA MET A 972 30.87 15.94 21.26
C MET A 972 31.10 15.17 22.57
N SER A 973 31.11 15.85 23.72
CA SER A 973 31.48 15.27 25.01
C SER A 973 30.57 14.09 25.40
N LEU A 974 29.25 14.23 25.21
CA LEU A 974 28.29 13.14 25.48
C LEU A 974 28.52 11.93 24.57
N SER A 975 28.74 12.16 23.27
CA SER A 975 29.02 11.09 22.33
C SER A 975 30.37 10.42 22.60
N ARG A 976 31.38 11.17 23.04
CA ARG A 976 32.66 10.63 23.49
C ARG A 976 32.48 9.69 24.67
N GLU A 977 31.74 10.10 25.70
CA GLU A 977 31.46 9.26 26.87
C GLU A 977 30.70 7.99 26.49
N PHE A 978 29.69 8.11 25.62
CA PHE A 978 28.97 6.97 25.07
C PHE A 978 29.93 5.99 24.38
N TRP A 979 30.74 6.44 23.43
CA TRP A 979 31.64 5.56 22.66
C TRP A 979 32.71 4.91 23.54
N HIS A 980 33.23 5.64 24.53
CA HIS A 980 34.13 5.06 25.53
C HIS A 980 33.43 3.92 26.29
N SER A 981 32.21 4.15 26.80
CA SER A 981 31.47 3.11 27.53
C SER A 981 31.09 1.89 26.68
N GLN A 982 30.79 2.09 25.38
CA GLN A 982 30.40 0.98 24.49
C GLN A 982 31.57 0.05 24.16
N LEU A 983 32.79 0.58 24.09
CA LEU A 983 33.98 -0.15 23.66
C LEU A 983 34.94 -0.50 24.80
N GLU A 984 34.76 0.06 26.01
CA GLU A 984 35.61 -0.20 27.17
C GLU A 984 35.76 -1.69 27.50
N ARG A 985 34.69 -2.47 27.29
CA ARG A 985 34.67 -3.92 27.56
C ARG A 985 35.13 -4.77 26.38
N TYR A 986 35.26 -4.19 25.18
CA TYR A 986 35.67 -4.91 23.99
C TYR A 986 37.19 -4.94 23.87
N ASN A 987 37.76 -6.14 23.66
CA ASN A 987 39.19 -6.23 23.38
C ASN A 987 39.47 -5.86 21.91
N ILE A 988 39.71 -4.57 21.67
CA ILE A 988 39.96 -3.98 20.33
C ILE A 988 41.17 -4.61 19.62
N GLU A 989 42.06 -5.29 20.35
CA GLU A 989 43.24 -5.95 19.80
C GLU A 989 42.98 -7.43 19.41
N CYS A 990 41.81 -7.98 19.73
CA CYS A 990 41.45 -9.36 19.43
C CYS A 990 40.72 -9.46 18.08
N SER A 991 41.44 -9.85 17.02
CA SER A 991 40.85 -10.15 15.70
C SER A 991 39.95 -11.39 15.76
N LEU A 992 38.89 -11.38 14.95
CA LEU A 992 37.97 -12.52 14.82
C LEU A 992 38.66 -13.70 14.15
N SER A 993 38.48 -14.91 14.68
CA SER A 993 39.12 -16.13 14.18
C SER A 993 38.34 -16.71 12.99
N LEU A 994 38.36 -16.00 11.87
CA LEU A 994 37.78 -16.48 10.61
C LEU A 994 38.64 -17.59 10.00
N PRO A 995 38.07 -18.46 9.14
CA PRO A 995 38.80 -19.53 8.46
C PRO A 995 39.66 -18.96 7.31
N PHE A 996 40.74 -18.27 7.67
CA PHE A 996 41.69 -17.71 6.71
C PHE A 996 42.49 -18.83 6.02
N ASP A 997 42.67 -18.72 4.71
CA ASP A 997 43.53 -19.64 3.94
C ASP A 997 45.02 -19.29 4.09
N ARG A 998 45.30 -18.03 4.45
CA ARG A 998 46.66 -17.46 4.52
C ARG A 998 46.85 -16.69 5.82
N GLN A 999 48.09 -16.67 6.32
CA GLN A 999 48.42 -15.90 7.53
C GLN A 999 48.34 -14.39 7.24
N ARG A 1000 47.73 -13.66 8.17
CA ARG A 1000 47.69 -12.20 8.13
C ARG A 1000 49.10 -11.64 8.29
N SER A 1001 49.54 -10.84 7.32
CA SER A 1001 50.80 -10.10 7.43
C SER A 1001 50.72 -9.10 8.59
N SER A 1002 51.76 -9.02 9.43
CA SER A 1002 51.80 -8.13 10.59
C SER A 1002 51.95 -6.65 10.24
N THR A 1003 52.16 -6.32 8.96
CA THR A 1003 52.23 -4.96 8.45
C THR A 1003 51.08 -4.69 7.46
N ASN A 1004 50.14 -3.80 7.82
CA ASN A 1004 49.04 -3.34 6.95
C ASN A 1004 49.51 -2.74 5.60
N GLN A 1005 50.82 -2.53 5.43
CA GLN A 1005 51.45 -1.96 4.24
C GLN A 1005 51.47 -2.89 3.02
N GLN A 1006 51.10 -4.18 3.16
CA GLN A 1006 51.16 -5.19 2.09
C GLN A 1006 49.80 -5.75 1.62
N ARG A 1007 48.69 -5.05 1.81
CA ARG A 1007 47.40 -5.49 1.21
C ARG A 1007 47.43 -5.25 -0.31
N SER A 1008 47.16 -6.28 -1.10
CA SER A 1008 47.06 -6.20 -2.58
C SER A 1008 45.83 -5.43 -3.04
N GLY A 1009 44.81 -5.31 -2.18
CA GLY A 1009 43.53 -4.68 -2.51
C GLY A 1009 42.64 -5.54 -3.42
N LEU A 1010 43.11 -6.71 -3.84
CA LEU A 1010 42.32 -7.64 -4.64
C LEU A 1010 41.31 -8.38 -3.78
N ALA A 1011 40.14 -8.68 -4.34
CA ALA A 1011 39.07 -9.40 -3.68
C ALA A 1011 38.70 -10.69 -4.42
N SER A 1012 38.12 -11.60 -3.66
CA SER A 1012 37.35 -12.74 -4.14
C SER A 1012 35.91 -12.50 -3.75
N THR A 1013 34.99 -12.61 -4.72
CA THR A 1013 33.56 -12.47 -4.46
C THR A 1013 32.77 -13.77 -4.60
N ALA A 1014 31.61 -13.79 -3.95
CA ALA A 1014 30.54 -14.74 -4.20
C ALA A 1014 29.19 -14.04 -4.01
N GLU A 1015 28.22 -14.37 -4.85
CA GLU A 1015 26.82 -13.92 -4.75
C GLU A 1015 25.95 -15.11 -4.36
N VAL A 1016 25.01 -14.87 -3.44
CA VAL A 1016 23.90 -15.78 -3.14
C VAL A 1016 22.61 -15.03 -3.44
N SER A 1017 21.78 -15.56 -4.34
CA SER A 1017 20.45 -15.02 -4.64
C SER A 1017 19.40 -15.93 -4.01
N PHE A 1018 18.46 -15.34 -3.27
CA PHE A 1018 17.38 -16.08 -2.65
C PHE A 1018 16.16 -16.12 -3.55
N ASP A 1019 15.42 -17.23 -3.53
CA ASP A 1019 14.14 -17.31 -4.21
C ASP A 1019 13.11 -16.34 -3.61
N ASN A 1020 11.98 -16.18 -4.32
CA ASN A 1020 10.94 -15.26 -3.88
C ASN A 1020 10.30 -15.67 -2.54
N GLU A 1021 10.34 -16.95 -2.17
CA GLU A 1021 9.76 -17.45 -0.93
C GLU A 1021 10.61 -17.05 0.28
N LEU A 1022 11.93 -17.28 0.21
CA LEU A 1022 12.90 -16.85 1.23
C LEU A 1022 13.01 -15.34 1.30
N CYS A 1023 13.01 -14.64 0.16
CA CYS A 1023 12.99 -13.18 0.11
C CYS A 1023 11.75 -12.62 0.82
N THR A 1024 10.57 -13.18 0.52
CA THR A 1024 9.32 -12.77 1.16
C THR A 1024 9.35 -13.09 2.65
N SER A 1025 9.93 -14.22 3.04
CA SER A 1025 10.10 -14.62 4.45
C SER A 1025 11.00 -13.65 5.20
N PHE A 1026 12.14 -13.24 4.63
CA PHE A 1026 13.04 -12.24 5.22
C PHE A 1026 12.38 -10.85 5.35
N LEU A 1027 11.73 -10.37 4.28
CA LEU A 1027 11.05 -9.07 4.25
C LEU A 1027 9.89 -9.01 5.25
N ASN A 1028 9.07 -10.07 5.26
CA ASN A 1028 8.03 -10.23 6.26
C ASN A 1028 8.68 -10.22 7.61
N TYR A 1029 9.59 -11.16 7.93
CA TYR A 1029 10.18 -11.33 9.25
C TYR A 1029 10.74 -10.03 9.84
N ALA A 1030 11.45 -9.22 9.05
CA ALA A 1030 12.00 -7.94 9.50
C ALA A 1030 10.90 -6.98 9.91
N SER A 1031 9.97 -6.74 8.98
CA SER A 1031 8.87 -5.86 9.31
C SER A 1031 8.13 -6.41 10.53
N SER A 1032 8.01 -7.75 10.58
CA SER A 1032 7.41 -8.62 11.58
C SER A 1032 7.82 -8.54 13.03
N HIS A 1033 8.94 -7.92 13.28
CA HIS A 1033 9.44 -7.71 14.63
C HIS A 1033 9.74 -6.23 14.87
N HIS A 1034 9.09 -5.33 14.11
CA HIS A 1034 9.40 -3.90 14.06
C HIS A 1034 10.89 -3.64 13.74
N LEU A 1035 11.52 -4.48 12.92
CA LEU A 1035 12.92 -4.35 12.54
C LEU A 1035 13.06 -3.69 11.18
N THR A 1036 14.12 -2.92 11.02
CA THR A 1036 14.61 -2.59 9.69
C THR A 1036 15.26 -3.83 9.06
N LEU A 1037 15.28 -3.90 7.72
CA LEU A 1037 15.96 -4.99 7.01
C LEU A 1037 17.46 -5.03 7.33
N PHE A 1038 18.05 -3.87 7.62
CA PHE A 1038 19.39 -3.73 8.15
C PHE A 1038 19.55 -4.45 9.50
N GLN A 1039 18.69 -4.18 10.48
CA GLN A 1039 18.76 -4.80 11.81
C GLN A 1039 18.63 -6.32 11.75
N LEU A 1040 17.71 -6.83 10.91
CA LEU A 1040 17.55 -8.27 10.72
C LEU A 1040 18.78 -8.89 10.05
N GLY A 1041 19.24 -8.31 8.92
CA GLY A 1041 20.42 -8.81 8.21
C GLY A 1041 21.66 -8.80 9.08
N LEU A 1042 21.85 -7.74 9.89
CA LEU A 1042 22.95 -7.63 10.84
C LEU A 1042 22.86 -8.71 11.94
N SER A 1043 21.67 -8.98 12.46
CA SER A 1043 21.44 -10.05 13.44
C SER A 1043 21.77 -11.44 12.89
N ILE A 1044 21.34 -11.73 11.64
CA ILE A 1044 21.69 -12.97 10.94
C ILE A 1044 23.21 -13.07 10.77
N PHE A 1045 23.87 -11.96 10.46
CA PHE A 1045 25.31 -11.93 10.27
C PHE A 1045 26.08 -12.18 11.58
N TYR A 1046 25.65 -11.64 12.72
CA TYR A 1046 26.22 -11.98 14.03
C TYR A 1046 26.11 -13.48 14.34
N VAL A 1047 24.96 -14.09 14.08
CA VAL A 1047 24.77 -15.53 14.27
C VAL A 1047 25.66 -16.34 13.32
N PHE A 1048 25.80 -15.89 12.07
CA PHE A 1048 26.70 -16.50 11.11
C PHE A 1048 28.16 -16.45 11.56
N LEU A 1049 28.63 -15.28 12.00
CA LEU A 1049 30.00 -15.10 12.49
C LEU A 1049 30.25 -15.94 13.73
N PHE A 1050 29.34 -15.95 14.70
CA PHE A 1050 29.42 -16.83 15.88
C PHE A 1050 29.65 -18.30 15.47
N LYS A 1051 28.94 -18.78 14.44
CA LYS A 1051 29.11 -20.15 13.93
C LYS A 1051 30.41 -20.34 13.17
N LEU A 1052 30.81 -19.34 12.40
CA LEU A 1052 32.00 -19.39 11.56
C LEU A 1052 33.30 -19.34 12.38
N THR A 1053 33.28 -18.66 13.53
CA THR A 1053 34.43 -18.51 14.45
C THR A 1053 34.48 -19.59 15.52
N HIS A 1054 33.71 -20.67 15.39
CA HIS A 1054 33.62 -21.75 16.37
C HIS A 1054 33.14 -21.31 17.77
N GLY A 1055 32.27 -20.31 17.83
CA GLY A 1055 31.56 -19.92 19.05
C GLY A 1055 32.13 -18.71 19.79
N GLN A 1056 32.88 -17.83 19.14
CA GLN A 1056 33.26 -16.54 19.74
C GLN A 1056 31.99 -15.71 20.00
N THR A 1057 31.76 -15.34 21.26
CA THR A 1057 30.56 -14.60 21.71
C THR A 1057 30.73 -13.09 21.67
N ASP A 1058 31.95 -12.60 21.87
CA ASP A 1058 32.28 -11.18 21.82
C ASP A 1058 32.62 -10.76 20.38
N LEU A 1059 31.67 -10.10 19.71
CA LEU A 1059 31.73 -9.78 18.29
C LEU A 1059 31.60 -8.27 18.07
N CYS A 1060 32.52 -7.69 17.30
CA CYS A 1060 32.42 -6.31 16.87
C CYS A 1060 32.53 -6.23 15.34
N ILE A 1061 31.47 -5.72 14.71
CA ILE A 1061 31.35 -5.59 13.26
C ILE A 1061 31.17 -4.11 12.95
N SER A 1062 31.80 -3.62 11.90
CA SER A 1062 31.57 -2.25 11.45
C SER A 1062 30.47 -2.19 10.40
N SER A 1063 29.70 -1.11 10.43
CA SER A 1063 28.73 -0.83 9.38
C SER A 1063 28.78 0.63 8.93
N ILE A 1064 28.23 0.87 7.74
CA ILE A 1064 28.31 2.13 7.02
C ILE A 1064 27.03 2.93 7.28
N ASN A 1065 27.16 4.16 7.77
CA ASN A 1065 26.05 5.08 7.98
C ASN A 1065 26.21 6.30 7.08
N ALA A 1066 25.14 6.70 6.38
CA ALA A 1066 25.13 7.87 5.50
C ALA A 1066 25.46 9.19 6.23
N ASN A 1067 25.19 9.26 7.54
CA ASN A 1067 25.51 10.41 8.41
C ASN A 1067 24.96 11.76 7.92
N ARG A 1068 23.84 11.73 7.20
CA ARG A 1068 23.10 12.90 6.70
C ARG A 1068 21.87 13.18 7.59
N TYR A 1069 22.08 13.27 8.90
CA TYR A 1069 21.04 13.44 9.93
C TYR A 1069 20.37 14.82 9.93
N ARG A 1070 20.91 15.75 9.13
CA ARG A 1070 20.41 17.11 8.97
C ARG A 1070 19.91 17.33 7.56
N HIS A 1071 18.75 17.98 7.49
CA HIS A 1071 18.09 18.33 6.26
C HIS A 1071 18.89 19.27 5.33
N GLU A 1072 19.93 19.97 5.82
CA GLU A 1072 20.83 20.76 4.96
C GLU A 1072 21.84 19.88 4.22
N LEU A 1073 22.09 18.67 4.72
CA LEU A 1073 23.07 17.73 4.16
C LEU A 1073 22.43 16.80 3.12
N VAL A 1074 21.10 16.61 3.13
CA VAL A 1074 20.38 15.63 2.28
C VAL A 1074 20.62 15.87 0.78
N ASN A 1075 20.67 17.13 0.34
CA ASN A 1075 20.84 17.50 -1.09
C ASN A 1075 22.27 17.95 -1.45
N MET A 1076 23.28 17.64 -0.61
CA MET A 1076 24.66 18.07 -0.82
C MET A 1076 25.52 16.95 -1.41
N ILE A 1077 26.29 17.20 -2.48
CA ILE A 1077 27.33 16.26 -2.92
C ILE A 1077 28.49 16.34 -1.93
N GLY A 1078 29.01 15.20 -1.48
CA GLY A 1078 30.11 15.14 -0.53
C GLY A 1078 30.28 13.77 0.13
N MET A 1079 31.34 13.62 0.92
CA MET A 1079 31.67 12.38 1.63
C MET A 1079 31.25 12.45 3.10
N PHE A 1080 29.99 12.14 3.39
CA PHE A 1080 29.46 12.18 4.76
C PHE A 1080 29.55 10.83 5.48
N VAL A 1081 29.63 9.76 4.70
CA VAL A 1081 29.55 8.38 5.17
C VAL A 1081 30.56 8.13 6.31
N SER A 1082 30.02 7.69 7.45
CA SER A 1082 30.79 7.26 8.61
C SER A 1082 30.77 5.73 8.72
N THR A 1083 31.83 5.17 9.27
CA THR A 1083 31.92 3.74 9.58
C THR A 1083 31.89 3.59 11.10
N LEU A 1084 30.89 2.87 11.62
CA LEU A 1084 30.61 2.79 13.05
C LEU A 1084 30.76 1.35 13.53
N PRO A 1085 31.43 1.11 14.68
CA PRO A 1085 31.50 -0.21 15.29
C PRO A 1085 30.21 -0.57 16.02
N TYR A 1086 29.69 -1.76 15.74
CA TYR A 1086 28.58 -2.38 16.45
C TYR A 1086 29.17 -3.52 17.29
N HIS A 1087 29.34 -3.27 18.59
CA HIS A 1087 29.84 -4.24 19.55
C HIS A 1087 28.67 -4.99 20.20
N VAL A 1088 28.67 -6.32 20.07
CA VAL A 1088 27.63 -7.23 20.54
C VAL A 1088 28.29 -8.44 21.21
N GLU A 1089 28.00 -8.63 22.49
CA GLU A 1089 28.34 -9.84 23.24
C GLU A 1089 27.12 -10.77 23.27
N LEU A 1090 27.24 -11.97 22.69
CA LEU A 1090 26.16 -12.96 22.57
C LEU A 1090 26.13 -13.92 23.78
N ASP A 1091 24.95 -14.14 24.36
CA ASP A 1091 24.75 -15.25 25.32
C ASP A 1091 24.42 -16.55 24.56
N LEU A 1092 25.08 -17.65 24.93
CA LEU A 1092 24.89 -18.97 24.32
C LEU A 1092 23.48 -19.54 24.53
N ASN A 1093 22.77 -19.08 25.56
CA ASN A 1093 21.40 -19.50 25.85
C ASN A 1093 20.35 -18.70 25.07
N TRP A 1094 20.75 -17.62 24.40
CA TRP A 1094 19.82 -16.83 23.62
C TRP A 1094 19.26 -17.63 22.44
N SER A 1095 17.98 -17.42 22.23
CA SER A 1095 17.26 -17.68 20.99
C SER A 1095 17.63 -16.64 19.94
N PHE A 1096 17.37 -16.94 18.67
CA PHE A 1096 17.58 -15.97 17.59
C PHE A 1096 16.81 -14.65 17.82
N ASN A 1097 15.61 -14.72 18.38
CA ASN A 1097 14.79 -13.54 18.70
C ASN A 1097 15.43 -12.65 19.78
N GLU A 1098 16.16 -13.23 20.73
CA GLU A 1098 16.86 -12.45 21.78
C GLU A 1098 18.08 -11.74 21.22
N VAL A 1099 18.83 -12.38 20.30
CA VAL A 1099 19.90 -11.71 19.54
C VAL A 1099 19.36 -10.49 18.81
N ILE A 1100 18.22 -10.63 18.14
CA ILE A 1100 17.58 -9.57 17.39
C ILE A 1100 17.23 -8.37 18.26
N LYS A 1101 16.59 -8.60 19.41
CA LYS A 1101 16.22 -7.51 20.34
C LYS A 1101 17.44 -6.77 20.81
N TYR A 1102 18.50 -7.51 21.16
CA TYR A 1102 19.74 -6.91 21.62
C TYR A 1102 20.44 -6.10 20.52
N VAL A 1103 20.49 -6.62 19.28
CA VAL A 1103 21.03 -5.89 18.13
C VAL A 1103 20.19 -4.65 17.82
N GLN A 1104 18.85 -4.72 17.92
CA GLN A 1104 17.96 -3.58 17.71
C GLN A 1104 18.23 -2.44 18.70
N GLU A 1105 18.31 -2.73 20.00
CA GLU A 1105 18.64 -1.76 21.04
C GLU A 1105 20.02 -1.13 20.81
N LYS A 1106 21.02 -1.95 20.46
CA LYS A 1106 22.36 -1.46 20.10
C LYS A 1106 22.33 -0.53 18.89
N CYS A 1107 21.61 -0.89 17.82
CA CYS A 1107 21.48 -0.04 16.64
C CYS A 1107 20.88 1.33 16.98
N LEU A 1108 19.81 1.39 17.78
CA LEU A 1108 19.18 2.65 18.16
C LEU A 1108 20.13 3.55 18.96
N SER A 1109 20.81 2.99 19.96
CA SER A 1109 21.77 3.75 20.77
C SER A 1109 22.96 4.27 19.96
N ILE A 1110 23.47 3.49 19.01
CA ILE A 1110 24.58 3.89 18.13
C ILE A 1110 24.15 5.00 17.16
N LEU A 1111 22.90 4.99 16.68
CA LEU A 1111 22.39 6.02 15.78
C LEU A 1111 22.31 7.40 16.44
N GLU A 1112 21.99 7.49 17.73
CA GLU A 1112 21.95 8.76 18.48
C GLU A 1112 23.34 9.42 18.57
N HIS A 1113 24.40 8.61 18.53
CA HIS A 1113 25.80 9.04 18.65
C HIS A 1113 26.61 8.85 17.36
N SER A 1114 25.94 8.62 16.21
CA SER A 1114 26.57 8.27 14.93
C SER A 1114 27.43 9.40 14.32
N HIS A 1115 27.21 10.62 14.78
CA HIS A 1115 27.91 11.82 14.33
C HIS A 1115 29.33 11.93 14.92
N TYR A 1116 29.71 11.06 15.87
CA TYR A 1116 31.07 11.05 16.41
C TYR A 1116 32.04 10.43 15.39
N PRO A 1117 33.13 11.13 15.01
CA PRO A 1117 34.03 10.64 13.97
C PRO A 1117 34.74 9.35 14.37
N LEU A 1118 34.85 8.40 13.42
CA LEU A 1118 35.57 7.13 13.63
C LEU A 1118 37.00 7.36 14.15
N GLN A 1119 37.69 8.39 13.69
CA GLN A 1119 39.05 8.73 14.11
C GLN A 1119 39.12 9.03 15.60
N HIS A 1120 38.10 9.70 16.14
CA HIS A 1120 37.99 9.94 17.57
C HIS A 1120 37.62 8.66 18.32
N ILE A 1121 36.70 7.84 17.80
CA ILE A 1121 36.41 6.51 18.37
C ILE A 1121 37.71 5.68 18.48
N LEU A 1122 38.53 5.68 17.42
CA LEU A 1122 39.81 4.98 17.42
C LEU A 1122 40.82 5.62 18.39
N HIS A 1123 40.92 6.96 18.43
CA HIS A 1123 41.88 7.64 19.27
C HIS A 1123 41.57 7.47 20.76
N ASP A 1124 40.32 7.65 21.15
CA ASP A 1124 39.88 7.64 22.55
C ASP A 1124 39.87 6.22 23.15
N ASN A 1125 39.83 5.18 22.32
CA ASN A 1125 39.73 3.78 22.75
C ASN A 1125 40.97 2.93 22.44
N ARG A 1126 42.08 3.50 21.93
CA ARG A 1126 43.32 2.76 21.65
C ARG A 1126 44.30 2.80 22.82
N SER A 1127 44.84 1.64 23.19
CA SER A 1127 45.92 1.50 24.19
C SER A 1127 47.33 1.75 23.63
N SER A 1128 47.68 1.24 22.43
CA SER A 1128 48.95 1.56 21.74
C SER A 1128 49.13 0.73 20.45
N GLN A 1129 49.43 1.36 19.31
CA GLN A 1129 50.02 0.81 18.05
C GLN A 1129 49.57 -0.59 17.54
N SER A 1130 48.40 -1.10 17.92
CA SER A 1130 47.86 -2.40 17.50
C SER A 1130 46.76 -2.26 16.44
N ASN A 1131 46.60 -3.29 15.61
CA ASN A 1131 45.53 -3.38 14.60
C ASN A 1131 44.15 -3.36 15.29
N VAL A 1132 43.24 -2.55 14.77
CA VAL A 1132 41.87 -2.45 15.29
C VAL A 1132 41.00 -3.52 14.65
N SER A 1133 40.58 -4.50 15.45
CA SER A 1133 39.89 -5.70 14.99
C SER A 1133 38.53 -5.45 14.36
N PHE A 1134 37.79 -4.44 14.82
CA PHE A 1134 36.42 -4.19 14.34
C PHE A 1134 36.33 -3.53 12.95
N LEU A 1135 37.45 -3.04 12.40
CA LEU A 1135 37.52 -2.54 11.01
C LEU A 1135 37.87 -3.65 10.01
N GLU A 1136 37.93 -4.90 10.44
CA GLU A 1136 38.25 -6.04 9.57
C GLU A 1136 37.01 -6.57 8.84
N ILE A 1137 35.85 -6.49 9.50
CA ILE A 1137 34.57 -7.00 9.00
C ILE A 1137 33.58 -5.86 8.80
N ILE A 1138 33.03 -5.77 7.58
CA ILE A 1138 31.96 -4.83 7.24
C ILE A 1138 30.65 -5.56 6.96
N PHE A 1139 29.57 -5.00 7.50
CA PHE A 1139 28.21 -5.29 7.10
C PHE A 1139 27.58 -4.09 6.40
N ASP A 1140 26.90 -4.31 5.28
CA ASP A 1140 26.15 -3.28 4.57
C ASP A 1140 24.76 -3.78 4.12
N PHE A 1141 23.83 -2.84 3.96
CA PHE A 1141 22.49 -3.11 3.43
C PHE A 1141 22.14 -2.08 2.35
N ILE A 1142 21.98 -2.56 1.13
CA ILE A 1142 21.77 -1.75 -0.07
C ILE A 1142 20.36 -2.02 -0.60
N SER A 1143 19.57 -0.97 -0.79
CA SER A 1143 18.28 -1.06 -1.51
C SER A 1143 18.39 -0.34 -2.84
N VAL A 1144 18.11 -1.05 -3.94
CA VAL A 1144 18.14 -0.48 -5.29
C VAL A 1144 16.89 0.38 -5.51
N SER A 1145 17.08 1.57 -6.10
CA SER A 1145 16.01 2.51 -6.43
C SER A 1145 15.94 2.75 -7.95
N LYS A 1146 14.72 2.96 -8.48
CA LYS A 1146 14.49 3.20 -9.93
C LYS A 1146 15.23 4.43 -10.46
N ASP A 1147 15.44 5.43 -9.60
CA ASP A 1147 16.00 6.73 -9.99
C ASP A 1147 17.51 6.68 -10.27
N VAL A 1148 18.19 5.58 -9.92
CA VAL A 1148 19.64 5.39 -10.14
C VAL A 1148 19.91 4.48 -11.34
N GLU A 1149 19.03 3.50 -11.64
CA GLU A 1149 19.18 2.59 -12.79
C GLU A 1149 18.96 3.28 -14.16
N HIS A 1150 18.21 4.38 -14.17
CA HIS A 1150 17.85 5.09 -15.40
C HIS A 1150 18.11 6.58 -15.30
N LEU A 1151 18.98 7.10 -16.16
CA LEU A 1151 19.17 8.54 -16.37
C LEU A 1151 18.37 8.95 -17.62
N TYR A 1152 17.40 9.84 -17.42
CA TYR A 1152 16.59 10.37 -18.52
C TYR A 1152 17.17 11.69 -19.02
N LEU A 1153 17.62 11.71 -20.27
CA LEU A 1153 17.90 12.92 -21.04
C LEU A 1153 16.71 13.14 -21.99
N ASN A 1154 16.37 14.40 -22.32
CA ASN A 1154 15.19 14.73 -23.15
C ASN A 1154 15.04 13.84 -24.40
N ASP A 1155 16.18 13.48 -25.01
CA ASP A 1155 16.27 12.79 -26.28
C ASP A 1155 16.67 11.31 -26.15
N ALA A 1156 17.05 10.84 -24.95
CA ALA A 1156 17.55 9.48 -24.74
C ALA A 1156 17.41 8.97 -23.31
N LYS A 1157 17.18 7.66 -23.18
CA LYS A 1157 17.24 6.94 -21.90
C LYS A 1157 18.61 6.28 -21.76
N LEU A 1158 19.33 6.60 -20.70
CA LEU A 1158 20.59 5.97 -20.32
C LEU A 1158 20.33 4.92 -19.24
N GLU A 1159 20.76 3.69 -19.48
CA GLU A 1159 20.67 2.56 -18.58
C GLU A 1159 22.02 2.30 -17.94
N GLN A 1160 22.06 2.18 -16.61
CA GLN A 1160 23.29 1.83 -15.92
C GLN A 1160 23.67 0.38 -16.25
N VAL A 1161 24.93 0.16 -16.62
CA VAL A 1161 25.46 -1.17 -16.94
C VAL A 1161 26.35 -1.66 -15.80
N SER A 1162 26.10 -2.88 -15.34
CA SER A 1162 26.96 -3.54 -14.35
C SER A 1162 28.31 -3.89 -14.97
N LEU A 1163 29.40 -3.49 -14.32
CA LEU A 1163 30.75 -3.90 -14.69
C LEU A 1163 30.94 -5.36 -14.25
N GLU A 1164 30.81 -6.30 -15.19
CA GLU A 1164 30.87 -7.75 -14.91
C GLU A 1164 32.25 -8.22 -14.41
N GLN A 1165 33.31 -7.42 -14.57
CA GLN A 1165 34.69 -7.87 -14.37
C GLN A 1165 35.66 -6.85 -13.75
N SER A 1166 35.25 -5.64 -13.37
CA SER A 1166 36.20 -4.70 -12.77
C SER A 1166 36.82 -5.34 -11.53
N ALA A 1167 38.13 -5.61 -11.56
CA ALA A 1167 38.94 -6.20 -10.51
C ALA A 1167 38.30 -5.99 -9.13
N GLU A 1168 37.72 -7.05 -8.56
CA GLU A 1168 36.97 -6.99 -7.32
C GLU A 1168 37.89 -6.35 -6.26
N VAL A 1169 37.62 -5.11 -5.81
CA VAL A 1169 38.52 -4.41 -4.88
C VAL A 1169 38.04 -4.63 -3.45
N SER A 1170 38.93 -5.08 -2.55
CA SER A 1170 38.64 -5.27 -1.15
C SER A 1170 39.27 -4.17 -0.29
N LYS A 1171 38.43 -3.33 0.31
CA LYS A 1171 38.87 -2.32 1.29
C LYS A 1171 39.09 -2.93 2.68
N PHE A 1172 38.42 -4.04 2.95
CA PHE A 1172 38.36 -4.74 4.23
C PHE A 1172 38.76 -6.21 4.08
N ASP A 1173 38.89 -6.94 5.19
CA ASP A 1173 39.27 -8.35 5.13
C ASP A 1173 38.08 -9.21 4.71
N PHE A 1174 36.89 -8.89 5.24
CA PHE A 1174 35.63 -9.57 4.93
C PHE A 1174 34.48 -8.55 4.88
N SER A 1175 33.67 -8.56 3.82
CA SER A 1175 32.48 -7.72 3.71
C SER A 1175 31.28 -8.55 3.26
N LEU A 1176 30.14 -8.33 3.91
CA LEU A 1176 28.84 -8.86 3.50
C LEU A 1176 27.88 -7.70 3.22
N ALA A 1177 27.34 -7.65 2.01
CA ALA A 1177 26.31 -6.70 1.64
C ALA A 1177 25.01 -7.43 1.30
N PHE A 1178 23.93 -7.11 2.00
CA PHE A 1178 22.59 -7.46 1.58
C PHE A 1178 22.13 -6.49 0.48
N VAL A 1179 21.59 -7.03 -0.62
CA VAL A 1179 21.07 -6.24 -1.73
C VAL A 1179 19.60 -6.55 -1.92
N ASN A 1180 18.74 -5.55 -1.71
CA ASN A 1180 17.31 -5.63 -2.01
C ASN A 1180 17.03 -4.89 -3.32
N ASN A 1181 16.72 -5.64 -4.39
CA ASN A 1181 16.31 -5.10 -5.68
C ASN A 1181 14.80 -5.31 -5.90
N PRO A 1182 13.93 -4.36 -5.51
CA PRO A 1182 12.49 -4.49 -5.67
C PRO A 1182 12.01 -4.50 -7.13
N LEU A 1183 12.91 -4.32 -8.10
CA LEU A 1183 12.64 -4.26 -9.54
C LEU A 1183 12.91 -5.59 -10.25
N SER A 1184 13.59 -6.52 -9.58
CA SER A 1184 13.90 -7.84 -10.13
C SER A 1184 12.95 -8.88 -9.56
N ASP A 1185 12.19 -9.54 -10.44
CA ASP A 1185 11.29 -10.63 -10.05
C ASP A 1185 12.04 -11.92 -9.64
N ASN A 1186 13.30 -12.09 -10.06
CA ASN A 1186 14.10 -13.30 -9.82
C ASN A 1186 15.32 -13.10 -8.90
N LYS A 1187 15.75 -11.85 -8.66
CA LYS A 1187 16.86 -11.50 -7.76
C LYS A 1187 16.47 -10.37 -6.80
N ARG A 1188 15.28 -10.51 -6.20
CA ARG A 1188 14.75 -9.46 -5.32
C ARG A 1188 15.60 -9.25 -4.06
N LEU A 1189 16.18 -10.33 -3.52
CA LEU A 1189 17.11 -10.28 -2.40
C LEU A 1189 18.35 -11.13 -2.73
N SER A 1190 19.53 -10.54 -2.58
CA SER A 1190 20.80 -11.27 -2.67
C SER A 1190 21.79 -10.83 -1.60
N CYS A 1191 22.83 -11.62 -1.41
CA CYS A 1191 23.94 -11.36 -0.51
C CYS A 1191 25.26 -11.44 -1.28
N ASN A 1192 26.03 -10.35 -1.25
CA ASN A 1192 27.32 -10.25 -1.90
C ASN A 1192 28.44 -10.33 -0.86
N PHE A 1193 29.29 -11.33 -1.00
CA PHE A 1193 30.50 -11.52 -0.21
C PHE A 1193 31.68 -10.91 -0.95
N VAL A 1194 32.46 -10.05 -0.29
CA VAL A 1194 33.68 -9.47 -0.84
C VAL A 1194 34.79 -9.63 0.20
N CYS A 1195 35.79 -10.46 -0.12
CA CYS A 1195 36.85 -10.80 0.83
C CYS A 1195 38.23 -10.57 0.23
N SER A 1196 39.20 -10.19 1.05
CA SER A 1196 40.58 -9.96 0.58
C SER A 1196 41.18 -11.25 0.03
N ARG A 1197 41.71 -11.21 -1.21
CA ARG A 1197 42.48 -12.31 -1.80
C ARG A 1197 43.76 -12.59 -1.03
N ASP A 1198 44.28 -11.65 -0.25
CA ASP A 1198 45.47 -11.93 0.56
C ASP A 1198 45.18 -12.93 1.68
N LEU A 1199 43.91 -13.08 2.05
CA LEU A 1199 43.46 -13.90 3.18
C LEU A 1199 42.58 -15.09 2.76
N PHE A 1200 41.84 -14.97 1.65
CA PHE A 1200 40.87 -15.98 1.22
C PHE A 1200 41.01 -16.37 -0.25
N GLU A 1201 40.89 -17.68 -0.52
CA GLU A 1201 40.75 -18.27 -1.84
C GLU A 1201 39.30 -18.27 -2.31
N LYS A 1202 39.10 -18.23 -3.63
CA LYS A 1202 37.74 -18.22 -4.23
C LYS A 1202 36.93 -19.47 -3.86
N SER A 1203 37.60 -20.62 -3.72
CA SER A 1203 37.02 -21.88 -3.23
C SER A 1203 36.46 -21.73 -1.82
N THR A 1204 37.22 -21.14 -0.91
CA THR A 1204 36.83 -20.91 0.49
C THR A 1204 35.64 -19.95 0.59
N ILE A 1205 35.65 -18.84 -0.15
CA ILE A 1205 34.52 -17.90 -0.17
C ILE A 1205 33.24 -18.55 -0.74
N SER A 1206 33.37 -19.37 -1.80
CA SER A 1206 32.23 -20.12 -2.35
C SER A 1206 31.66 -21.14 -1.36
N GLN A 1207 32.49 -21.71 -0.48
CA GLN A 1207 32.01 -22.59 0.59
C GLN A 1207 31.33 -21.80 1.70
N ILE A 1208 31.89 -20.65 2.11
CA ILE A 1208 31.30 -19.75 3.11
C ILE A 1208 29.93 -19.25 2.64
N SER A 1209 29.78 -18.85 1.38
CA SER A 1209 28.52 -18.36 0.84
C SER A 1209 27.43 -19.43 0.82
N ARG A 1210 27.75 -20.67 0.45
CA ARG A 1210 26.82 -21.82 0.53
C ARG A 1210 26.43 -22.16 1.97
N ARG A 1211 27.35 -22.04 2.92
CA ARG A 1211 27.04 -22.22 4.35
C ARG A 1211 26.09 -21.14 4.87
N PHE A 1212 26.27 -19.90 4.40
CA PHE A 1212 25.37 -18.79 4.70
C PHE A 1212 23.98 -19.02 4.11
N GLU A 1213 23.89 -19.38 2.83
CA GLU A 1213 22.64 -19.71 2.15
C GLU A 1213 21.86 -20.78 2.91
N TYR A 1214 22.52 -21.88 3.27
CA TYR A 1214 21.92 -22.96 4.04
C TYR A 1214 21.44 -22.51 5.44
N MET A 1215 22.26 -21.73 6.16
CA MET A 1215 21.85 -21.19 7.45
C MET A 1215 20.66 -20.24 7.31
N PHE A 1216 20.65 -19.41 6.27
CA PHE A 1216 19.58 -18.47 5.97
C PHE A 1216 18.27 -19.22 5.73
N GLU A 1217 18.28 -20.27 4.91
CA GLU A 1217 17.13 -21.17 4.71
C GLU A 1217 16.63 -21.78 6.03
N GLN A 1218 17.54 -22.31 6.86
CA GLN A 1218 17.17 -22.93 8.14
C GLN A 1218 16.49 -21.96 9.12
N LEU A 1219 16.99 -20.72 9.18
CA LEU A 1219 16.46 -19.68 10.09
C LEU A 1219 14.99 -19.37 9.82
N PHE A 1220 14.57 -19.43 8.55
CA PHE A 1220 13.19 -19.15 8.15
C PHE A 1220 12.31 -20.42 8.07
N GLN A 1221 12.89 -21.61 8.14
CA GLN A 1221 12.16 -22.89 8.23
C GLN A 1221 11.93 -23.40 9.66
N THR A 1222 12.74 -23.01 10.64
CA THR A 1222 12.66 -23.51 12.03
C THR A 1222 12.52 -22.35 13.04
N HIS A 1223 11.31 -22.11 13.54
CA HIS A 1223 10.98 -20.90 14.31
C HIS A 1223 11.35 -20.90 15.80
N SER A 1224 12.21 -21.80 16.30
CA SER A 1224 12.51 -21.85 17.74
C SER A 1224 13.75 -22.69 18.09
N SER A 1225 14.92 -22.30 17.57
CA SER A 1225 16.20 -22.97 17.87
C SER A 1225 17.10 -22.02 18.65
N ASN A 1226 17.70 -22.47 19.77
CA ASN A 1226 18.77 -21.73 20.45
C ASN A 1226 19.96 -21.56 19.50
N ILE A 1227 20.78 -20.51 19.68
CA ILE A 1227 21.94 -20.24 18.79
C ILE A 1227 22.79 -21.50 18.54
N PRO A 1228 23.14 -22.35 19.52
CA PRO A 1228 23.92 -23.58 19.28
C PRO A 1228 23.23 -24.60 18.36
N ALA A 1229 21.90 -24.63 18.30
CA ALA A 1229 21.13 -25.60 17.51
C ALA A 1229 21.04 -25.27 16.01
N ILE A 1230 21.33 -24.02 15.60
CA ILE A 1230 21.37 -23.60 14.19
C ILE A 1230 22.61 -24.20 13.51
N ASN A 1231 22.46 -24.85 12.35
CA ASN A 1231 23.55 -25.57 11.68
C ASN A 1231 23.95 -24.89 10.38
N VAL A 1232 25.24 -24.57 10.24
CA VAL A 1232 25.81 -23.96 9.01
C VAL A 1232 26.29 -25.00 7.99
N ASN A 1233 26.29 -26.30 8.34
CA ASN A 1233 26.72 -27.38 7.46
C ASN A 1233 25.51 -28.18 6.93
N SER A 1234 25.30 -28.15 5.61
CA SER A 1234 24.26 -28.90 4.91
C SER A 1234 24.41 -30.43 5.09
N PRO A 1235 23.32 -31.22 5.15
CA PRO A 1235 23.35 -32.68 5.14
C PRO A 1235 24.14 -33.25 3.96
N ILE A 1236 24.11 -32.57 2.81
CA ILE A 1236 24.88 -32.95 1.60
C ILE A 1236 26.38 -32.78 1.83
N SER A 1237 26.80 -31.76 2.61
CA SER A 1237 28.21 -31.59 3.00
C SER A 1237 28.67 -32.60 4.05
N LYS A 1238 27.76 -33.11 4.89
CA LYS A 1238 28.03 -34.28 5.76
C LYS A 1238 28.11 -35.57 4.96
N LEU A 1239 27.27 -35.73 3.93
CA LEU A 1239 27.33 -36.86 3.01
C LEU A 1239 28.65 -36.87 2.23
N SER A 1240 29.17 -35.73 1.76
CA SER A 1240 30.50 -35.71 1.12
C SER A 1240 31.65 -36.10 2.05
N VAL A 1241 31.52 -35.86 3.37
CA VAL A 1241 32.52 -36.28 4.38
C VAL A 1241 32.35 -37.77 4.73
N ILE A 1242 31.12 -38.28 4.76
CA ILE A 1242 30.82 -39.71 5.01
C ILE A 1242 31.16 -40.57 3.78
N PHE A 1243 30.92 -40.07 2.56
CA PHE A 1243 31.21 -40.76 1.30
C PHE A 1243 32.70 -40.73 0.90
N LEU A 1244 33.56 -39.97 1.59
CA LEU A 1244 35.01 -40.03 1.34
C LEU A 1244 35.69 -41.20 2.07
N ASP A 1245 35.07 -41.75 3.13
CA ASP A 1245 35.64 -42.87 3.90
C ASP A 1245 35.10 -44.26 3.47
N GLU A 1246 33.99 -44.33 2.71
CA GLU A 1246 33.32 -45.61 2.37
C GLU A 1246 33.24 -45.95 0.86
N VAL A 1247 33.87 -45.17 -0.03
CA VAL A 1247 33.80 -45.38 -1.51
C VAL A 1247 35.14 -45.85 -2.09
N GLU A 1248 35.74 -46.90 -1.52
CA GLU A 1248 36.78 -47.67 -2.21
C GLU A 1248 36.29 -49.06 -2.70
N GLU A 1249 35.07 -49.51 -2.39
CA GLU A 1249 34.66 -50.91 -2.67
C GLU A 1249 33.38 -51.14 -3.51
N MET A 1250 32.72 -50.13 -4.08
CA MET A 1250 31.42 -50.32 -4.78
C MET A 1250 31.31 -49.86 -6.24
N GLU A 1251 32.37 -49.95 -7.06
CA GLU A 1251 32.31 -49.66 -8.51
C GLU A 1251 32.62 -50.85 -9.44
N LEU A 1252 31.96 -52.01 -9.27
CA LEU A 1252 32.25 -53.14 -10.19
C LEU A 1252 31.13 -54.07 -10.65
N VAL A 1253 29.83 -53.81 -10.43
CA VAL A 1253 28.81 -54.88 -10.68
C VAL A 1253 27.64 -54.60 -11.64
N MET A 1254 27.26 -53.38 -12.06
CA MET A 1254 26.02 -53.25 -12.88
C MET A 1254 26.10 -52.38 -14.13
N PHE A 1255 26.84 -52.82 -15.15
CA PHE A 1255 26.74 -52.27 -16.52
C PHE A 1255 26.46 -53.31 -17.63
N HIS A 1256 25.87 -54.45 -17.29
CA HIS A 1256 25.41 -55.42 -18.29
C HIS A 1256 23.97 -55.86 -18.03
N ARG A 1257 23.04 -55.29 -18.82
CA ARG A 1257 21.82 -55.91 -19.40
C ARG A 1257 20.66 -54.91 -19.41
N LEU A 1258 20.46 -54.19 -20.51
CA LEU A 1258 19.14 -53.73 -20.93
C LEU A 1258 19.14 -53.57 -22.45
N LYS A 1259 18.79 -54.67 -23.14
CA LYS A 1259 18.34 -54.68 -24.53
C LYS A 1259 17.13 -55.62 -24.59
N ASP A 1260 16.05 -55.12 -25.18
CA ASP A 1260 14.80 -55.81 -25.54
C ASP A 1260 13.74 -56.00 -24.43
N ILE A 1261 12.60 -55.31 -24.58
CA ILE A 1261 11.22 -55.88 -24.62
C ILE A 1261 10.19 -54.73 -24.83
N HIS A 1262 9.29 -54.94 -25.80
CA HIS A 1262 8.12 -54.14 -26.14
C HIS A 1262 6.87 -54.62 -25.38
N SER A 1263 5.87 -53.73 -25.30
CA SER A 1263 4.40 -53.94 -25.20
C SER A 1263 3.73 -54.17 -23.83
N GLU A 1264 2.61 -53.44 -23.69
CA GLU A 1264 1.48 -53.53 -22.74
C GLU A 1264 1.64 -53.01 -21.29
N GLY A 1265 0.85 -51.97 -20.98
CA GLY A 1265 0.04 -51.91 -19.76
C GLY A 1265 0.65 -51.42 -18.44
N MET A 1266 0.15 -50.24 -18.01
CA MET A 1266 0.02 -49.74 -16.62
C MET A 1266 1.26 -49.22 -15.83
N ILE A 1267 1.14 -47.91 -15.51
CA ILE A 1267 1.38 -47.18 -14.25
C ILE A 1267 2.71 -47.41 -13.51
N VAL A 1268 3.51 -46.35 -13.32
CA VAL A 1268 3.90 -45.72 -12.03
C VAL A 1268 5.01 -44.68 -12.27
N CYS A 1269 4.88 -43.55 -11.57
CA CYS A 1269 5.78 -42.44 -11.33
C CYS A 1269 7.30 -42.67 -11.50
N SER A 1270 7.98 -41.70 -12.12
CA SER A 1270 9.34 -41.34 -11.75
C SER A 1270 9.68 -39.89 -12.10
N VAL A 1271 10.15 -39.22 -11.05
CA VAL A 1271 10.79 -37.92 -10.94
C VAL A 1271 11.93 -37.79 -11.96
N PHE A 1272 11.98 -36.66 -12.69
CA PHE A 1272 13.16 -36.24 -13.45
C PHE A 1272 13.91 -35.17 -12.67
N PHE A 1273 15.05 -35.57 -12.11
CA PHE A 1273 16.20 -34.70 -11.91
C PHE A 1273 17.10 -34.92 -13.13
N TYR A 1274 17.44 -33.86 -13.87
CA TYR A 1274 18.78 -33.68 -14.40
C TYR A 1274 18.97 -32.21 -14.82
N ALA A 1275 19.89 -31.55 -14.13
CA ALA A 1275 20.49 -30.30 -14.52
C ALA A 1275 21.57 -30.58 -15.57
N ILE A 1276 21.58 -29.81 -16.66
CA ILE A 1276 22.68 -28.99 -17.19
C ILE A 1276 22.03 -27.74 -17.79
#